data_AF-A0A1Y3MQZ0-F1
#
_entry.id   AF-A0A1Y3MQZ0-F1
#
_cell.length_a   1.000
_cell.length_b   1.000
_cell.length_c   1.000
_cell.angle_alpha   90.00
_cell.angle_beta   90.00
_cell.angle_gamma   90.00
#
_symmetry.space_group_name_H-M   'P 1'
#
loop_
_entity.id
_entity.type
_entity.pdbx_description
1 polymer ?
#
loop_
_entity_poly.entity_id
_entity_poly.type
_entity_poly.pdbx_seq_one_letter_code
_entity_poly.pdbx_strand_id
1 'polypeptide(L)'
;MTCSLKFLKSKIFFLEGEGEGEGEGEGEGEGEGEGEGEGEGEGEGEGEGEGEGEGEGEGEGEGEGEGEGEGEGEDDEEAQASLSYSGLIYCSTKDTVSSCAEVTSADIKTGFYLSGDSTINIVFCSNTGDGVSCNDGVNAIDEEFTYFFDAMNADSNKIIQCSSSGCSSVTALKGYYNGVTGDEENAYIKCNGSKCETTGLDESCTTVGGVTTGFKLCISSSDSKAIGGEDGTEEYVSIESATFPGATASSDIKVKITTDGVAFLLEEAALPECAATEPKTGDCFTGNKSGYPSIGTTNVVKCSGFENDPCVVVAKGSDACSANTLDGMLSKGTNLCFGTESYELKTTAETIAFELSGFSSDYFVEEIVVLTASKTKVIVTTLTGDDIERYFINRNPIEAEEGESTTSRIIKCTGSECEGKAGDVGYYLNSGNEATNADGSPKITSLIQCTEDECEEISSPSGFYVDALSIESTSGNADRRRGEHAPEPAGGEEEITYTGLISCDANHVCVRLEDSDSITDGFYINGAVDASNKFTNALIQCTDGSCKEVTLEDEEVNTIFLSNDGNLIRCTSKTEGCSIVDISALYGTEDIPKYFINAKPNDDNSDIVIKCTGKGNCEPTPIEAGNVFFNGNLKDTVNTKGTTEQLILCSEGEEGETLSCALEPVDYKTEDTKIKFFLNSGDYKSNGNEMVLIKCYYASSVTKCEAVAGVEDGFYINGMYTAGTNYLLHCDSAKECKVYEKEEDADESATTEYYLNGARTDKTDGVIKCELSSALADLRKRRKRGEGNDSVTASCSVLTSAENKIYLNSATKRLIQCSTGGCSKFSGKGTEEEKAYYVNGDVPSSPSDFTGLLIECGEECAAADGVDGNYYINSNLKVTSGENGNSNGVADKPLIICASRKCEDKPATAPGFYLNGAVGDEENQLRALIQCTSTTLCNDFYLTTDTQDLAGKEYFVHAGANKLKKAIIECTVPETEEARKKRENPADDPAGAAADEDEGSSICSIIDTVDKNNIYINGANKNQIIRCSTEGCSEADTTPSETTSEFYMYYMDGERKSLIQCSKADGCQANPLPIIVCKKTDENTEDDVDDGGCLEKAFSGKDGFVYIDSYTEGNVIYCKEGSGCQSTTSFTEEENDGLPKFYVNGDDIDFEGEEDTDKLNGDLIKCTKTVSNNDTKLSCTVVAKAENDNVYLNGNYGTGDTTNQLIICTEEEGCLPKSCSSTTDNLEKRQEEEEDSAGAEDKFPKYYINSVHTSMVNTPRSISFPQNSIF
;
A
#
# COMPACT_ATOMS: atom_id res chain seq x y z
N MET A 1 -38.11 59.22 38.49
CA MET A 1 -38.10 60.42 37.63
C MET A 1 -38.79 60.10 36.30
N THR A 2 -38.84 61.02 35.33
CA THR A 2 -39.70 60.95 34.13
C THR A 2 -39.28 59.91 33.08
N CYS A 3 -40.28 59.30 32.42
CA CYS A 3 -40.13 58.35 31.29
C CYS A 3 -40.66 58.96 29.97
N SER A 4 -40.02 58.65 28.82
CA SER A 4 -40.40 58.97 27.42
C SER A 4 -39.33 58.40 26.45
N LEU A 5 -39.57 57.92 25.20
CA LEU A 5 -40.81 57.80 24.42
C LEU A 5 -40.70 56.78 23.21
N LYS A 6 -41.62 55.80 23.13
CA LYS A 6 -42.33 55.26 21.92
C LYS A 6 -41.66 54.68 20.62
N PHE A 7 -42.08 53.43 20.28
CA PHE A 7 -42.51 52.90 18.94
C PHE A 7 -41.46 52.64 17.80
N LEU A 8 -41.65 51.78 16.75
CA LEU A 8 -42.84 51.14 16.09
C LEU A 8 -42.49 49.90 15.18
N LYS A 9 -43.35 48.84 15.15
CA LYS A 9 -43.70 47.84 14.06
C LYS A 9 -42.70 47.00 13.21
N SER A 10 -42.89 45.67 13.28
CA SER A 10 -43.36 44.69 12.25
C SER A 10 -42.84 44.58 10.78
N LYS A 11 -42.26 43.39 10.45
CA LYS A 11 -42.53 42.43 9.32
C LYS A 11 -42.88 42.92 7.87
N ILE A 12 -42.18 42.33 6.86
CA ILE A 12 -42.67 41.47 5.72
C ILE A 12 -42.28 41.79 4.22
N PHE A 13 -41.84 40.73 3.49
CA PHE A 13 -41.89 40.40 2.02
C PHE A 13 -41.04 41.02 0.86
N PHE A 14 -40.58 40.10 -0.04
CA PHE A 14 -40.43 40.16 -1.55
C PHE A 14 -39.33 41.02 -2.23
N LEU A 15 -38.78 40.74 -3.45
CA LEU A 15 -38.92 39.71 -4.55
C LEU A 15 -37.59 39.59 -5.40
N GLU A 16 -37.52 38.65 -6.37
CA GLU A 16 -36.75 38.52 -7.68
C GLU A 16 -35.55 39.44 -8.08
N GLY A 17 -34.64 39.12 -9.03
CA GLY A 17 -34.44 38.00 -9.99
C GLY A 17 -33.41 38.33 -11.13
N GLU A 18 -33.21 37.41 -12.11
CA GLU A 18 -32.44 37.56 -13.40
C GLU A 18 -30.88 37.68 -13.34
N GLY A 19 -30.08 37.29 -14.36
CA GLY A 19 -30.36 36.62 -15.66
C GLY A 19 -29.15 36.54 -16.63
N GLU A 20 -29.25 35.72 -17.69
CA GLU A 20 -28.22 35.41 -18.77
C GLU A 20 -26.98 34.62 -18.28
N GLY A 21 -26.16 33.87 -19.06
CA GLY A 21 -26.10 33.47 -20.49
C GLY A 21 -24.62 33.36 -20.97
N GLU A 22 -24.09 32.57 -21.94
CA GLU A 22 -24.45 31.40 -22.81
C GLU A 22 -23.09 30.77 -23.30
N GLY A 23 -22.87 29.58 -23.93
CA GLY A 23 -23.68 28.41 -24.33
C GLY A 23 -22.89 27.42 -25.27
N GLU A 24 -23.36 26.16 -25.40
CA GLU A 24 -23.19 25.16 -26.52
C GLU A 24 -21.89 24.32 -26.78
N GLY A 25 -22.11 23.10 -27.33
CA GLY A 25 -21.12 22.13 -27.85
C GLY A 25 -21.68 20.69 -27.99
N GLU A 26 -21.88 20.18 -29.23
CA GLU A 26 -22.49 18.86 -29.52
C GLU A 26 -21.48 17.74 -29.85
N GLY A 27 -21.91 16.47 -29.80
CA GLY A 27 -21.15 15.31 -30.31
C GLY A 27 -21.93 13.99 -30.23
N GLU A 28 -22.31 13.41 -31.38
CA GLU A 28 -22.98 12.11 -31.49
C GLU A 28 -21.99 10.93 -31.60
N GLY A 29 -22.45 9.71 -31.33
CA GLY A 29 -21.68 8.48 -31.51
C GLY A 29 -22.52 7.21 -31.34
N GLU A 30 -23.14 6.74 -32.43
CA GLU A 30 -23.81 5.43 -32.47
C GLU A 30 -22.80 4.28 -32.54
N GLY A 31 -23.20 3.09 -32.06
CA GLY A 31 -22.35 1.90 -32.03
C GLY A 31 -23.12 0.62 -31.71
N GLU A 32 -24.03 0.21 -32.60
CA GLU A 32 -24.63 -1.13 -32.54
C GLU A 32 -23.58 -2.21 -32.85
N GLY A 33 -23.66 -3.34 -32.14
CA GLY A 33 -22.70 -4.44 -32.25
C GLY A 33 -23.31 -5.77 -31.81
N GLU A 34 -24.31 -6.26 -32.55
CA GLU A 34 -24.77 -7.64 -32.40
C GLU A 34 -23.66 -8.61 -32.83
N GLY A 35 -23.39 -9.61 -31.98
CA GLY A 35 -22.36 -10.62 -32.20
C GLY A 35 -22.79 -11.95 -31.61
N GLU A 36 -23.70 -12.65 -32.27
CA GLU A 36 -24.00 -14.05 -31.95
C GLU A 36 -22.77 -14.92 -32.26
N GLY A 37 -22.36 -15.73 -31.28
CA GLY A 37 -21.20 -16.62 -31.38
C GLY A 37 -21.41 -17.88 -30.55
N GLU A 38 -22.24 -18.80 -31.05
CA GLU A 38 -22.34 -20.15 -30.45
C GLU A 38 -21.00 -20.88 -30.59
N GLY A 39 -20.54 -21.46 -29.48
CA GLY A 39 -19.25 -22.15 -29.38
C GLY A 39 -19.26 -23.20 -28.28
N GLU A 40 -20.02 -24.27 -28.45
CA GLU A 40 -19.94 -25.44 -27.56
C GLU A 40 -18.54 -26.07 -27.64
N GLY A 41 -17.97 -26.40 -26.47
CA GLY A 41 -16.60 -26.92 -26.35
C GLY A 41 -16.37 -27.61 -25.01
N GLU A 42 -17.08 -28.73 -24.76
CA GLU A 42 -16.76 -29.60 -23.63
C GLU A 42 -15.35 -30.20 -23.78
N GLY A 43 -14.60 -30.24 -22.67
CA GLY A 43 -13.20 -30.67 -22.67
C GLY A 43 -12.69 -31.01 -21.27
N GLU A 44 -13.28 -32.02 -20.63
CA GLU A 44 -12.71 -32.61 -19.41
C GLU A 44 -11.35 -33.27 -19.73
N GLY A 45 -10.37 -33.14 -18.82
CA GLY A 45 -9.02 -33.63 -19.02
C GLY A 45 -8.17 -33.63 -17.74
N GLU A 46 -8.51 -34.49 -16.77
CA GLU A 46 -7.59 -34.81 -15.67
C GLU A 46 -6.34 -35.56 -16.18
N GLY A 47 -5.18 -35.31 -15.56
CA GLY A 47 -3.92 -35.91 -15.98
C GLY A 47 -2.77 -35.69 -14.98
N GLU A 48 -2.78 -36.44 -13.87
CA GLU A 48 -1.61 -36.58 -13.00
C GLU A 48 -0.47 -37.34 -13.71
N GLY A 49 0.79 -37.02 -13.39
CA GLY A 49 1.94 -37.73 -13.96
C GLY A 49 3.31 -37.25 -13.45
N GLU A 50 3.76 -37.80 -12.32
CA GLU A 50 5.15 -37.68 -11.87
C GLU A 50 6.11 -38.49 -12.79
N GLY A 51 7.38 -38.08 -12.90
CA GLY A 51 8.39 -38.83 -13.64
C GLY A 51 9.80 -38.23 -13.58
N GLU A 52 10.62 -38.72 -12.64
CA GLU A 52 12.07 -38.43 -12.58
C GLU A 52 12.83 -39.14 -13.73
N GLY A 53 13.98 -38.60 -14.14
CA GLY A 53 14.86 -39.26 -15.12
C GLY A 53 16.17 -38.52 -15.40
N GLU A 54 17.26 -38.92 -14.76
CA GLU A 54 18.62 -38.46 -15.07
C GLU A 54 19.11 -39.02 -16.42
N GLY A 55 20.08 -38.33 -17.04
CA GLY A 55 20.69 -38.79 -18.30
C GLY A 55 21.91 -37.98 -18.74
N GLU A 56 23.08 -38.21 -18.12
CA GLU A 56 24.36 -37.84 -18.72
C GLU A 56 24.63 -38.68 -19.99
N GLY A 57 25.35 -38.11 -20.96
CA GLY A 57 25.70 -38.82 -22.20
C GLY A 57 26.64 -38.05 -23.13
N GLU A 58 27.94 -38.11 -22.85
CA GLU A 58 28.95 -37.86 -23.90
C GLU A 58 28.85 -38.93 -24.99
N GLY A 59 29.13 -38.58 -26.24
CA GLY A 59 29.09 -39.52 -27.36
C GLY A 59 29.65 -38.96 -28.67
N GLU A 60 30.96 -39.08 -28.86
CA GLU A 60 31.54 -39.08 -30.22
C GLU A 60 31.04 -40.30 -31.00
N GLY A 61 30.89 -40.18 -32.31
CA GLY A 61 30.39 -41.26 -33.17
C GLY A 61 30.70 -41.05 -34.65
N GLU A 62 31.90 -41.43 -35.08
CA GLU A 62 32.15 -41.75 -36.49
C GLU A 62 31.33 -43.00 -36.90
N GLY A 63 30.90 -43.04 -38.16
CA GLY A 63 30.09 -44.16 -38.68
C GLY A 63 30.11 -44.24 -40.20
N GLU A 64 31.11 -44.94 -40.74
CA GLU A 64 31.06 -45.42 -42.13
C GLU A 64 29.95 -46.49 -42.30
N GLY A 65 29.36 -46.58 -43.50
CA GLY A 65 28.32 -47.55 -43.81
C GLY A 65 28.24 -47.85 -45.30
N GLU A 66 29.01 -48.83 -45.76
CA GLU A 66 28.95 -49.35 -47.14
C GLU A 66 27.61 -50.05 -47.44
N GLY A 67 27.22 -50.08 -48.72
CA GLY A 67 26.03 -50.78 -49.21
C GLY A 67 26.10 -51.09 -50.70
N GLU A 68 26.74 -52.21 -51.05
CA GLU A 68 26.85 -52.70 -52.44
C GLU A 68 25.50 -53.16 -53.02
N GLY A 69 25.37 -53.11 -54.35
CA GLY A 69 24.22 -53.63 -55.09
C GLY A 69 24.50 -53.77 -56.59
N GLU A 70 25.04 -54.92 -57.01
CA GLU A 70 25.36 -55.22 -58.42
C GLU A 70 24.11 -55.40 -59.31
N GLY A 71 24.26 -55.15 -60.62
CA GLY A 71 23.25 -55.45 -61.64
C GLY A 71 23.77 -55.27 -63.07
N GLU A 72 24.23 -56.36 -63.70
CA GLU A 72 24.65 -56.39 -65.11
C GLU A 72 23.45 -56.48 -66.09
N GLY A 73 23.59 -55.93 -67.29
CA GLY A 73 22.63 -56.09 -68.40
C GLY A 73 23.05 -55.34 -69.67
N GLU A 74 22.98 -56.00 -70.83
CA GLU A 74 23.57 -55.57 -72.12
C GLU A 74 22.52 -55.10 -73.17
N ASP A 75 23.00 -54.29 -74.12
CA ASP A 75 22.60 -54.12 -75.54
C ASP A 75 21.30 -53.40 -76.03
N ASP A 76 21.55 -52.56 -77.05
CA ASP A 76 20.81 -52.26 -78.31
C ASP A 76 19.62 -51.27 -78.48
N GLU A 77 19.90 -50.30 -79.37
CA GLU A 77 19.09 -49.63 -80.41
C GLU A 77 17.99 -48.56 -80.10
N GLU A 78 17.75 -47.72 -81.12
CA GLU A 78 17.06 -46.43 -81.08
C GLU A 78 15.52 -46.50 -81.17
N ALA A 79 14.84 -45.55 -80.52
CA ALA A 79 13.51 -45.09 -80.93
C ALA A 79 13.25 -43.64 -80.48
N GLN A 80 13.49 -42.66 -81.34
CA GLN A 80 13.07 -41.27 -81.07
C GLN A 80 11.53 -41.15 -81.03
N ALA A 81 11.00 -40.65 -79.93
CA ALA A 81 9.59 -40.29 -79.79
C ALA A 81 9.45 -38.76 -79.72
N SER A 82 8.89 -38.15 -80.77
CA SER A 82 8.55 -36.73 -80.77
C SER A 82 7.43 -36.45 -79.77
N LEU A 83 7.75 -35.71 -78.70
CA LEU A 83 6.82 -35.24 -77.68
C LEU A 83 6.52 -33.76 -77.91
N SER A 84 5.28 -33.43 -78.28
CA SER A 84 4.83 -32.04 -78.39
C SER A 84 4.39 -31.51 -77.03
N TYR A 85 5.27 -30.77 -76.35
CA TYR A 85 4.94 -30.09 -75.09
C TYR A 85 4.08 -28.84 -75.33
N SER A 86 3.11 -28.58 -74.44
CA SER A 86 2.13 -27.49 -74.58
C SER A 86 2.44 -26.23 -73.77
N GLY A 87 3.57 -26.20 -73.05
CA GLY A 87 4.01 -25.09 -72.21
C GLY A 87 5.47 -25.27 -71.78
N LEU A 88 6.10 -24.18 -71.33
CA LEU A 88 7.45 -24.16 -70.76
C LEU A 88 7.35 -23.97 -69.24
N ILE A 89 8.22 -24.64 -68.47
CA ILE A 89 8.35 -24.40 -67.02
C ILE A 89 9.67 -23.66 -66.79
N TYR A 90 9.60 -22.52 -66.11
CA TYR A 90 10.76 -21.71 -65.73
C TYR A 90 10.91 -21.68 -64.21
N CYS A 91 12.12 -21.92 -63.71
CA CYS A 91 12.45 -21.82 -62.28
C CYS A 91 13.49 -20.71 -62.06
N SER A 92 13.23 -19.80 -61.12
CA SER A 92 14.12 -18.66 -60.88
C SER A 92 15.33 -18.94 -59.99
N THR A 93 15.35 -20.06 -59.27
CA THR A 93 16.54 -20.57 -58.54
C THR A 93 16.69 -22.08 -58.72
N LYS A 94 17.94 -22.56 -58.77
CA LYS A 94 18.24 -23.95 -59.16
C LYS A 94 17.81 -24.98 -58.11
N ASP A 95 17.75 -24.58 -56.85
CA ASP A 95 17.66 -25.49 -55.71
C ASP A 95 16.29 -25.50 -55.00
N THR A 96 15.29 -24.76 -55.51
CA THR A 96 13.95 -24.71 -54.89
C THR A 96 12.80 -24.86 -55.89
N VAL A 97 11.95 -25.87 -55.69
CA VAL A 97 10.76 -26.15 -56.52
C VAL A 97 9.70 -25.04 -56.40
N SER A 98 9.69 -24.30 -55.29
CA SER A 98 8.85 -23.11 -55.08
C SER A 98 9.20 -21.91 -55.96
N SER A 99 10.32 -21.97 -56.71
CA SER A 99 10.71 -20.92 -57.66
C SER A 99 10.19 -21.14 -59.09
N CYS A 100 9.45 -22.25 -59.33
CA CYS A 100 9.02 -22.68 -60.65
C CYS A 100 7.61 -22.20 -61.03
N ALA A 101 7.45 -21.69 -62.26
CA ALA A 101 6.19 -21.22 -62.84
C ALA A 101 6.01 -21.70 -64.29
N GLU A 102 4.76 -21.88 -64.73
CA GLU A 102 4.40 -22.24 -66.10
C GLU A 102 4.30 -20.96 -66.97
N VAL A 103 5.03 -20.94 -68.09
CA VAL A 103 5.08 -19.82 -69.04
C VAL A 103 4.00 -20.01 -70.11
N THR A 104 3.14 -19.01 -70.32
CA THR A 104 2.03 -19.14 -71.28
C THR A 104 2.53 -19.12 -72.73
N SER A 105 1.80 -19.77 -73.63
CA SER A 105 2.15 -19.85 -75.05
C SER A 105 2.13 -18.50 -75.79
N ALA A 106 1.67 -17.42 -75.16
CA ALA A 106 1.74 -16.05 -75.69
C ALA A 106 3.09 -15.37 -75.39
N ASP A 107 3.79 -15.79 -74.32
CA ASP A 107 5.01 -15.14 -73.81
C ASP A 107 6.30 -15.81 -74.31
N ILE A 108 6.20 -17.04 -74.84
CA ILE A 108 7.32 -17.78 -75.42
C ILE A 108 7.69 -17.16 -76.77
N LYS A 109 8.92 -16.64 -76.86
CA LYS A 109 9.50 -16.03 -78.06
C LYS A 109 10.22 -17.10 -78.89
N THR A 110 10.34 -16.88 -80.19
CA THR A 110 11.16 -17.75 -81.05
C THR A 110 12.65 -17.52 -80.78
N GLY A 111 13.42 -18.61 -80.60
CA GLY A 111 14.85 -18.59 -80.32
C GLY A 111 15.26 -19.66 -79.31
N PHE A 112 16.42 -19.47 -78.66
CA PHE A 112 17.04 -20.48 -77.80
C PHE A 112 16.84 -20.21 -76.31
N TYR A 113 16.68 -21.30 -75.56
CA TYR A 113 16.55 -21.36 -74.11
C TYR A 113 17.57 -22.36 -73.56
N LEU A 114 18.10 -22.12 -72.35
CA LEU A 114 18.96 -23.10 -71.65
C LEU A 114 18.11 -24.26 -71.11
N SER A 115 18.61 -25.50 -71.17
CA SER A 115 17.97 -26.58 -70.41
C SER A 115 18.14 -26.39 -68.90
N GLY A 116 17.17 -26.90 -68.12
CA GLY A 116 17.25 -26.97 -66.66
C GLY A 116 18.00 -28.21 -66.14
N ASP A 117 18.17 -29.24 -66.96
CA ASP A 117 19.03 -30.38 -66.63
C ASP A 117 20.53 -30.03 -66.81
N SER A 118 21.41 -30.82 -66.20
CA SER A 118 22.85 -30.51 -66.14
C SER A 118 23.66 -31.04 -67.33
N THR A 119 23.08 -31.10 -68.54
CA THR A 119 23.78 -31.46 -69.79
C THR A 119 24.03 -30.23 -70.69
N ILE A 120 24.80 -30.40 -71.77
CA ILE A 120 25.29 -29.29 -72.63
C ILE A 120 24.22 -28.85 -73.67
N ASN A 121 22.94 -28.97 -73.32
CA ASN A 121 21.83 -28.84 -74.25
C ASN A 121 21.14 -27.47 -74.18
N ILE A 122 20.78 -26.95 -75.36
CA ILE A 122 19.91 -25.79 -75.54
C ILE A 122 18.62 -26.23 -76.24
N VAL A 123 17.50 -25.68 -75.78
CA VAL A 123 16.17 -25.96 -76.34
C VAL A 123 15.83 -24.84 -77.32
N PHE A 124 15.55 -25.21 -78.58
CA PHE A 124 15.01 -24.26 -79.54
C PHE A 124 13.48 -24.28 -79.48
N CYS A 125 12.88 -23.13 -79.23
CA CYS A 125 11.43 -22.95 -79.29
C CYS A 125 11.05 -22.06 -80.46
N SER A 126 10.02 -22.46 -81.19
CA SER A 126 9.41 -21.70 -82.28
C SER A 126 7.96 -21.39 -81.95
N ASN A 127 7.59 -20.11 -81.99
CA ASN A 127 6.20 -19.66 -81.87
C ASN A 127 5.66 -19.28 -83.25
N THR A 128 4.64 -20.00 -83.71
CA THR A 128 4.07 -19.85 -85.05
C THR A 128 2.70 -19.15 -85.05
N GLY A 129 2.23 -18.67 -83.89
CA GLY A 129 0.92 -18.04 -83.72
C GLY A 129 -0.24 -19.04 -83.59
N ASP A 130 -0.22 -20.15 -84.32
CA ASP A 130 -1.14 -21.28 -84.13
C ASP A 130 -0.67 -22.27 -83.04
N GLY A 131 0.56 -22.11 -82.53
CA GLY A 131 1.12 -22.89 -81.44
C GLY A 131 2.63 -22.67 -81.24
N VAL A 132 3.12 -23.15 -80.09
CA VAL A 132 4.54 -23.21 -79.75
C VAL A 132 5.04 -24.64 -79.97
N SER A 133 6.18 -24.80 -80.64
CA SER A 133 6.89 -26.07 -80.78
C SER A 133 8.33 -25.90 -80.29
N CYS A 134 8.67 -26.56 -79.19
CA CYS A 134 10.03 -26.65 -78.67
C CYS A 134 10.63 -28.01 -79.03
N ASN A 135 11.81 -27.99 -79.65
CA ASN A 135 12.58 -29.20 -79.94
C ASN A 135 13.80 -29.25 -79.02
N ASP A 136 13.87 -30.33 -78.25
CA ASP A 136 14.97 -30.67 -77.38
C ASP A 136 15.96 -31.54 -78.18
N GLY A 137 17.15 -31.02 -78.49
CA GLY A 137 18.10 -31.70 -79.38
C GLY A 137 18.98 -30.84 -80.28
N VAL A 138 19.33 -29.60 -79.90
CA VAL A 138 20.51 -28.93 -80.49
C VAL A 138 21.70 -29.15 -79.55
N ASN A 139 22.46 -30.21 -79.84
CA ASN A 139 23.77 -30.43 -79.23
C ASN A 139 24.71 -29.32 -79.73
N ALA A 140 25.13 -28.40 -78.85
CA ALA A 140 25.90 -27.21 -79.23
C ALA A 140 27.39 -27.51 -79.49
N ILE A 141 27.67 -28.54 -80.28
CA ILE A 141 29.00 -29.11 -80.55
C ILE A 141 29.29 -29.32 -82.05
N ASP A 142 28.39 -28.91 -82.96
CA ASP A 142 28.79 -28.68 -84.36
C ASP A 142 29.74 -27.47 -84.39
N GLU A 143 30.96 -27.67 -84.91
CA GLU A 143 32.16 -26.84 -84.67
C GLU A 143 32.14 -25.40 -85.26
N GLU A 144 30.97 -24.88 -85.65
CA GLU A 144 30.82 -23.64 -86.44
C GLU A 144 30.20 -22.44 -85.68
N PHE A 145 29.50 -22.65 -84.55
CA PHE A 145 28.80 -21.56 -83.83
C PHE A 145 28.94 -21.60 -82.29
N THR A 146 29.45 -20.51 -81.72
CA THR A 146 29.70 -20.34 -80.26
C THR A 146 28.55 -19.64 -79.52
N TYR A 147 27.73 -18.86 -80.23
CA TYR A 147 26.74 -17.94 -79.64
C TYR A 147 25.32 -18.19 -80.17
N PHE A 148 24.33 -18.01 -79.30
CA PHE A 148 22.91 -18.29 -79.56
C PHE A 148 22.02 -17.18 -78.99
N PHE A 149 20.91 -16.87 -79.68
CA PHE A 149 20.00 -15.81 -79.25
C PHE A 149 19.16 -16.25 -78.04
N ASP A 150 19.41 -15.64 -76.89
CA ASP A 150 18.70 -15.89 -75.62
C ASP A 150 17.27 -15.33 -75.69
N ALA A 151 16.32 -16.18 -76.09
CA ALA A 151 14.93 -15.80 -76.30
C ALA A 151 14.23 -15.41 -74.98
N MET A 152 14.65 -15.95 -73.85
CA MET A 152 14.14 -15.57 -72.54
C MET A 152 14.56 -14.14 -72.18
N ASN A 153 15.86 -13.86 -72.30
CA ASN A 153 16.47 -12.58 -71.90
C ASN A 153 16.45 -11.52 -73.03
N ALA A 154 15.67 -11.73 -74.10
CA ALA A 154 15.59 -10.93 -75.32
C ALA A 154 15.12 -9.46 -75.17
N ASP A 155 14.82 -8.99 -73.95
CA ASP A 155 14.61 -7.56 -73.64
C ASP A 155 15.72 -6.98 -72.75
N SER A 156 16.84 -7.70 -72.65
CA SER A 156 18.05 -7.33 -71.92
C SER A 156 19.30 -7.58 -72.78
N ASN A 157 20.46 -7.21 -72.26
CA ASN A 157 21.76 -7.32 -72.95
C ASN A 157 22.45 -8.68 -72.69
N LYS A 158 21.77 -9.80 -72.98
CA LYS A 158 22.31 -11.15 -72.78
C LYS A 158 22.22 -12.01 -74.04
N ILE A 159 23.13 -12.98 -74.14
CA ILE A 159 23.16 -14.05 -75.15
C ILE A 159 23.50 -15.38 -74.47
N ILE A 160 23.16 -16.50 -75.10
CA ILE A 160 23.67 -17.81 -74.68
C ILE A 160 25.02 -18.03 -75.36
N GLN A 161 26.06 -18.30 -74.58
CA GLN A 161 27.36 -18.75 -75.07
C GLN A 161 27.52 -20.24 -74.73
N CYS A 162 27.92 -21.03 -75.72
CA CYS A 162 28.17 -22.47 -75.58
C CYS A 162 29.65 -22.80 -75.77
N SER A 163 30.07 -23.89 -75.13
CA SER A 163 31.43 -24.43 -75.18
C SER A 163 31.40 -25.93 -74.88
N SER A 164 32.53 -26.61 -75.07
CA SER A 164 32.67 -28.04 -74.78
C SER A 164 32.51 -28.44 -73.30
N SER A 165 32.38 -27.49 -72.38
CA SER A 165 32.05 -27.72 -70.97
C SER A 165 30.63 -27.32 -70.57
N GLY A 166 29.82 -26.74 -71.47
CA GLY A 166 28.45 -26.29 -71.17
C GLY A 166 28.03 -25.01 -71.91
N CYS A 167 26.74 -24.70 -71.80
CA CYS A 167 26.13 -23.45 -72.26
C CYS A 167 25.70 -22.59 -71.07
N SER A 168 25.82 -21.27 -71.19
CA SER A 168 25.42 -20.31 -70.14
C SER A 168 24.91 -19.00 -70.73
N SER A 169 24.01 -18.31 -70.01
CA SER A 169 23.51 -16.99 -70.39
C SER A 169 24.46 -15.92 -69.85
N VAL A 170 25.16 -15.24 -70.76
CA VAL A 170 26.22 -14.27 -70.47
C VAL A 170 25.78 -12.87 -70.88
N THR A 171 26.24 -11.85 -70.14
CA THR A 171 26.06 -10.45 -70.54
C THR A 171 26.89 -10.17 -71.79
N ALA A 172 26.24 -9.69 -72.84
CA ALA A 172 26.91 -9.35 -74.09
C ALA A 172 27.65 -8.00 -73.98
N LEU A 173 28.75 -7.85 -74.72
CA LEU A 173 29.39 -6.54 -74.93
C LEU A 173 28.68 -5.81 -76.08
N LYS A 174 28.83 -4.48 -76.13
CA LYS A 174 28.33 -3.66 -77.25
C LYS A 174 28.99 -4.10 -78.57
N GLY A 175 28.25 -4.78 -79.45
CA GLY A 175 28.81 -5.38 -80.66
C GLY A 175 27.89 -6.30 -81.47
N TYR A 176 28.50 -7.05 -82.38
CA TYR A 176 27.90 -8.09 -83.22
C TYR A 176 28.53 -9.45 -82.91
N TYR A 177 27.71 -10.50 -82.93
CA TYR A 177 28.11 -11.88 -82.64
C TYR A 177 27.67 -12.81 -83.79
N ASN A 178 28.60 -13.61 -84.31
CA ASN A 178 28.28 -14.75 -85.18
C ASN A 178 27.51 -15.79 -84.35
N GLY A 179 26.23 -15.98 -84.63
CA GLY A 179 25.40 -16.78 -83.74
C GLY A 179 24.05 -17.15 -84.29
N VAL A 180 23.56 -18.32 -83.88
CA VAL A 180 22.33 -18.90 -84.41
C VAL A 180 21.12 -18.20 -83.79
N THR A 181 20.25 -17.69 -84.66
CA THR A 181 19.01 -16.98 -84.29
C THR A 181 17.77 -17.88 -84.30
N GLY A 182 17.84 -18.99 -85.05
CA GLY A 182 16.74 -19.93 -85.28
C GLY A 182 15.88 -19.61 -86.52
N ASP A 183 16.31 -18.66 -87.35
CA ASP A 183 15.64 -18.26 -88.59
C ASP A 183 16.63 -18.32 -89.77
N GLU A 184 16.32 -19.09 -90.82
CA GLU A 184 17.26 -19.43 -91.90
C GLU A 184 17.75 -18.21 -92.72
N GLU A 185 17.07 -17.06 -92.62
CA GLU A 185 17.45 -15.82 -93.31
C GLU A 185 18.30 -14.85 -92.45
N ASN A 186 18.51 -15.11 -91.14
CA ASN A 186 19.11 -14.16 -90.19
C ASN A 186 20.31 -14.74 -89.42
N ALA A 187 21.55 -14.48 -89.88
CA ALA A 187 22.76 -15.18 -89.44
C ALA A 187 23.57 -14.56 -88.27
N TYR A 188 23.06 -13.54 -87.56
CA TYR A 188 23.83 -12.90 -86.48
C TYR A 188 22.98 -12.19 -85.41
N ILE A 189 23.60 -11.94 -84.25
CA ILE A 189 23.03 -11.24 -83.11
C ILE A 189 23.70 -9.87 -82.96
N LYS A 190 22.92 -8.83 -82.65
CA LYS A 190 23.37 -7.45 -82.45
C LYS A 190 23.02 -6.99 -81.04
N CYS A 191 24.01 -6.61 -80.22
CA CYS A 191 23.82 -6.23 -78.82
C CYS A 191 24.29 -4.79 -78.59
N ASN A 192 23.43 -3.93 -78.02
CA ASN A 192 23.68 -2.48 -77.91
C ASN A 192 24.05 -2.00 -76.50
N GLY A 193 24.26 -2.91 -75.54
CA GLY A 193 24.54 -2.58 -74.13
C GLY A 193 23.30 -2.58 -73.24
N SER A 194 22.09 -2.51 -73.81
CA SER A 194 20.81 -2.60 -73.08
C SER A 194 19.91 -3.72 -73.59
N LYS A 195 19.98 -4.05 -74.88
CA LYS A 195 19.22 -5.13 -75.52
C LYS A 195 20.04 -5.80 -76.62
N CYS A 196 19.86 -7.11 -76.77
CA CYS A 196 20.24 -7.88 -77.95
C CYS A 196 19.03 -8.07 -78.90
N GLU A 197 19.27 -7.99 -80.21
CA GLU A 197 18.27 -8.12 -81.27
C GLU A 197 18.82 -8.88 -82.49
N THR A 198 17.93 -9.52 -83.25
CA THR A 198 18.22 -10.14 -84.54
C THR A 198 17.98 -9.12 -85.66
N THR A 199 18.89 -9.00 -86.62
CA THR A 199 18.79 -7.99 -87.70
C THR A 199 19.26 -8.53 -89.05
N GLY A 200 18.59 -8.10 -90.12
CA GLY A 200 18.94 -8.47 -91.50
C GLY A 200 20.19 -7.74 -92.04
N LEU A 201 20.85 -8.41 -93.00
CA LEU A 201 22.15 -8.07 -93.59
C LEU A 201 22.06 -6.94 -94.64
N ASP A 202 23.10 -6.11 -94.78
CA ASP A 202 23.25 -5.21 -95.95
C ASP A 202 23.89 -5.95 -97.14
N GLU A 203 23.32 -5.78 -98.35
CA GLU A 203 23.85 -6.38 -99.59
C GLU A 203 25.23 -5.83 -99.99
N SER A 204 25.64 -4.67 -99.46
CA SER A 204 26.95 -4.06 -99.71
C SER A 204 27.37 -3.12 -98.57
N CYS A 205 28.63 -2.65 -98.50
CA CYS A 205 29.01 -1.68 -97.46
C CYS A 205 28.50 -0.26 -97.74
N THR A 206 27.20 -0.03 -97.56
CA THR A 206 26.61 1.33 -97.66
C THR A 206 26.90 2.18 -96.42
N THR A 207 27.03 1.54 -95.25
CA THR A 207 27.05 2.18 -93.94
C THR A 207 28.24 1.70 -93.10
N VAL A 208 29.12 2.62 -92.69
CA VAL A 208 30.30 2.33 -91.86
C VAL A 208 29.86 1.91 -90.47
N GLY A 209 30.36 0.79 -89.96
CA GLY A 209 29.92 0.15 -88.71
C GLY A 209 28.74 -0.80 -88.83
N GLY A 210 28.15 -0.95 -90.02
CA GLY A 210 27.20 -2.04 -90.33
C GLY A 210 27.90 -3.36 -90.70
N VAL A 211 27.11 -4.42 -90.90
CA VAL A 211 27.60 -5.75 -91.29
C VAL A 211 26.95 -6.21 -92.60
N THR A 212 27.78 -6.76 -93.50
CA THR A 212 27.36 -7.26 -94.82
C THR A 212 26.87 -8.71 -94.82
N THR A 213 26.18 -9.10 -95.89
CA THR A 213 25.77 -10.49 -96.20
C THR A 213 26.87 -11.57 -96.11
N GLY A 214 28.16 -11.20 -96.14
CA GLY A 214 29.29 -12.11 -95.94
C GLY A 214 29.86 -12.12 -94.51
N PHE A 215 29.07 -11.70 -93.51
CA PHE A 215 29.44 -11.42 -92.12
C PHE A 215 30.75 -10.63 -91.96
N LYS A 216 30.82 -9.48 -92.66
CA LYS A 216 31.95 -8.56 -92.62
C LYS A 216 31.53 -7.19 -92.12
N LEU A 217 32.26 -6.67 -91.13
CA LEU A 217 32.14 -5.31 -90.60
C LEU A 217 32.58 -4.31 -91.67
N CYS A 218 31.74 -3.33 -91.98
CA CYS A 218 32.07 -2.24 -92.90
C CYS A 218 32.96 -1.20 -92.22
N ILE A 219 34.23 -1.17 -92.59
CA ILE A 219 35.24 -0.25 -92.03
C ILE A 219 35.34 1.06 -92.83
N SER A 220 34.82 1.05 -94.06
CA SER A 220 34.53 2.27 -94.84
C SER A 220 33.36 2.02 -95.80
N SER A 221 32.92 3.02 -96.54
CA SER A 221 31.87 2.91 -97.58
C SER A 221 32.30 2.14 -98.84
N SER A 222 33.45 1.46 -98.80
CA SER A 222 33.92 0.56 -99.87
C SER A 222 34.82 -0.58 -99.38
N ASP A 223 34.99 -0.78 -98.07
CA ASP A 223 35.95 -1.74 -97.50
C ASP A 223 35.40 -2.41 -96.23
N SER A 224 35.74 -3.68 -96.02
CA SER A 224 35.13 -4.55 -95.00
C SER A 224 36.08 -5.62 -94.45
N LYS A 225 36.09 -5.82 -93.13
CA LYS A 225 36.85 -6.89 -92.47
C LYS A 225 35.90 -8.02 -92.02
N ALA A 226 36.27 -9.27 -92.26
CA ALA A 226 35.51 -10.43 -91.79
C ALA A 226 35.50 -10.52 -90.26
N ILE A 227 34.41 -11.03 -89.69
CA ILE A 227 34.24 -11.23 -88.24
C ILE A 227 34.28 -12.75 -87.98
N GLY A 228 35.40 -13.26 -87.46
CA GLY A 228 35.70 -14.69 -87.42
C GLY A 228 36.17 -15.27 -88.77
N GLY A 229 37.10 -16.22 -88.73
CA GLY A 229 37.53 -17.01 -89.91
C GLY A 229 39.01 -16.94 -90.31
N GLU A 230 39.58 -18.11 -90.60
CA GLU A 230 40.89 -18.47 -91.20
C GLU A 230 42.20 -17.85 -90.65
N ASP A 231 42.33 -16.53 -90.46
CA ASP A 231 43.64 -15.89 -90.18
C ASP A 231 44.19 -16.12 -88.75
N GLY A 232 43.34 -16.56 -87.82
CA GLY A 232 43.78 -17.07 -86.50
C GLY A 232 44.32 -16.04 -85.50
N THR A 233 44.20 -14.74 -85.78
CA THR A 233 44.61 -13.65 -84.88
C THR A 233 43.46 -12.68 -84.61
N GLU A 234 43.31 -12.23 -83.36
CA GLU A 234 42.43 -11.11 -83.03
C GLU A 234 42.94 -9.81 -83.67
N GLU A 235 42.02 -8.95 -84.13
CA GLU A 235 42.36 -7.66 -84.73
C GLU A 235 41.66 -6.49 -84.02
N TYR A 236 42.28 -5.32 -84.13
CA TYR A 236 41.78 -4.06 -83.58
C TYR A 236 41.64 -3.04 -84.70
N VAL A 237 40.44 -2.48 -84.88
CA VAL A 237 40.11 -1.56 -85.98
C VAL A 237 39.49 -0.30 -85.41
N SER A 238 40.01 0.87 -85.81
CA SER A 238 39.32 2.15 -85.60
C SER A 238 38.35 2.40 -86.75
N ILE A 239 37.09 2.73 -86.44
CA ILE A 239 36.09 3.17 -87.43
C ILE A 239 35.40 4.45 -86.96
N GLU A 240 35.11 5.36 -87.87
CA GLU A 240 34.28 6.53 -87.59
C GLU A 240 32.81 6.17 -87.85
N SER A 241 32.05 5.83 -86.79
CA SER A 241 30.66 5.34 -86.93
C SER A 241 29.74 5.71 -85.77
N ALA A 242 28.55 6.20 -86.10
CA ALA A 242 27.41 6.37 -85.20
C ALA A 242 26.37 5.24 -85.29
N THR A 243 26.68 4.14 -85.99
CA THR A 243 25.72 3.03 -86.26
C THR A 243 26.19 1.67 -85.77
N PHE A 244 27.47 1.55 -85.39
CA PHE A 244 27.96 0.39 -84.67
C PHE A 244 27.21 0.22 -83.33
N PRO A 245 26.89 -1.01 -82.88
CA PRO A 245 26.10 -1.21 -81.67
C PRO A 245 26.76 -0.58 -80.44
N GLY A 246 26.01 0.25 -79.71
CA GLY A 246 26.50 0.99 -78.55
C GLY A 246 27.16 2.35 -78.85
N ALA A 247 27.47 2.66 -80.12
CA ALA A 247 28.03 3.96 -80.49
C ALA A 247 26.97 5.08 -80.40
N THR A 248 27.32 6.21 -79.80
CA THR A 248 26.39 7.33 -79.53
C THR A 248 26.60 8.56 -80.41
N ALA A 249 27.74 8.63 -81.13
CA ALA A 249 28.11 9.73 -82.01
C ALA A 249 28.98 9.23 -83.17
N SER A 250 29.15 10.05 -84.21
CA SER A 250 30.10 9.75 -85.30
C SER A 250 31.50 10.16 -84.85
N SER A 251 32.24 9.19 -84.31
CA SER A 251 33.58 9.38 -83.75
C SER A 251 34.43 8.13 -83.98
N ASP A 252 35.76 8.28 -83.92
CA ASP A 252 36.72 7.17 -83.98
C ASP A 252 36.53 6.23 -82.77
N ILE A 253 35.78 5.14 -82.98
CA ILE A 253 35.58 4.06 -82.00
C ILE A 253 36.55 2.91 -82.28
N LYS A 254 37.07 2.27 -81.22
CA LYS A 254 37.93 1.09 -81.32
C LYS A 254 37.09 -0.19 -81.20
N VAL A 255 36.99 -0.94 -82.30
CA VAL A 255 36.34 -2.24 -82.33
C VAL A 255 37.40 -3.34 -82.28
N LYS A 256 37.24 -4.29 -81.35
CA LYS A 256 37.99 -5.56 -81.36
C LYS A 256 37.21 -6.58 -82.18
N ILE A 257 37.88 -7.28 -83.09
CA ILE A 257 37.37 -8.42 -83.84
C ILE A 257 38.09 -9.67 -83.33
N THR A 258 37.34 -10.65 -82.82
CA THR A 258 37.87 -11.89 -82.26
C THR A 258 37.81 -13.05 -83.25
N THR A 259 38.61 -14.09 -83.00
CA THR A 259 38.69 -15.28 -83.86
C THR A 259 37.47 -16.19 -83.75
N ASP A 260 36.74 -16.13 -82.64
CA ASP A 260 35.49 -16.87 -82.34
C ASP A 260 34.21 -16.18 -82.87
N GLY A 261 34.36 -15.07 -83.62
CA GLY A 261 33.26 -14.47 -84.39
C GLY A 261 32.53 -13.30 -83.74
N VAL A 262 33.18 -12.55 -82.84
CA VAL A 262 32.62 -11.32 -82.24
C VAL A 262 33.32 -10.08 -82.80
N ALA A 263 32.56 -8.99 -82.97
CA ALA A 263 33.09 -7.64 -83.15
C ALA A 263 32.47 -6.71 -82.12
N PHE A 264 33.25 -6.17 -81.17
CA PHE A 264 32.73 -5.39 -80.03
C PHE A 264 33.56 -4.16 -79.65
N LEU A 265 32.97 -3.20 -78.92
CA LEU A 265 33.64 -1.99 -78.43
C LEU A 265 34.68 -2.32 -77.35
N LEU A 266 35.94 -1.98 -77.61
CA LEU A 266 37.06 -2.35 -76.73
C LEU A 266 36.99 -1.74 -75.31
N GLU A 267 36.27 -0.64 -75.14
CA GLU A 267 36.18 0.14 -73.90
C GLU A 267 35.39 -0.54 -72.76
N GLU A 268 34.73 -1.69 -73.00
CA GLU A 268 33.96 -2.44 -71.99
C GLU A 268 34.63 -3.74 -71.52
N ALA A 269 35.82 -4.10 -72.03
CA ALA A 269 36.46 -5.37 -71.70
C ALA A 269 37.32 -5.31 -70.42
N ALA A 270 36.83 -5.91 -69.34
CA ALA A 270 37.68 -6.33 -68.22
C ALA A 270 38.62 -7.47 -68.66
N LEU A 271 39.89 -7.43 -68.23
CA LEU A 271 40.93 -8.39 -68.65
C LEU A 271 41.27 -9.41 -67.55
N PRO A 272 41.63 -10.66 -67.91
CA PRO A 272 41.74 -11.78 -66.97
C PRO A 272 43.04 -11.81 -66.14
N GLU A 273 43.02 -12.57 -65.04
CA GLU A 273 44.16 -12.73 -64.13
C GLU A 273 45.31 -13.60 -64.68
N CYS A 274 46.53 -13.36 -64.19
CA CYS A 274 47.76 -13.86 -64.79
C CYS A 274 48.12 -15.32 -64.42
N ALA A 275 47.58 -16.29 -65.15
CA ALA A 275 47.90 -17.71 -65.01
C ALA A 275 49.17 -18.16 -65.79
N ALA A 276 50.35 -17.68 -65.40
CA ALA A 276 51.64 -18.08 -66.00
C ALA A 276 52.72 -18.39 -64.95
N THR A 277 53.40 -19.54 -65.07
CA THR A 277 54.33 -20.05 -64.03
C THR A 277 55.73 -19.43 -64.03
N GLU A 278 56.15 -18.77 -65.11
CA GLU A 278 57.36 -17.93 -65.18
C GLU A 278 57.11 -16.75 -66.14
N PRO A 279 57.00 -15.49 -65.66
CA PRO A 279 56.77 -14.32 -66.51
C PRO A 279 58.08 -13.73 -67.07
N LYS A 280 58.02 -13.10 -68.24
CA LYS A 280 59.08 -12.21 -68.73
C LYS A 280 58.72 -10.76 -68.42
N THR A 281 59.71 -9.87 -68.53
CA THR A 281 59.54 -8.45 -68.29
C THR A 281 58.56 -7.84 -69.30
N GLY A 282 57.40 -7.39 -68.82
CA GLY A 282 56.34 -6.75 -69.62
C GLY A 282 55.02 -7.51 -69.73
N ASP A 283 54.91 -8.75 -69.25
CA ASP A 283 53.74 -9.63 -69.49
C ASP A 283 52.57 -9.45 -68.49
N CYS A 284 52.54 -8.42 -67.63
CA CYS A 284 51.50 -8.24 -66.61
C CYS A 284 51.10 -6.76 -66.39
N PHE A 285 49.81 -6.54 -66.10
CA PHE A 285 49.12 -5.27 -65.79
C PHE A 285 48.98 -4.24 -66.92
N THR A 286 47.72 -3.99 -67.31
CA THR A 286 47.26 -2.77 -68.01
C THR A 286 46.28 -2.03 -67.10
N GLY A 287 46.80 -1.12 -66.28
CA GLY A 287 46.00 -0.30 -65.37
C GLY A 287 46.89 0.53 -64.44
N ASN A 288 46.50 1.77 -64.16
CA ASN A 288 47.34 2.75 -63.46
C ASN A 288 47.35 2.54 -61.93
N LYS A 289 47.95 1.44 -61.45
CA LYS A 289 48.15 1.16 -60.01
C LYS A 289 49.56 0.65 -59.72
N SER A 290 50.26 1.33 -58.81
CA SER A 290 51.59 0.95 -58.32
C SER A 290 51.52 -0.21 -57.32
N GLY A 291 52.61 -0.95 -57.13
CA GLY A 291 52.75 -1.93 -56.04
C GLY A 291 53.35 -3.29 -56.43
N TYR A 292 53.07 -4.30 -55.61
CA TYR A 292 53.69 -5.64 -55.57
C TYR A 292 52.68 -6.82 -55.58
N PRO A 293 52.29 -7.34 -56.76
CA PRO A 293 51.81 -8.73 -56.91
C PRO A 293 52.92 -9.77 -56.65
N SER A 294 52.62 -10.79 -55.83
CA SER A 294 53.55 -11.89 -55.50
C SER A 294 53.58 -12.98 -56.57
N ILE A 295 54.78 -13.37 -57.01
CA ILE A 295 54.96 -14.45 -57.99
C ILE A 295 55.86 -15.53 -57.37
N GLY A 296 55.21 -16.44 -56.65
CA GLY A 296 55.85 -17.51 -55.89
C GLY A 296 56.44 -17.09 -54.55
N THR A 297 57.30 -17.94 -53.98
CA THR A 297 57.81 -17.80 -52.62
C THR A 297 58.97 -16.81 -52.48
N THR A 298 59.72 -16.52 -53.55
CA THR A 298 60.94 -15.68 -53.49
C THR A 298 60.85 -14.35 -54.24
N ASN A 299 59.87 -14.15 -55.12
CA ASN A 299 59.83 -13.02 -56.04
C ASN A 299 58.50 -12.26 -55.96
N VAL A 300 58.53 -10.98 -56.30
CA VAL A 300 57.35 -10.14 -56.61
C VAL A 300 57.57 -9.50 -57.98
N VAL A 301 56.49 -9.12 -58.65
CA VAL A 301 56.55 -8.10 -59.71
C VAL A 301 56.28 -6.76 -59.06
N LYS A 302 57.10 -5.76 -59.37
CA LYS A 302 56.89 -4.36 -58.99
C LYS A 302 56.39 -3.58 -60.20
N CYS A 303 55.26 -2.89 -60.05
CA CYS A 303 54.71 -1.96 -61.04
C CYS A 303 54.78 -0.52 -60.51
N SER A 304 55.13 0.44 -61.37
CA SER A 304 55.17 1.88 -61.02
C SER A 304 53.83 2.60 -61.20
N GLY A 305 52.82 1.94 -61.79
CA GLY A 305 51.49 2.52 -62.01
C GLY A 305 51.39 3.52 -63.16
N PHE A 306 52.48 3.87 -63.84
CA PHE A 306 52.48 4.81 -64.96
C PHE A 306 52.20 4.14 -66.31
N GLU A 307 51.40 4.80 -67.14
CA GLU A 307 51.06 4.33 -68.48
C GLU A 307 52.33 4.21 -69.36
N ASN A 308 52.56 3.02 -69.92
CA ASN A 308 53.75 2.62 -70.73
C ASN A 308 55.04 2.32 -69.95
N ASP A 309 55.02 2.32 -68.62
CA ASP A 309 56.18 1.96 -67.79
C ASP A 309 56.18 0.43 -67.51
N PRO A 310 57.26 -0.33 -67.78
CA PRO A 310 57.24 -1.79 -67.68
C PRO A 310 57.41 -2.28 -66.25
N CYS A 311 56.48 -3.11 -65.75
CA CYS A 311 56.64 -3.78 -64.46
C CYS A 311 57.87 -4.72 -64.46
N VAL A 312 58.59 -4.75 -63.34
CA VAL A 312 59.87 -5.47 -63.19
C VAL A 312 59.77 -6.58 -62.15
N VAL A 313 60.30 -7.76 -62.46
CA VAL A 313 60.45 -8.85 -61.46
C VAL A 313 61.60 -8.51 -60.52
N VAL A 314 61.34 -8.47 -59.21
CA VAL A 314 62.36 -8.29 -58.17
C VAL A 314 62.27 -9.43 -57.15
N ALA A 315 63.39 -9.73 -56.49
CA ALA A 315 63.37 -10.63 -55.35
C ALA A 315 62.63 -9.96 -54.17
N LYS A 316 61.94 -10.75 -53.36
CA LYS A 316 61.47 -10.33 -52.04
C LYS A 316 62.68 -9.94 -51.17
N GLY A 317 62.45 -9.10 -50.16
CA GLY A 317 63.50 -8.57 -49.29
C GLY A 317 64.22 -9.62 -48.43
N SER A 318 64.89 -9.17 -47.37
CA SER A 318 65.40 -10.06 -46.33
C SER A 318 64.27 -10.79 -45.60
N ASP A 319 64.62 -11.86 -44.87
CA ASP A 319 63.69 -12.60 -44.00
C ASP A 319 63.27 -11.81 -42.75
N ALA A 320 63.91 -10.67 -42.48
CA ALA A 320 63.56 -9.72 -41.43
C ALA A 320 63.81 -8.28 -41.92
N CYS A 321 63.10 -7.32 -41.35
CA CYS A 321 63.27 -5.88 -41.60
C CYS A 321 64.54 -5.34 -40.91
N SER A 322 64.99 -4.13 -41.27
CA SER A 322 66.28 -3.60 -40.81
C SER A 322 66.38 -2.08 -40.97
N ALA A 323 67.26 -1.42 -40.21
CA ALA A 323 67.47 0.03 -40.26
C ALA A 323 67.99 0.60 -41.61
N ASN A 324 68.09 -0.21 -42.68
CA ASN A 324 68.38 0.23 -44.05
C ASN A 324 67.26 -0.17 -45.04
N THR A 325 66.13 -0.67 -44.53
CA THR A 325 64.96 -1.07 -45.32
C THR A 325 64.05 0.13 -45.50
N LEU A 326 63.58 0.35 -46.73
CA LEU A 326 62.66 1.45 -47.06
C LEU A 326 61.23 1.12 -46.59
N ASP A 327 60.48 2.17 -46.26
CA ASP A 327 59.14 2.06 -45.70
C ASP A 327 58.13 1.49 -46.72
N GLY A 328 57.33 0.54 -46.25
CA GLY A 328 56.39 -0.23 -47.06
C GLY A 328 57.04 -1.27 -47.99
N MET A 329 58.34 -1.57 -47.87
CA MET A 329 58.99 -2.60 -48.71
C MET A 329 58.62 -4.02 -48.23
N LEU A 330 58.32 -4.95 -49.15
CA LEU A 330 57.89 -6.31 -48.80
C LEU A 330 59.06 -7.26 -48.44
N SER A 331 58.96 -7.88 -47.25
CA SER A 331 59.89 -8.92 -46.78
C SER A 331 59.67 -10.27 -47.48
N LYS A 332 60.64 -11.17 -47.35
CA LYS A 332 60.52 -12.57 -47.81
C LYS A 332 59.55 -13.42 -46.97
N GLY A 333 59.15 -12.92 -45.80
CA GLY A 333 58.18 -13.54 -44.88
C GLY A 333 56.72 -13.08 -45.07
N THR A 334 56.40 -12.27 -46.09
CA THR A 334 55.07 -11.65 -46.32
C THR A 334 54.68 -10.51 -45.37
N ASN A 335 55.67 -9.78 -44.84
CA ASN A 335 55.46 -8.58 -44.03
C ASN A 335 55.78 -7.31 -44.84
N LEU A 336 55.09 -6.21 -44.57
CA LEU A 336 55.58 -4.86 -44.90
C LEU A 336 56.66 -4.48 -43.86
N CYS A 337 57.73 -3.83 -44.29
CA CYS A 337 58.78 -3.29 -43.41
C CYS A 337 58.68 -1.77 -43.25
N PHE A 338 58.96 -1.28 -42.05
CA PHE A 338 59.09 0.14 -41.73
C PHE A 338 60.38 0.33 -40.93
N GLY A 339 61.47 0.68 -41.60
CA GLY A 339 62.83 0.51 -41.07
C GLY A 339 63.06 -0.88 -40.44
N THR A 340 63.27 -0.93 -39.12
CA THR A 340 63.43 -2.16 -38.33
C THR A 340 62.13 -2.91 -38.04
N GLU A 341 60.99 -2.23 -38.07
CA GLU A 341 59.68 -2.79 -37.71
C GLU A 341 59.02 -3.52 -38.88
N SER A 342 57.98 -4.31 -38.59
CA SER A 342 57.28 -5.05 -39.63
C SER A 342 55.81 -5.33 -39.29
N TYR A 343 54.92 -5.09 -40.24
CA TYR A 343 53.52 -5.50 -40.18
C TYR A 343 53.30 -6.79 -41.00
N GLU A 344 52.81 -7.86 -40.37
CA GLU A 344 52.46 -9.11 -41.06
C GLU A 344 51.13 -8.98 -41.80
N LEU A 345 51.14 -9.21 -43.12
CA LEU A 345 49.94 -9.09 -43.94
C LEU A 345 48.97 -10.25 -43.71
N LYS A 346 47.66 -9.97 -43.67
CA LYS A 346 46.63 -11.02 -43.60
C LYS A 346 46.54 -11.81 -44.93
N THR A 347 45.93 -12.99 -44.92
CA THR A 347 45.77 -13.85 -46.12
C THR A 347 44.66 -13.33 -47.04
N THR A 348 43.58 -12.82 -46.46
CA THR A 348 42.60 -11.95 -47.09
C THR A 348 43.23 -10.58 -47.41
N ALA A 349 42.65 -9.86 -48.36
CA ALA A 349 43.02 -8.48 -48.61
C ALA A 349 42.42 -7.55 -47.54
N GLU A 350 43.24 -6.64 -47.03
CA GLU A 350 42.86 -5.57 -46.09
C GLU A 350 43.38 -4.23 -46.60
N THR A 351 42.82 -3.11 -46.14
CA THR A 351 43.32 -1.77 -46.49
C THR A 351 44.22 -1.25 -45.37
N ILE A 352 45.41 -0.78 -45.72
CA ILE A 352 46.45 -0.35 -44.79
C ILE A 352 46.89 1.06 -45.19
N ALA A 353 46.97 1.98 -44.23
CA ALA A 353 47.57 3.29 -44.40
C ALA A 353 48.87 3.41 -43.61
N PHE A 354 49.84 4.16 -44.13
CA PHE A 354 51.04 4.57 -43.40
C PHE A 354 51.67 5.83 -43.98
N GLU A 355 52.42 6.55 -43.13
CA GLU A 355 53.31 7.63 -43.55
C GLU A 355 54.66 7.09 -44.04
N LEU A 356 55.34 7.85 -44.91
CA LEU A 356 56.69 7.57 -45.38
C LEU A 356 57.70 8.53 -44.76
N SER A 357 58.88 8.04 -44.38
CA SER A 357 60.04 8.89 -44.02
C SER A 357 60.65 9.67 -45.21
N GLY A 358 59.95 9.73 -46.35
CA GLY A 358 60.34 10.40 -47.60
C GLY A 358 59.95 9.62 -48.86
N PHE A 359 60.12 10.24 -50.03
CA PHE A 359 59.64 9.71 -51.32
C PHE A 359 59.92 8.22 -51.55
N SER A 360 58.83 7.43 -51.64
CA SER A 360 58.92 6.01 -51.97
C SER A 360 58.96 5.80 -53.48
N SER A 361 60.11 5.37 -53.99
CA SER A 361 60.25 4.91 -55.39
C SER A 361 59.47 3.62 -55.70
N ASP A 362 58.82 3.02 -54.70
CA ASP A 362 58.01 1.81 -54.82
C ASP A 362 56.53 2.12 -55.07
N TYR A 363 56.00 3.17 -54.43
CA TYR A 363 54.61 3.61 -54.57
C TYR A 363 54.45 4.88 -55.41
N PHE A 364 55.53 5.65 -55.61
CA PHE A 364 55.58 6.95 -56.29
C PHE A 364 54.76 8.06 -55.59
N VAL A 365 54.82 8.08 -54.26
CA VAL A 365 54.20 9.09 -53.40
C VAL A 365 55.26 9.68 -52.43
N GLU A 366 55.10 10.94 -52.05
CA GLU A 366 56.06 11.67 -51.21
C GLU A 366 55.75 11.61 -49.69
N GLU A 367 54.48 11.45 -49.29
CA GLU A 367 54.02 11.60 -47.89
C GLU A 367 53.25 10.36 -47.37
N ILE A 368 51.94 10.22 -47.66
CA ILE A 368 51.08 9.13 -47.14
C ILE A 368 50.74 8.12 -48.23
N VAL A 369 50.70 6.83 -47.87
CA VAL A 369 50.35 5.73 -48.78
C VAL A 369 49.20 4.90 -48.22
N VAL A 370 48.16 4.70 -49.03
CA VAL A 370 47.05 3.75 -48.76
C VAL A 370 47.15 2.58 -49.73
N LEU A 371 47.23 1.36 -49.17
CA LEU A 371 47.39 0.11 -49.91
C LEU A 371 46.24 -0.85 -49.64
N THR A 372 45.83 -1.62 -50.64
CA THR A 372 45.13 -2.90 -50.42
C THR A 372 46.17 -4.02 -50.45
N ALA A 373 46.32 -4.73 -49.34
CA ALA A 373 47.45 -5.58 -49.06
C ALA A 373 47.04 -6.97 -48.52
N SER A 374 47.86 -7.97 -48.82
CA SER A 374 47.68 -9.37 -48.46
C SER A 374 48.98 -10.14 -48.67
N LYS A 375 49.10 -11.37 -48.14
CA LYS A 375 50.28 -12.24 -48.37
C LYS A 375 50.59 -12.55 -49.84
N THR A 376 49.67 -12.29 -50.78
CA THR A 376 49.84 -12.53 -52.22
C THR A 376 49.88 -11.26 -53.08
N LYS A 377 49.40 -10.12 -52.60
CA LYS A 377 49.18 -8.91 -53.40
C LYS A 377 49.16 -7.67 -52.53
N VAL A 378 49.96 -6.67 -52.89
CA VAL A 378 49.97 -5.32 -52.29
C VAL A 378 49.86 -4.31 -53.43
N ILE A 379 48.87 -3.43 -53.42
CA ILE A 379 48.66 -2.42 -54.47
C ILE A 379 48.23 -1.07 -53.88
N VAL A 380 48.63 0.04 -54.50
CA VAL A 380 48.13 1.38 -54.16
C VAL A 380 46.64 1.46 -54.46
N THR A 381 45.90 2.00 -53.49
CA THR A 381 44.45 2.03 -53.51
C THR A 381 43.94 3.47 -53.49
N THR A 382 43.41 3.90 -54.64
CA THR A 382 42.59 5.11 -54.76
C THR A 382 41.30 4.90 -53.98
N LEU A 383 41.13 5.64 -52.90
CA LEU A 383 39.84 5.79 -52.22
C LEU A 383 38.90 6.63 -53.09
N THR A 384 37.59 6.44 -52.95
CA THR A 384 36.57 7.10 -53.80
C THR A 384 35.48 7.73 -52.96
N GLY A 385 34.99 8.89 -53.41
CA GLY A 385 33.99 9.71 -52.72
C GLY A 385 34.67 10.87 -52.01
N ASP A 386 34.72 12.02 -52.69
CA ASP A 386 35.52 13.18 -52.25
C ASP A 386 34.93 13.91 -51.04
N ASP A 387 33.70 13.58 -50.64
CA ASP A 387 33.02 14.06 -49.43
C ASP A 387 33.05 13.03 -48.27
N ILE A 388 33.66 11.84 -48.45
CA ILE A 388 33.64 10.75 -47.45
C ILE A 388 34.95 10.73 -46.67
N GLU A 389 34.85 11.01 -45.37
CA GLU A 389 35.98 10.91 -44.43
C GLU A 389 36.21 9.46 -43.99
N ARG A 390 37.46 9.03 -43.97
CA ARG A 390 37.92 7.69 -43.60
C ARG A 390 39.09 7.76 -42.63
N TYR A 391 39.13 6.82 -41.69
CA TYR A 391 40.08 6.81 -40.59
C TYR A 391 40.81 5.47 -40.54
N PHE A 392 42.14 5.52 -40.55
CA PHE A 392 43.02 4.36 -40.57
C PHE A 392 44.08 4.50 -39.46
N ILE A 393 44.46 3.37 -38.86
CA ILE A 393 45.63 3.34 -37.97
C ILE A 393 46.91 3.53 -38.80
N ASN A 394 47.81 4.44 -38.37
CA ASN A 394 49.10 4.63 -39.03
C ASN A 394 50.02 3.45 -38.68
N ARG A 395 50.39 2.62 -39.67
CA ARG A 395 51.34 1.51 -39.43
C ARG A 395 52.82 1.93 -39.40
N ASN A 396 53.11 3.22 -39.63
CA ASN A 396 54.45 3.80 -39.51
C ASN A 396 54.37 5.18 -38.84
N PRO A 397 54.08 5.24 -37.52
CA PRO A 397 53.98 6.52 -36.80
C PRO A 397 55.35 7.20 -36.71
N ILE A 398 55.53 8.30 -37.45
CA ILE A 398 56.81 9.02 -37.49
C ILE A 398 56.92 9.92 -36.25
N GLU A 399 57.99 9.73 -35.46
CA GLU A 399 58.31 10.60 -34.32
C GLU A 399 58.43 12.07 -34.77
N ALA A 400 57.73 12.98 -34.08
CA ALA A 400 57.69 14.40 -34.42
C ALA A 400 59.09 15.07 -34.35
N GLU A 401 59.38 16.01 -35.26
CA GLU A 401 60.65 16.76 -35.25
C GLU A 401 60.79 17.65 -33.99
N GLU A 402 62.03 18.03 -33.62
CA GLU A 402 62.34 18.89 -32.46
C GLU A 402 61.66 20.28 -32.53
N GLY A 403 60.40 20.36 -32.09
CA GLY A 403 59.58 21.57 -32.11
C GLY A 403 58.09 21.34 -32.38
N GLU A 404 57.70 20.17 -32.88
CA GLU A 404 56.30 19.76 -33.02
C GLU A 404 55.87 18.86 -31.85
N SER A 405 54.59 18.85 -31.52
CA SER A 405 54.11 18.39 -30.20
C SER A 405 53.65 16.93 -30.12
N THR A 406 53.37 16.28 -31.24
CA THR A 406 52.64 14.99 -31.28
C THR A 406 52.98 14.16 -32.51
N THR A 407 53.35 12.89 -32.31
CA THR A 407 53.50 11.85 -33.34
C THR A 407 52.18 11.54 -34.05
N SER A 408 52.19 11.33 -35.37
CA SER A 408 51.00 10.89 -36.13
C SER A 408 50.66 9.41 -35.89
N ARG A 409 49.64 9.11 -35.09
CA ARG A 409 49.19 7.73 -34.78
C ARG A 409 48.06 7.22 -35.69
N ILE A 410 47.26 8.13 -36.26
CA ILE A 410 46.17 7.81 -37.19
C ILE A 410 46.32 8.61 -38.49
N ILE A 411 45.70 8.12 -39.56
CA ILE A 411 45.62 8.78 -40.86
C ILE A 411 44.15 9.01 -41.19
N LYS A 412 43.80 10.27 -41.44
CA LYS A 412 42.51 10.66 -42.00
C LYS A 412 42.64 10.81 -43.51
N CYS A 413 41.68 10.30 -44.28
CA CYS A 413 41.58 10.52 -45.72
C CYS A 413 40.19 11.02 -46.11
N THR A 414 40.11 11.94 -47.05
CA THR A 414 38.87 12.47 -47.64
C THR A 414 39.05 12.46 -49.16
N GLY A 415 38.31 11.60 -49.85
CA GLY A 415 38.63 11.26 -51.25
C GLY A 415 40.07 10.75 -51.39
N SER A 416 40.86 11.37 -52.28
CA SER A 416 42.28 11.06 -52.47
C SER A 416 43.25 11.89 -51.61
N GLU A 417 42.78 12.84 -50.81
CA GLU A 417 43.62 13.65 -49.92
C GLU A 417 43.70 12.97 -48.55
N CYS A 418 44.90 12.84 -47.98
CA CYS A 418 45.13 12.21 -46.68
C CYS A 418 46.07 13.05 -45.81
N GLU A 419 45.86 13.05 -44.49
CA GLU A 419 46.65 13.75 -43.47
C GLU A 419 46.88 12.88 -42.23
N GLY A 420 48.07 12.96 -41.64
CA GLY A 420 48.42 12.29 -40.38
C GLY A 420 47.96 13.10 -39.16
N LYS A 421 47.54 12.40 -38.09
CA LYS A 421 47.07 13.02 -36.83
C LYS A 421 47.48 12.22 -35.61
N ALA A 422 47.59 12.91 -34.47
CA ALA A 422 47.90 12.31 -33.17
C ALA A 422 46.87 11.26 -32.70
N GLY A 423 45.60 11.43 -33.11
CA GLY A 423 44.47 10.78 -32.46
C GLY A 423 44.04 11.56 -31.22
N ASP A 424 42.78 11.96 -31.18
CA ASP A 424 42.10 12.39 -29.98
C ASP A 424 41.68 11.13 -29.19
N VAL A 425 41.50 11.25 -27.87
CA VAL A 425 41.19 10.09 -27.00
C VAL A 425 39.79 9.54 -27.31
N GLY A 426 39.64 8.21 -27.28
CA GLY A 426 38.37 7.51 -27.55
C GLY A 426 38.50 6.50 -28.70
N TYR A 427 37.41 6.25 -29.42
CA TYR A 427 37.36 5.24 -30.49
C TYR A 427 37.00 5.84 -31.86
N TYR A 428 37.61 5.30 -32.92
CA TYR A 428 37.31 5.61 -34.32
C TYR A 428 36.88 4.35 -35.08
N LEU A 429 36.01 4.51 -36.09
CA LEU A 429 35.69 3.45 -37.06
C LEU A 429 36.90 3.17 -37.98
N ASN A 430 37.49 1.97 -37.91
CA ASN A 430 38.66 1.63 -38.73
C ASN A 430 38.27 1.29 -40.18
N SER A 431 38.45 2.25 -41.10
CA SER A 431 38.23 2.09 -42.53
C SER A 431 39.19 1.09 -43.21
N GLY A 432 40.24 0.62 -42.51
CA GLY A 432 41.12 -0.45 -43.00
C GLY A 432 40.39 -1.78 -43.26
N ASN A 433 39.24 -1.97 -42.61
CA ASN A 433 38.41 -3.16 -42.64
C ASN A 433 36.99 -2.88 -43.19
N GLU A 434 36.85 -1.84 -44.01
CA GLU A 434 35.61 -1.50 -44.74
C GLU A 434 35.29 -2.59 -45.78
N ALA A 435 34.38 -3.50 -45.43
CA ALA A 435 33.74 -4.44 -46.33
C ALA A 435 32.45 -3.83 -46.92
N THR A 436 31.79 -4.54 -47.85
CA THR A 436 30.50 -4.13 -48.43
C THR A 436 29.43 -5.16 -48.13
N ASN A 437 28.27 -4.72 -47.63
CA ASN A 437 27.09 -5.54 -47.45
C ASN A 437 26.44 -5.89 -48.80
N ALA A 438 25.52 -6.87 -48.81
CA ALA A 438 24.84 -7.33 -50.02
C ALA A 438 23.92 -6.28 -50.68
N ASP A 439 23.62 -5.18 -49.99
CA ASP A 439 22.85 -4.03 -50.47
C ASP A 439 23.72 -2.86 -50.98
N GLY A 440 25.05 -2.95 -50.81
CA GLY A 440 26.02 -1.89 -51.17
C GLY A 440 26.44 -0.98 -50.02
N SER A 441 25.91 -1.13 -48.80
CA SER A 441 26.32 -0.33 -47.63
C SER A 441 27.70 -0.76 -47.07
N PRO A 442 28.49 0.16 -46.48
CA PRO A 442 29.77 -0.17 -45.88
C PRO A 442 29.59 -0.94 -44.55
N LYS A 443 30.45 -1.93 -44.32
CA LYS A 443 30.52 -2.73 -43.08
C LYS A 443 31.93 -2.61 -42.49
N ILE A 444 32.05 -1.98 -41.33
CA ILE A 444 33.31 -1.85 -40.59
C ILE A 444 33.31 -2.84 -39.43
N THR A 445 34.40 -3.62 -39.29
CA THR A 445 34.50 -4.76 -38.34
C THR A 445 35.70 -4.70 -37.38
N SER A 446 36.17 -3.48 -37.08
CA SER A 446 37.23 -3.19 -36.11
C SER A 446 37.20 -1.71 -35.78
N LEU A 447 37.74 -1.34 -34.62
CA LEU A 447 37.90 0.06 -34.21
C LEU A 447 39.37 0.41 -34.06
N ILE A 448 39.67 1.70 -34.08
CA ILE A 448 40.95 2.24 -33.59
C ILE A 448 40.66 2.80 -32.20
N GLN A 449 41.30 2.27 -31.16
CA GLN A 449 41.30 2.87 -29.83
C GLN A 449 42.49 3.82 -29.71
N CYS A 450 42.28 5.03 -29.22
CA CYS A 450 43.33 6.01 -28.96
C CYS A 450 43.33 6.46 -27.49
N THR A 451 44.51 6.48 -26.90
CA THR A 451 44.80 7.03 -25.56
C THR A 451 45.66 8.29 -25.70
N GLU A 452 46.06 8.91 -24.59
CA GLU A 452 47.01 10.03 -24.63
C GLU A 452 48.37 9.62 -25.25
N ASP A 453 48.81 8.38 -25.04
CA ASP A 453 50.15 7.88 -25.37
C ASP A 453 50.23 7.01 -26.65
N GLU A 454 49.17 6.27 -27.01
CA GLU A 454 49.18 5.33 -28.14
C GLU A 454 47.81 5.16 -28.83
N CYS A 455 47.80 4.59 -30.05
CA CYS A 455 46.56 4.15 -30.71
C CYS A 455 46.76 2.74 -31.29
N GLU A 456 45.78 1.84 -31.10
CA GLU A 456 45.83 0.45 -31.59
C GLU A 456 44.54 -0.01 -32.31
N GLU A 457 44.66 -1.05 -33.13
CA GLU A 457 43.53 -1.72 -33.81
C GLU A 457 42.92 -2.74 -32.85
N ILE A 458 41.68 -2.49 -32.42
CA ILE A 458 40.93 -3.43 -31.59
C ILE A 458 39.84 -4.14 -32.40
N SER A 459 39.52 -5.37 -32.01
CA SER A 459 38.24 -6.01 -32.39
C SER A 459 37.06 -5.18 -31.88
N SER A 460 35.91 -5.25 -32.54
CA SER A 460 34.65 -4.64 -32.08
C SER A 460 33.67 -5.63 -31.46
N PRO A 461 33.81 -6.00 -30.16
CA PRO A 461 32.71 -6.58 -29.39
C PRO A 461 31.36 -5.86 -29.57
N SER A 462 30.27 -6.58 -29.28
CA SER A 462 28.94 -5.98 -29.23
C SER A 462 28.82 -5.05 -28.03
N GLY A 463 28.47 -3.79 -28.26
CA GLY A 463 28.40 -2.76 -27.22
C GLY A 463 28.51 -1.35 -27.79
N PHE A 464 28.63 -0.37 -26.90
CA PHE A 464 28.82 1.04 -27.23
C PHE A 464 30.24 1.49 -26.89
N TYR A 465 30.70 2.53 -27.57
CA TYR A 465 32.05 3.09 -27.47
C TYR A 465 31.96 4.62 -27.58
N VAL A 466 32.80 5.37 -26.86
CA VAL A 466 32.84 6.84 -26.97
C VAL A 466 33.50 7.29 -28.29
N ASP A 467 32.80 8.09 -29.09
CA ASP A 467 33.32 8.52 -30.39
C ASP A 467 34.37 9.63 -30.23
N ALA A 468 35.62 9.34 -30.58
CA ALA A 468 36.72 10.31 -30.48
C ALA A 468 36.50 11.56 -31.35
N LEU A 469 35.66 11.49 -32.39
CA LEU A 469 35.30 12.63 -33.24
C LEU A 469 34.28 13.59 -32.60
N SER A 470 33.75 13.25 -31.42
CA SER A 470 32.72 14.00 -30.69
C SER A 470 33.21 14.61 -29.35
N ILE A 471 34.51 14.50 -29.08
CA ILE A 471 35.14 14.86 -27.80
C ILE A 471 34.98 16.36 -27.46
N GLU A 472 34.47 16.64 -26.27
CA GLU A 472 34.38 17.97 -25.66
C GLU A 472 35.12 18.00 -24.32
N SER A 473 35.97 19.02 -24.13
CA SER A 473 36.72 19.22 -22.89
C SER A 473 36.10 20.34 -22.05
N THR A 474 35.77 20.04 -20.79
CA THR A 474 35.01 20.91 -19.86
C THR A 474 35.76 22.15 -19.35
N SER A 475 36.93 22.49 -19.92
CA SER A 475 37.60 23.78 -19.70
C SER A 475 37.68 24.61 -20.99
N GLY A 476 37.21 25.86 -20.92
CA GLY A 476 37.05 26.74 -22.08
C GLY A 476 38.37 27.29 -22.63
N ASN A 477 39.16 26.44 -23.28
CA ASN A 477 40.40 26.84 -23.96
C ASN A 477 40.69 25.98 -25.21
N ALA A 478 40.01 26.29 -26.32
CA ALA A 478 40.19 25.63 -27.63
C ALA A 478 41.60 25.79 -28.26
N ASP A 479 42.54 26.42 -27.55
CA ASP A 479 43.91 26.72 -27.99
C ASP A 479 44.94 25.65 -27.54
N ARG A 480 44.55 24.56 -26.86
CA ARG A 480 45.43 23.39 -26.64
C ARG A 480 45.84 22.68 -27.93
N ARG A 481 45.26 23.04 -29.09
CA ARG A 481 45.67 22.57 -30.43
C ARG A 481 47.07 23.06 -30.86
N ARG A 482 47.80 23.80 -30.02
CA ARG A 482 49.24 24.08 -30.18
C ARG A 482 49.97 24.07 -28.83
N GLY A 483 51.11 23.38 -28.78
CA GLY A 483 51.97 23.37 -27.59
C GLY A 483 52.80 24.65 -27.41
N GLU A 484 52.35 25.56 -26.56
CA GLU A 484 53.23 26.50 -25.83
C GLU A 484 52.97 26.42 -24.32
N HIS A 485 54.00 26.70 -23.50
CA HIS A 485 53.94 26.51 -22.04
C HIS A 485 52.85 27.37 -21.35
N ALA A 486 51.88 26.70 -20.74
CA ALA A 486 51.01 27.21 -19.67
C ALA A 486 51.41 26.58 -18.32
N PRO A 487 51.17 27.25 -17.17
CA PRO A 487 51.50 26.71 -15.85
C PRO A 487 50.52 25.63 -15.36
N GLU A 488 50.98 24.75 -14.48
CA GLU A 488 50.22 23.63 -13.89
C GLU A 488 48.85 24.07 -13.29
N PRO A 489 47.75 23.37 -13.62
CA PRO A 489 46.47 23.49 -12.91
C PRO A 489 46.57 22.96 -11.47
N ALA A 490 45.68 23.43 -10.60
CA ALA A 490 45.68 23.10 -9.18
C ALA A 490 44.89 21.81 -8.85
N GLY A 491 45.41 20.65 -9.25
CA GLY A 491 45.13 19.38 -8.58
C GLY A 491 43.69 18.85 -8.64
N GLY A 492 43.06 18.92 -9.81
CA GLY A 492 41.89 18.11 -10.18
C GLY A 492 42.17 17.45 -11.53
N GLU A 493 41.68 16.23 -11.73
CA GLU A 493 41.73 15.53 -13.02
C GLU A 493 40.69 16.16 -13.97
N GLU A 494 41.03 16.31 -15.25
CA GLU A 494 40.15 16.98 -16.22
C GLU A 494 39.18 15.94 -16.82
N GLU A 495 37.89 16.03 -16.47
CA GLU A 495 36.86 15.10 -16.92
C GLU A 495 36.54 15.32 -18.42
N ILE A 496 36.78 14.28 -19.22
CA ILE A 496 36.57 14.24 -20.67
C ILE A 496 35.14 13.76 -20.96
N THR A 497 34.44 14.46 -21.83
CA THR A 497 33.07 14.14 -22.27
C THR A 497 32.98 14.03 -23.80
N TYR A 498 31.92 13.39 -24.29
CA TYR A 498 31.72 13.05 -25.71
C TYR A 498 30.28 13.32 -26.11
N THR A 499 30.05 13.91 -27.29
CA THR A 499 28.69 14.21 -27.80
C THR A 499 28.15 13.16 -28.77
N GLY A 500 28.88 12.06 -28.96
CA GLY A 500 28.59 10.99 -29.91
C GLY A 500 29.07 9.62 -29.43
N LEU A 501 28.46 8.56 -29.96
CA LEU A 501 28.81 7.17 -29.66
C LEU A 501 29.02 6.37 -30.95
N ILE A 502 29.80 5.29 -30.85
CA ILE A 502 29.82 4.21 -31.83
C ILE A 502 29.10 3.01 -31.23
N SER A 503 28.13 2.44 -31.95
CA SER A 503 27.41 1.23 -31.56
C SER A 503 27.84 0.07 -32.47
N CYS A 504 28.20 -1.07 -31.88
CA CYS A 504 28.63 -2.28 -32.59
C CYS A 504 27.72 -3.47 -32.28
N ASP A 505 27.29 -4.20 -33.30
CA ASP A 505 26.37 -5.33 -33.17
C ASP A 505 27.06 -6.68 -32.89
N ALA A 506 26.27 -7.73 -32.67
CA ALA A 506 26.77 -9.10 -32.46
C ALA A 506 27.46 -9.74 -33.70
N ASN A 507 27.37 -9.12 -34.87
CA ASN A 507 28.08 -9.49 -36.10
C ASN A 507 29.31 -8.61 -36.37
N HIS A 508 29.77 -7.88 -35.32
CA HIS A 508 30.87 -6.92 -35.29
C HIS A 508 30.69 -5.70 -36.20
N VAL A 509 29.48 -5.43 -36.69
CA VAL A 509 29.15 -4.26 -37.54
C VAL A 509 29.03 -3.02 -36.66
N CYS A 510 29.91 -2.05 -36.86
CA CYS A 510 29.89 -0.79 -36.13
C CYS A 510 29.30 0.36 -36.96
N VAL A 511 28.48 1.19 -36.32
CA VAL A 511 27.90 2.43 -36.86
C VAL A 511 28.10 3.59 -35.87
N ARG A 512 28.22 4.81 -36.38
CA ARG A 512 28.33 6.03 -35.57
C ARG A 512 26.94 6.64 -35.33
N LEU A 513 26.71 7.13 -34.12
CA LEU A 513 25.51 7.86 -33.70
C LEU A 513 25.92 9.34 -33.60
N GLU A 514 25.49 10.13 -34.60
CA GLU A 514 25.97 11.51 -34.81
C GLU A 514 24.96 12.59 -34.39
N ASP A 515 23.68 12.24 -34.21
CA ASP A 515 22.62 13.16 -33.81
C ASP A 515 22.32 13.01 -32.30
N SER A 516 22.20 14.13 -31.58
CA SER A 516 21.76 14.13 -30.17
C SER A 516 20.40 13.45 -29.97
N ASP A 517 19.51 13.57 -30.95
CA ASP A 517 18.19 12.94 -30.97
C ASP A 517 18.25 11.40 -31.03
N SER A 518 19.44 10.81 -31.26
CA SER A 518 19.70 9.37 -31.29
C SER A 518 20.42 8.82 -30.05
N ILE A 519 20.89 9.69 -29.15
CA ILE A 519 21.57 9.32 -27.91
C ILE A 519 20.71 9.80 -26.74
N THR A 520 20.03 8.84 -26.09
CA THR A 520 19.20 9.12 -24.92
C THR A 520 20.00 9.01 -23.63
N ASP A 521 19.54 9.71 -22.60
CA ASP A 521 20.18 9.71 -21.29
C ASP A 521 20.07 8.35 -20.57
N GLY A 522 21.02 8.06 -19.69
CA GLY A 522 21.13 6.81 -18.95
C GLY A 522 22.43 6.05 -19.22
N PHE A 523 22.43 4.74 -18.96
CA PHE A 523 23.64 3.91 -19.07
C PHE A 523 23.63 3.00 -20.30
N TYR A 524 24.80 2.91 -20.94
CA TYR A 524 25.11 2.02 -22.05
C TYR A 524 26.19 1.03 -21.60
N ILE A 525 26.19 -0.18 -22.14
CA ILE A 525 27.28 -1.14 -21.88
C ILE A 525 28.45 -0.82 -22.81
N ASN A 526 29.61 -0.57 -22.21
CA ASN A 526 30.84 -0.33 -22.97
C ASN A 526 31.35 -1.64 -23.59
N GLY A 527 31.70 -1.62 -24.87
CA GLY A 527 32.32 -2.75 -25.54
C GLY A 527 33.83 -2.89 -25.29
N ALA A 528 34.47 -1.91 -24.65
CA ALA A 528 35.91 -1.81 -24.41
C ALA A 528 36.33 -2.03 -22.93
N VAL A 529 35.76 -3.03 -22.26
CA VAL A 529 36.11 -3.31 -20.85
C VAL A 529 37.50 -3.94 -20.69
N ASP A 530 38.23 -3.56 -19.63
CA ASP A 530 39.55 -4.13 -19.32
C ASP A 530 39.44 -5.65 -19.05
N ALA A 531 40.24 -6.45 -19.76
CA ALA A 531 40.21 -7.91 -19.68
C ALA A 531 40.71 -8.50 -18.35
N SER A 532 41.46 -7.72 -17.57
CA SER A 532 41.93 -8.02 -16.20
C SER A 532 40.94 -7.54 -15.13
N ASN A 533 40.23 -6.44 -15.39
CA ASN A 533 39.21 -5.88 -14.50
C ASN A 533 38.01 -5.30 -15.28
N LYS A 534 36.98 -6.09 -15.52
CA LYS A 534 35.76 -5.67 -16.27
C LYS A 534 34.86 -4.67 -15.52
N PHE A 535 35.36 -4.07 -14.45
CA PHE A 535 34.77 -2.91 -13.80
C PHE A 535 35.45 -1.60 -14.27
N THR A 536 36.68 -1.65 -14.80
CA THR A 536 37.30 -0.51 -15.50
C THR A 536 36.53 -0.24 -16.80
N ASN A 537 36.09 1.00 -16.96
CA ASN A 537 35.30 1.53 -18.08
C ASN A 537 34.12 0.60 -18.48
N ALA A 538 33.44 0.00 -17.50
CA ALA A 538 32.43 -1.02 -17.72
C ALA A 538 31.14 -0.52 -18.38
N LEU A 539 30.82 0.77 -18.19
CA LEU A 539 29.63 1.43 -18.70
C LEU A 539 30.02 2.75 -19.38
N ILE A 540 29.09 3.31 -20.15
CA ILE A 540 29.11 4.71 -20.57
C ILE A 540 27.83 5.35 -20.02
N GLN A 541 27.95 6.50 -19.36
CA GLN A 541 26.81 7.30 -18.89
C GLN A 541 26.62 8.48 -19.83
N CYS A 542 25.39 8.74 -20.25
CA CYS A 542 25.02 9.94 -21.01
C CYS A 542 23.96 10.77 -20.26
N THR A 543 24.09 12.10 -20.28
CA THR A 543 23.18 13.06 -19.63
C THR A 543 23.16 14.37 -20.41
N ASP A 544 21.97 14.90 -20.74
CA ASP A 544 21.77 16.04 -21.65
C ASP A 544 22.55 15.90 -22.98
N GLY A 545 22.70 14.66 -23.49
CA GLY A 545 23.49 14.36 -24.69
C GLY A 545 25.02 14.41 -24.52
N SER A 546 25.52 14.56 -23.29
CA SER A 546 26.95 14.50 -22.95
C SER A 546 27.29 13.15 -22.31
N CYS A 547 28.19 12.39 -22.93
CA CYS A 547 28.56 11.03 -22.55
C CYS A 547 29.97 10.92 -21.95
N LYS A 548 30.18 9.97 -21.03
CA LYS A 548 31.48 9.63 -20.42
C LYS A 548 31.61 8.15 -20.08
N GLU A 549 32.82 7.61 -20.18
CA GLU A 549 33.12 6.24 -19.70
C GLU A 549 33.08 6.20 -18.17
N VAL A 550 32.53 5.12 -17.60
CA VAL A 550 32.37 4.95 -16.15
C VAL A 550 33.10 3.68 -15.69
N THR A 551 34.13 3.89 -14.87
CA THR A 551 34.74 2.83 -14.05
C THR A 551 33.91 2.60 -12.78
N LEU A 552 33.84 1.35 -12.34
CA LEU A 552 33.12 0.91 -11.13
C LEU A 552 34.08 0.42 -10.04
N GLU A 553 33.70 0.66 -8.78
CA GLU A 553 34.48 0.33 -7.59
C GLU A 553 34.23 -1.10 -7.07
N ASP A 554 35.13 -1.61 -6.23
CA ASP A 554 35.03 -2.95 -5.59
C ASP A 554 33.73 -3.18 -4.82
N GLU A 555 33.10 -2.10 -4.33
CA GLU A 555 31.88 -2.13 -3.52
C GLU A 555 30.59 -2.16 -4.36
N GLU A 556 30.65 -1.84 -5.67
CA GLU A 556 29.51 -1.79 -6.60
C GLU A 556 29.09 -3.19 -7.12
N VAL A 557 29.23 -4.23 -6.30
CA VAL A 557 28.96 -5.64 -6.68
C VAL A 557 27.47 -6.01 -6.54
N ASN A 558 26.89 -6.56 -7.62
CA ASN A 558 25.45 -6.86 -7.81
C ASN A 558 24.55 -5.61 -7.91
N THR A 559 25.13 -4.45 -8.21
CA THR A 559 24.44 -3.20 -8.55
C THR A 559 23.58 -3.33 -9.81
N ILE A 560 22.55 -2.48 -9.90
CA ILE A 560 21.61 -2.37 -11.02
C ILE A 560 21.67 -0.94 -11.56
N PHE A 561 21.67 -0.80 -12.88
CA PHE A 561 21.59 0.47 -13.59
C PHE A 561 20.47 0.39 -14.64
N LEU A 562 19.80 1.52 -14.90
CA LEU A 562 18.84 1.63 -15.99
C LEU A 562 19.58 1.83 -17.32
N SER A 563 19.32 0.94 -18.29
CA SER A 563 19.72 1.14 -19.68
C SER A 563 18.79 2.11 -20.38
N ASN A 564 19.36 2.94 -21.24
CA ASN A 564 18.69 3.80 -22.21
C ASN A 564 17.53 3.10 -22.96
N ASP A 565 17.67 1.80 -23.29
CA ASP A 565 16.67 0.97 -23.99
C ASP A 565 15.56 0.42 -23.05
N GLY A 566 15.37 1.00 -21.86
CA GLY A 566 14.39 0.51 -20.87
C GLY A 566 14.71 -0.89 -20.32
N ASN A 567 15.97 -1.32 -20.39
CA ASN A 567 16.45 -2.61 -19.88
C ASN A 567 17.21 -2.45 -18.55
N LEU A 568 17.42 -3.54 -17.82
CA LEU A 568 18.29 -3.52 -16.63
C LEU A 568 19.71 -3.97 -17.00
N ILE A 569 20.70 -3.17 -16.63
CA ILE A 569 22.11 -3.59 -16.61
C ILE A 569 22.44 -4.03 -15.19
N ARG A 570 23.13 -5.17 -15.05
CA ARG A 570 23.65 -5.65 -13.75
C ARG A 570 25.15 -5.89 -13.81
N CYS A 571 25.87 -5.33 -12.85
CA CYS A 571 27.31 -5.50 -12.68
C CYS A 571 27.57 -6.50 -11.54
N THR A 572 28.27 -7.59 -11.85
CA THR A 572 28.22 -8.82 -11.02
C THR A 572 29.53 -9.16 -10.31
N SER A 573 30.67 -8.93 -10.96
CA SER A 573 32.01 -9.02 -10.38
C SER A 573 33.06 -8.51 -11.36
N LYS A 574 34.27 -8.18 -10.88
CA LYS A 574 35.41 -7.78 -11.73
C LYS A 574 35.75 -8.75 -12.87
N THR A 575 35.42 -10.02 -12.73
CA THR A 575 35.71 -11.08 -13.72
C THR A 575 34.55 -11.35 -14.69
N GLU A 576 33.31 -11.08 -14.27
CA GLU A 576 32.12 -11.25 -15.12
C GLU A 576 31.76 -9.96 -15.85
N GLY A 577 31.87 -8.81 -15.18
CA GLY A 577 31.57 -7.46 -15.69
C GLY A 577 30.11 -7.05 -15.49
N CYS A 578 29.69 -6.08 -16.31
CA CYS A 578 28.30 -5.66 -16.48
C CYS A 578 27.64 -6.36 -17.66
N SER A 579 26.33 -6.58 -17.60
CA SER A 579 25.56 -7.26 -18.65
C SER A 579 24.08 -6.85 -18.60
N ILE A 580 23.40 -6.85 -19.75
CA ILE A 580 21.95 -6.75 -19.80
C ILE A 580 21.36 -7.98 -19.09
N VAL A 581 20.43 -7.75 -18.18
CA VAL A 581 19.67 -8.83 -17.53
C VAL A 581 18.74 -9.44 -18.59
N ASP A 582 19.02 -10.67 -19.02
CA ASP A 582 18.19 -11.40 -19.99
C ASP A 582 17.09 -12.28 -19.34
N ILE A 583 17.05 -12.32 -18.01
CA ILE A 583 16.10 -13.13 -17.23
C ILE A 583 14.74 -12.40 -17.22
N SER A 584 13.81 -12.79 -18.09
CA SER A 584 12.49 -12.14 -18.21
C SER A 584 11.71 -12.06 -16.89
N ALA A 585 11.87 -13.07 -16.01
CA ALA A 585 11.25 -13.11 -14.68
C ALA A 585 11.74 -12.04 -13.69
N LEU A 586 12.77 -11.25 -14.03
CA LEU A 586 13.20 -10.08 -13.27
C LEU A 586 12.45 -8.79 -13.65
N TYR A 587 11.79 -8.73 -14.80
CA TYR A 587 11.18 -7.49 -15.29
C TYR A 587 9.75 -7.20 -14.81
N GLY A 588 9.14 -8.08 -14.00
CA GLY A 588 7.79 -7.88 -13.49
C GLY A 588 6.69 -8.01 -14.56
N THR A 589 5.51 -7.49 -14.25
CA THR A 589 4.33 -7.34 -15.13
C THR A 589 3.59 -6.04 -14.80
N GLU A 590 2.57 -5.64 -15.56
CA GLU A 590 1.72 -4.47 -15.21
C GLU A 590 0.98 -4.61 -13.87
N ASP A 591 0.54 -5.82 -13.52
CA ASP A 591 -0.11 -6.12 -12.23
C ASP A 591 0.90 -6.36 -11.10
N ILE A 592 2.11 -6.86 -11.41
CA ILE A 592 3.16 -7.16 -10.41
C ILE A 592 4.49 -6.56 -10.89
N PRO A 593 4.63 -5.22 -10.84
CA PRO A 593 5.89 -4.56 -11.15
C PRO A 593 7.01 -4.98 -10.20
N LYS A 594 8.26 -4.91 -10.69
CA LYS A 594 9.47 -5.11 -9.88
C LYS A 594 10.26 -3.81 -9.77
N TYR A 595 10.68 -3.46 -8.56
CA TYR A 595 11.37 -2.21 -8.26
C TYR A 595 12.83 -2.47 -7.90
N PHE A 596 13.74 -1.61 -8.34
CA PHE A 596 15.18 -1.76 -8.18
C PHE A 596 15.78 -0.44 -7.73
N ILE A 597 16.87 -0.45 -6.96
CA ILE A 597 17.65 0.77 -6.73
C ILE A 597 18.57 0.99 -7.93
N ASN A 598 18.52 2.17 -8.54
CA ASN A 598 19.53 2.63 -9.48
C ASN A 598 20.82 2.95 -8.72
N ALA A 599 21.93 2.31 -9.07
CA ALA A 599 23.19 2.44 -8.33
C ALA A 599 23.88 3.80 -8.53
N LYS A 600 23.62 4.48 -9.66
CA LYS A 600 24.03 5.86 -9.92
C LYS A 600 22.82 6.65 -10.47
N PRO A 601 22.00 7.26 -9.58
CA PRO A 601 20.92 8.17 -9.98
C PRO A 601 21.49 9.49 -10.52
N ASN A 602 20.61 10.29 -11.12
CA ASN A 602 20.87 11.66 -11.54
C ASN A 602 20.96 12.63 -10.34
N ASP A 603 21.56 13.80 -10.55
CA ASP A 603 21.81 14.83 -9.51
C ASP A 603 20.55 15.32 -8.77
N ASP A 604 19.35 15.14 -9.32
CA ASP A 604 18.07 15.51 -8.69
C ASP A 604 17.40 14.36 -7.93
N ASN A 605 18.02 13.17 -7.91
CA ASN A 605 17.54 11.94 -7.28
C ASN A 605 16.16 11.43 -7.79
N SER A 606 15.69 11.90 -8.95
CA SER A 606 14.37 11.54 -9.52
C SER A 606 14.24 10.07 -9.94
N ASP A 607 15.36 9.36 -10.10
CA ASP A 607 15.46 8.02 -10.67
C ASP A 607 16.11 6.97 -9.75
N ILE A 608 16.27 7.26 -8.45
CA ILE A 608 16.80 6.31 -7.45
C ILE A 608 16.08 4.95 -7.50
N VAL A 609 14.78 4.93 -7.79
CA VAL A 609 14.00 3.69 -7.92
C VAL A 609 13.57 3.48 -9.38
N ILE A 610 14.00 2.36 -9.95
CA ILE A 610 13.59 1.89 -11.28
C ILE A 610 12.42 0.93 -11.09
N LYS A 611 11.32 1.12 -11.83
CA LYS A 611 10.19 0.20 -11.92
C LYS A 611 10.23 -0.51 -13.26
N CYS A 612 10.09 -1.83 -13.25
CA CYS A 612 9.93 -2.63 -14.46
C CYS A 612 8.56 -3.30 -14.49
N THR A 613 7.94 -3.30 -15.67
CA THR A 613 6.70 -4.05 -15.99
C THR A 613 6.86 -5.02 -17.17
N GLY A 614 8.03 -5.02 -17.83
CA GLY A 614 8.37 -5.92 -18.93
C GLY A 614 9.83 -5.72 -19.39
N LYS A 615 10.39 -6.65 -20.17
CA LYS A 615 11.75 -6.48 -20.73
C LYS A 615 11.72 -5.35 -21.77
N GLY A 616 12.62 -4.38 -21.65
CA GLY A 616 12.55 -3.12 -22.41
C GLY A 616 11.45 -2.16 -21.94
N ASN A 617 10.85 -2.42 -20.76
CA ASN A 617 9.84 -1.55 -20.15
C ASN A 617 10.15 -1.35 -18.65
N CYS A 618 11.32 -0.74 -18.41
CA CYS A 618 11.74 -0.19 -17.12
C CYS A 618 11.85 1.33 -17.19
N GLU A 619 11.37 2.02 -16.16
CA GLU A 619 11.30 3.48 -16.07
C GLU A 619 11.70 4.00 -14.67
N PRO A 620 12.22 5.23 -14.54
CA PRO A 620 12.32 5.94 -13.26
C PRO A 620 10.95 6.05 -12.57
N THR A 621 10.92 5.86 -11.25
CA THR A 621 9.70 6.01 -10.44
C THR A 621 9.84 7.18 -9.47
N PRO A 622 8.93 8.16 -9.51
CA PRO A 622 8.85 9.21 -8.49
C PRO A 622 8.69 8.62 -7.09
N ILE A 623 9.48 9.15 -6.15
CA ILE A 623 9.57 8.65 -4.77
C ILE A 623 9.43 9.79 -3.76
N GLU A 624 8.90 9.45 -2.59
CA GLU A 624 8.83 10.34 -1.42
C GLU A 624 9.46 9.67 -0.18
N ALA A 625 9.80 10.47 0.83
CA ALA A 625 10.30 9.96 2.10
C ALA A 625 9.26 9.04 2.78
N GLY A 626 9.70 7.88 3.27
CA GLY A 626 8.83 6.85 3.83
C GLY A 626 8.25 5.87 2.80
N ASN A 627 8.56 6.00 1.50
CA ASN A 627 8.17 5.02 0.48
C ASN A 627 8.84 3.66 0.71
N VAL A 628 8.12 2.57 0.38
CA VAL A 628 8.59 1.19 0.56
C VAL A 628 8.16 0.30 -0.62
N PHE A 629 9.11 -0.40 -1.22
CA PHE A 629 8.89 -1.31 -2.36
C PHE A 629 9.53 -2.69 -2.08
N PHE A 630 9.14 -3.73 -2.82
CA PHE A 630 9.93 -4.96 -2.85
C PHE A 630 11.18 -4.80 -3.73
N ASN A 631 12.30 -5.31 -3.24
CA ASN A 631 13.52 -5.42 -4.04
C ASN A 631 13.36 -6.49 -5.13
N GLY A 632 13.24 -6.06 -6.39
CA GLY A 632 13.23 -6.91 -7.57
C GLY A 632 14.53 -7.70 -7.79
N ASN A 633 15.66 -7.21 -7.24
CA ASN A 633 16.96 -7.90 -7.25
C ASN A 633 17.13 -8.87 -6.06
N LEU A 634 16.05 -9.24 -5.36
CA LEU A 634 16.08 -10.27 -4.33
C LEU A 634 16.63 -11.61 -4.88
N LYS A 635 17.46 -12.27 -4.09
CA LYS A 635 18.08 -13.56 -4.40
C LYS A 635 17.13 -14.73 -4.16
N ASP A 636 16.75 -15.41 -5.23
CA ASP A 636 15.94 -16.63 -5.18
C ASP A 636 16.52 -17.74 -6.09
N THR A 637 15.73 -18.76 -6.41
CA THR A 637 16.12 -19.88 -7.27
C THR A 637 16.27 -19.51 -8.75
N VAL A 638 15.70 -18.38 -9.18
CA VAL A 638 15.80 -17.82 -10.53
C VAL A 638 16.87 -16.73 -10.56
N ASN A 639 16.84 -15.80 -9.60
CA ASN A 639 17.79 -14.72 -9.45
C ASN A 639 18.97 -15.11 -8.53
N THR A 640 19.75 -16.10 -8.94
CA THR A 640 20.88 -16.60 -8.14
C THR A 640 21.98 -15.57 -7.85
N LYS A 641 22.05 -14.48 -8.64
CA LYS A 641 22.96 -13.33 -8.48
C LYS A 641 22.32 -12.10 -7.80
N GLY A 642 21.15 -12.25 -7.18
CA GLY A 642 20.51 -11.20 -6.38
C GLY A 642 21.16 -10.96 -5.01
N THR A 643 20.63 -9.96 -4.31
CA THR A 643 20.96 -9.59 -2.91
C THR A 643 19.98 -10.22 -1.91
N THR A 644 20.26 -10.20 -0.61
CA THR A 644 19.43 -10.88 0.42
C THR A 644 18.30 -10.02 0.99
N GLU A 645 18.28 -8.74 0.64
CA GLU A 645 17.46 -7.69 1.23
C GLU A 645 16.13 -7.62 0.47
N GLN A 646 15.01 -7.71 1.18
CA GLN A 646 13.70 -7.93 0.56
C GLN A 646 12.95 -6.64 0.21
N LEU A 647 13.37 -5.51 0.80
CA LEU A 647 12.71 -4.22 0.65
C LEU A 647 13.70 -3.16 0.15
N ILE A 648 13.17 -2.21 -0.61
CA ILE A 648 13.75 -0.89 -0.86
C ILE A 648 12.99 0.08 0.04
N LEU A 649 13.69 0.85 0.86
CA LEU A 649 13.09 1.80 1.80
C LEU A 649 13.69 3.19 1.59
N CYS A 650 12.84 4.20 1.46
CA CYS A 650 13.22 5.58 1.17
C CYS A 650 13.04 6.51 2.37
N SER A 651 13.96 7.47 2.54
CA SER A 651 14.05 8.36 3.71
C SER A 651 14.73 9.68 3.37
N GLU A 652 14.43 10.73 4.14
CA GLU A 652 15.24 11.96 4.16
C GLU A 652 16.66 11.64 4.68
N GLY A 653 17.70 12.17 4.03
CA GLY A 653 19.08 12.06 4.47
C GLY A 653 19.36 12.85 5.77
N GLU A 654 20.53 12.64 6.38
CA GLU A 654 20.85 13.16 7.73
C GLU A 654 20.81 14.71 7.85
N GLU A 655 20.91 15.45 6.74
CA GLU A 655 20.81 16.92 6.71
C GLU A 655 19.44 17.45 6.22
N GLY A 656 18.51 16.57 5.83
CA GLY A 656 17.11 16.92 5.51
C GLY A 656 16.86 17.60 4.14
N GLU A 657 17.88 17.76 3.30
CA GLU A 657 17.75 18.40 1.97
C GLU A 657 17.78 17.43 0.79
N THR A 658 18.18 16.16 0.99
CA THR A 658 18.23 15.13 -0.06
C THR A 658 17.45 13.86 0.32
N LEU A 659 16.70 13.32 -0.63
CA LEU A 659 16.00 12.03 -0.52
C LEU A 659 16.97 10.89 -0.87
N SER A 660 16.95 9.79 -0.13
CA SER A 660 17.72 8.58 -0.41
C SER A 660 16.87 7.32 -0.26
N CYS A 661 17.26 6.23 -0.91
CA CYS A 661 16.69 4.90 -0.68
C CYS A 661 17.79 3.86 -0.50
N ALA A 662 17.55 2.86 0.36
CA ALA A 662 18.52 1.82 0.68
C ALA A 662 17.90 0.41 0.69
N LEU A 663 18.77 -0.60 0.51
CA LEU A 663 18.45 -2.01 0.74
C LEU A 663 18.72 -2.35 2.21
N GLU A 664 17.72 -2.22 3.08
CA GLU A 664 17.89 -2.53 4.51
C GLU A 664 17.70 -4.03 4.82
N PRO A 665 18.58 -4.61 5.66
CA PRO A 665 18.42 -5.97 6.15
C PRO A 665 17.33 -6.04 7.23
N VAL A 666 16.15 -6.53 6.86
CA VAL A 666 15.03 -6.80 7.80
C VAL A 666 15.34 -8.04 8.66
N ASP A 667 16.27 -7.92 9.62
CA ASP A 667 16.77 -8.99 10.49
C ASP A 667 15.86 -9.22 11.72
N TYR A 668 14.70 -9.84 11.48
CA TYR A 668 13.88 -10.43 12.53
C TYR A 668 14.47 -11.78 12.98
N LYS A 669 14.29 -12.11 14.26
CA LYS A 669 14.86 -13.32 14.88
C LYS A 669 13.78 -14.19 15.49
N THR A 670 14.13 -15.43 15.88
CA THR A 670 13.25 -16.41 16.53
C THR A 670 12.51 -15.90 17.78
N GLU A 671 12.96 -14.81 18.38
CA GLU A 671 12.39 -14.21 19.59
C GLU A 671 11.46 -13.02 19.28
N ASP A 672 11.50 -12.46 18.07
CA ASP A 672 10.55 -11.45 17.60
C ASP A 672 9.30 -12.11 17.01
N THR A 673 8.26 -12.28 17.83
CA THR A 673 6.90 -12.65 17.38
C THR A 673 6.19 -11.50 16.64
N LYS A 674 6.95 -10.54 16.08
CA LYS A 674 6.46 -9.28 15.54
C LYS A 674 6.31 -9.36 14.03
N ILE A 675 5.10 -9.68 13.59
CA ILE A 675 4.67 -9.31 12.22
C ILE A 675 4.65 -7.78 12.17
N LYS A 676 5.33 -7.19 11.18
CA LYS A 676 5.25 -5.76 10.87
C LYS A 676 4.62 -5.52 9.50
N PHE A 677 3.98 -4.37 9.33
CA PHE A 677 3.34 -3.96 8.08
C PHE A 677 3.92 -2.62 7.61
N PHE A 678 4.33 -2.56 6.35
CA PHE A 678 4.78 -1.34 5.69
C PHE A 678 3.69 -0.91 4.70
N LEU A 679 3.53 0.40 4.47
CA LEU A 679 2.68 0.90 3.39
C LEU A 679 3.36 0.54 2.07
N ASN A 680 2.64 -0.08 1.14
CA ASN A 680 3.22 -0.46 -0.15
C ASN A 680 3.17 0.73 -1.12
N SER A 681 4.34 1.19 -1.58
CA SER A 681 4.45 2.28 -2.55
C SER A 681 4.41 1.82 -4.01
N GLY A 682 4.45 0.50 -4.27
CA GLY A 682 4.36 -0.05 -5.63
C GLY A 682 2.94 -0.40 -6.08
N ASP A 683 2.72 -0.41 -7.40
CA ASP A 683 1.42 -0.58 -8.07
C ASP A 683 0.86 -2.03 -8.07
N TYR A 684 1.20 -2.81 -7.04
CA TYR A 684 0.93 -4.25 -6.95
C TYR A 684 -0.56 -4.58 -6.91
N LYS A 685 -0.98 -5.53 -7.75
CA LYS A 685 -2.37 -5.98 -7.92
C LYS A 685 -2.48 -7.51 -7.91
N SER A 686 -3.62 -7.99 -7.44
CA SER A 686 -4.02 -9.41 -7.55
C SER A 686 -5.49 -9.51 -7.91
N ASN A 687 -5.79 -10.11 -9.06
CA ASN A 687 -7.15 -10.28 -9.57
C ASN A 687 -7.96 -8.95 -9.55
N GLY A 688 -7.31 -7.83 -9.89
CA GLY A 688 -7.91 -6.48 -9.89
C GLY A 688 -7.98 -5.75 -8.53
N ASN A 689 -7.41 -6.31 -7.44
CA ASN A 689 -7.34 -5.66 -6.12
C ASN A 689 -5.92 -5.15 -5.85
N GLU A 690 -5.75 -3.91 -5.42
CA GLU A 690 -4.43 -3.40 -5.01
C GLU A 690 -3.93 -4.08 -3.71
N MET A 691 -2.62 -4.32 -3.62
CA MET A 691 -1.95 -4.91 -2.46
C MET A 691 -1.29 -3.82 -1.59
N VAL A 692 -2.09 -2.94 -1.00
CA VAL A 692 -1.64 -1.68 -0.37
C VAL A 692 -0.75 -1.82 0.88
N LEU A 693 -0.50 -3.04 1.39
CA LEU A 693 0.43 -3.31 2.49
C LEU A 693 1.47 -4.37 2.12
N ILE A 694 2.69 -4.19 2.63
CA ILE A 694 3.73 -5.23 2.69
C ILE A 694 3.79 -5.79 4.11
N LYS A 695 3.65 -7.10 4.27
CA LYS A 695 3.74 -7.82 5.55
C LYS A 695 5.09 -8.52 5.65
N CYS A 696 5.89 -8.20 6.67
CA CYS A 696 7.13 -8.91 6.96
C CYS A 696 7.06 -9.67 8.30
N TYR A 697 7.59 -10.89 8.32
CA TYR A 697 7.50 -11.83 9.44
C TYR A 697 8.66 -12.84 9.41
N TYR A 698 8.94 -13.49 10.55
CA TYR A 698 9.97 -14.52 10.64
C TYR A 698 9.39 -15.93 10.44
N ALA A 699 9.88 -16.69 9.47
CA ALA A 699 9.39 -18.03 9.13
C ALA A 699 10.47 -18.92 8.52
N SER A 700 10.48 -20.22 8.86
CA SER A 700 11.46 -21.19 8.34
C SER A 700 12.93 -20.78 8.58
N SER A 701 13.21 -20.15 9.72
CA SER A 701 14.52 -19.62 10.12
C SER A 701 15.06 -18.42 9.32
N VAL A 702 14.22 -17.75 8.52
CA VAL A 702 14.55 -16.51 7.78
C VAL A 702 13.42 -15.47 7.92
N THR A 703 13.73 -14.19 7.69
CA THR A 703 12.67 -13.20 7.44
C THR A 703 12.03 -13.46 6.07
N LYS A 704 10.72 -13.26 5.97
CA LYS A 704 9.96 -13.20 4.72
C LYS A 704 9.10 -11.96 4.69
N CYS A 705 9.03 -11.31 3.53
CA CYS A 705 8.08 -10.25 3.23
C CYS A 705 7.13 -10.71 2.12
N GLU A 706 5.84 -10.39 2.23
CA GLU A 706 4.81 -10.71 1.23
C GLU A 706 3.81 -9.56 1.08
N ALA A 707 3.37 -9.29 -0.15
CA ALA A 707 2.38 -8.26 -0.44
C ALA A 707 0.97 -8.75 -0.05
N VAL A 708 0.16 -7.88 0.57
CA VAL A 708 -1.12 -8.27 1.17
C VAL A 708 -2.30 -7.78 0.32
N ALA A 709 -3.00 -8.71 -0.32
CA ALA A 709 -4.30 -8.46 -0.92
C ALA A 709 -5.43 -8.63 0.12
N GLY A 710 -6.51 -7.85 0.00
CA GLY A 710 -7.71 -8.01 0.83
C GLY A 710 -7.54 -7.55 2.28
N VAL A 711 -6.94 -6.38 2.48
CA VAL A 711 -6.69 -5.77 3.80
C VAL A 711 -8.01 -5.52 4.56
N GLU A 712 -8.06 -5.80 5.85
CA GLU A 712 -9.25 -5.56 6.67
C GLU A 712 -9.23 -4.18 7.34
N ASP A 713 -10.43 -3.61 7.55
CA ASP A 713 -10.63 -2.38 8.33
C ASP A 713 -10.01 -2.50 9.74
N GLY A 714 -9.09 -1.58 10.05
CA GLY A 714 -8.38 -1.52 11.32
C GLY A 714 -7.01 -0.84 11.24
N PHE A 715 -6.20 -1.11 12.25
CA PHE A 715 -4.84 -0.58 12.42
C PHE A 715 -3.80 -1.71 12.31
N TYR A 716 -2.61 -1.35 11.84
CA TYR A 716 -1.48 -2.25 11.61
C TYR A 716 -0.20 -1.66 12.23
N ILE A 717 0.67 -2.49 12.81
CA ILE A 717 1.92 -2.02 13.43
C ILE A 717 2.94 -1.66 12.34
N ASN A 718 3.39 -0.40 12.29
CA ASN A 718 4.21 0.11 11.20
C ASN A 718 5.64 -0.47 11.20
N GLY A 719 6.06 -0.98 10.04
CA GLY A 719 7.40 -1.39 9.67
C GLY A 719 8.46 -0.33 9.94
N MET A 720 8.22 0.88 9.42
CA MET A 720 9.13 2.02 9.37
C MET A 720 9.42 2.67 10.72
N TYR A 721 8.72 2.27 11.79
CA TYR A 721 8.80 2.98 13.06
C TYR A 721 10.11 2.70 13.83
N THR A 722 10.93 3.73 13.94
CA THR A 722 12.14 3.79 14.80
C THR A 722 11.97 4.78 15.96
N ALA A 723 11.36 5.94 15.72
CA ALA A 723 10.93 6.94 16.71
C ALA A 723 9.83 7.85 16.13
N GLY A 724 9.19 8.69 16.96
CA GLY A 724 8.22 9.70 16.50
C GLY A 724 6.74 9.32 16.69
N THR A 725 5.86 9.84 15.83
CA THR A 725 4.39 9.65 15.87
C THR A 725 3.85 8.51 14.99
N ASN A 726 4.65 8.00 14.04
CA ASN A 726 4.12 7.28 12.88
C ASN A 726 4.16 5.75 13.10
N TYR A 727 3.75 5.31 14.29
CA TYR A 727 3.92 3.93 14.78
C TYR A 727 2.83 2.93 14.33
N LEU A 728 1.73 3.42 13.75
CA LEU A 728 0.69 2.61 13.11
C LEU A 728 0.47 3.02 11.65
N LEU A 729 -0.14 2.10 10.90
CA LEU A 729 -0.87 2.39 9.67
C LEU A 729 -2.37 2.24 9.97
N HIS A 730 -3.22 3.09 9.37
CA HIS A 730 -4.68 2.96 9.39
C HIS A 730 -5.17 2.54 8.01
N CYS A 731 -6.07 1.57 7.95
CA CYS A 731 -6.74 1.17 6.71
C CYS A 731 -8.25 1.38 6.87
N ASP A 732 -8.76 2.39 6.16
CA ASP A 732 -10.19 2.74 6.13
C ASP A 732 -10.99 1.80 5.21
N SER A 733 -10.32 1.19 4.22
CA SER A 733 -10.88 0.16 3.34
C SER A 733 -9.80 -0.82 2.87
N ALA A 734 -10.20 -1.89 2.17
CA ALA A 734 -9.29 -2.86 1.56
C ALA A 734 -8.39 -2.30 0.44
N LYS A 735 -8.60 -1.04 0.03
CA LYS A 735 -7.82 -0.30 -0.98
C LYS A 735 -7.18 0.98 -0.45
N GLU A 736 -7.49 1.40 0.79
CA GLU A 736 -7.07 2.70 1.32
C GLU A 736 -6.41 2.51 2.68
N CYS A 737 -5.08 2.45 2.66
CA CYS A 737 -4.22 2.48 3.84
C CYS A 737 -3.34 3.73 3.82
N LYS A 738 -3.05 4.28 5.00
CA LYS A 738 -2.19 5.44 5.20
C LYS A 738 -1.40 5.32 6.49
N VAL A 739 -0.29 6.06 6.59
CA VAL A 739 0.40 6.24 7.87
C VAL A 739 -0.57 6.92 8.85
N TYR A 740 -0.69 6.37 10.06
CA TYR A 740 -1.55 6.97 11.09
C TYR A 740 -0.79 8.07 11.82
N GLU A 741 -1.12 9.32 11.48
CA GLU A 741 -0.75 10.49 12.26
C GLU A 741 -1.91 10.89 13.18
N LYS A 742 -1.61 11.21 14.44
CA LYS A 742 -2.63 11.54 15.44
C LYS A 742 -2.90 13.05 15.47
N GLU A 743 -4.16 13.43 15.29
CA GLU A 743 -4.61 14.83 15.28
C GLU A 743 -4.35 15.57 16.60
N GLU A 744 -4.37 16.91 16.55
CA GLU A 744 -3.87 17.77 17.64
C GLU A 744 -4.64 17.63 18.96
N ASP A 745 -5.93 17.30 18.91
CA ASP A 745 -6.82 17.19 20.08
C ASP A 745 -6.70 15.83 20.81
N ALA A 746 -5.60 15.12 20.57
CA ALA A 746 -5.21 13.94 21.33
C ALA A 746 -5.03 14.27 22.82
N ASP A 747 -5.79 13.57 23.67
CA ASP A 747 -5.67 13.55 25.14
C ASP A 747 -4.19 13.60 25.58
N GLU A 748 -3.83 14.65 26.32
CA GLU A 748 -2.47 14.90 26.78
C GLU A 748 -2.06 14.02 27.98
N SER A 749 -3.00 13.33 28.62
CA SER A 749 -2.75 12.49 29.80
C SER A 749 -2.56 11.00 29.47
N ALA A 750 -3.08 10.54 28.33
CA ALA A 750 -3.07 9.13 27.95
C ALA A 750 -1.65 8.62 27.60
N THR A 751 -1.10 7.76 28.46
CA THR A 751 0.19 7.07 28.27
C THR A 751 0.05 5.69 27.62
N THR A 752 -1.17 5.25 27.32
CA THR A 752 -1.47 3.94 26.73
C THR A 752 -2.70 4.05 25.84
N GLU A 753 -2.62 3.46 24.66
CA GLU A 753 -3.62 3.58 23.60
C GLU A 753 -4.00 2.20 23.05
N TYR A 754 -5.24 2.04 22.60
CA TYR A 754 -5.77 0.78 22.07
C TYR A 754 -6.42 0.99 20.71
N TYR A 755 -6.19 0.06 19.80
CA TYR A 755 -6.63 0.11 18.42
C TYR A 755 -7.15 -1.26 17.97
N LEU A 756 -8.13 -1.27 17.07
CA LEU A 756 -8.63 -2.51 16.48
C LEU A 756 -7.55 -3.05 15.54
N ASN A 757 -7.03 -4.26 15.78
CA ASN A 757 -6.04 -4.85 14.89
C ASN A 757 -6.70 -5.24 13.56
N GLY A 758 -6.21 -4.73 12.44
CA GLY A 758 -6.59 -5.20 11.11
C GLY A 758 -5.89 -6.52 10.72
N ALA A 759 -4.70 -6.79 11.27
CA ALA A 759 -3.95 -8.02 11.06
C ALA A 759 -4.43 -9.19 11.95
N ARG A 760 -5.72 -9.22 12.28
CA ARG A 760 -6.35 -10.22 13.15
C ARG A 760 -6.48 -11.57 12.44
N THR A 761 -6.04 -12.63 13.09
CA THR A 761 -6.08 -14.02 12.57
C THR A 761 -6.91 -14.94 13.46
N ASP A 762 -7.05 -14.65 14.76
CA ASP A 762 -7.99 -15.36 15.62
C ASP A 762 -8.67 -14.46 16.70
N LYS A 763 -8.74 -14.93 17.94
CA LYS A 763 -9.38 -14.27 19.08
C LYS A 763 -8.35 -13.53 19.95
N THR A 764 -7.08 -13.89 19.82
CA THR A 764 -5.97 -13.51 20.68
C THR A 764 -5.14 -12.36 20.13
N ASP A 765 -5.46 -11.85 18.94
CA ASP A 765 -4.74 -10.78 18.27
C ASP A 765 -5.61 -9.57 17.86
N GLY A 766 -6.90 -9.55 18.20
CA GLY A 766 -7.85 -8.52 17.73
C GLY A 766 -7.64 -7.08 18.22
N VAL A 767 -6.69 -6.81 19.12
CA VAL A 767 -6.40 -5.46 19.65
C VAL A 767 -4.89 -5.19 19.59
N ILE A 768 -4.50 -4.02 19.09
CA ILE A 768 -3.15 -3.47 19.28
C ILE A 768 -3.17 -2.57 20.50
N LYS A 769 -2.19 -2.74 21.40
CA LYS A 769 -1.89 -1.86 22.52
C LYS A 769 -0.58 -1.12 22.24
N CYS A 770 -0.59 0.20 22.34
CA CYS A 770 0.60 1.04 22.23
C CYS A 770 0.86 1.75 23.56
N GLU A 771 2.05 1.55 24.13
CA GLU A 771 2.53 2.24 25.34
C GLU A 771 3.43 3.40 24.92
N LEU A 772 3.17 4.60 25.44
CA LEU A 772 3.81 5.85 25.02
C LEU A 772 4.75 6.40 26.09
N SER A 773 5.93 6.88 25.69
CA SER A 773 6.81 7.59 26.61
C SER A 773 6.21 8.92 27.07
N SER A 774 6.39 9.26 28.36
CA SER A 774 5.73 10.39 29.03
C SER A 774 6.15 11.79 28.54
N ALA A 775 7.02 11.88 27.52
CA ALA A 775 7.44 13.12 26.89
C ALA A 775 6.40 13.69 25.91
N LEU A 776 5.43 12.89 25.46
CA LEU A 776 4.53 13.25 24.35
C LEU A 776 3.67 14.51 24.65
N ALA A 777 3.21 14.66 25.90
CA ALA A 777 2.41 15.80 26.36
C ALA A 777 3.20 17.13 26.36
N ASP A 778 4.50 17.06 26.62
CA ASP A 778 5.41 18.21 26.65
C ASP A 778 5.85 18.58 25.22
N LEU A 779 6.08 17.57 24.37
CA LEU A 779 6.45 17.74 22.97
C LEU A 779 5.32 18.35 22.12
N ARG A 780 4.05 17.96 22.31
CA ARG A 780 2.91 18.62 21.64
C ARG A 780 2.90 20.14 21.89
N LYS A 781 3.27 20.58 23.10
CA LYS A 781 3.37 22.00 23.49
C LYS A 781 4.64 22.70 22.97
N ARG A 782 5.70 21.96 22.64
CA ARG A 782 6.94 22.50 22.05
C ARG A 782 6.94 22.53 20.52
N ARG A 783 6.27 21.59 19.84
CA ARG A 783 6.16 21.57 18.36
C ARG A 783 5.44 22.85 17.86
N LYS A 784 4.40 23.30 18.58
CA LYS A 784 3.74 24.62 18.40
C LYS A 784 4.62 25.86 18.74
N ARG A 785 5.91 25.67 19.01
CA ARG A 785 6.92 26.73 19.27
C ARG A 785 8.22 26.57 18.46
N GLY A 786 8.41 25.45 17.75
CA GLY A 786 9.60 25.18 16.95
C GLY A 786 10.87 24.80 17.75
N GLU A 787 10.75 24.30 18.98
CA GLU A 787 11.91 24.01 19.85
C GLU A 787 12.00 22.54 20.31
N GLY A 788 12.94 21.78 19.73
CA GLY A 788 13.48 20.54 20.33
C GLY A 788 13.21 19.24 19.56
N ASN A 789 14.22 18.37 19.53
CA ASN A 789 14.22 17.05 18.90
C ASN A 789 14.40 15.95 19.99
N ASP A 790 13.48 15.90 20.96
CA ASP A 790 13.43 14.80 21.95
C ASP A 790 12.73 13.59 21.32
N SER A 791 13.36 12.41 21.34
CA SER A 791 12.83 11.22 20.66
C SER A 791 11.60 10.61 21.35
N VAL A 792 10.43 10.79 20.74
CA VAL A 792 9.22 10.03 21.11
C VAL A 792 9.47 8.55 20.86
N THR A 793 9.14 7.73 21.85
CA THR A 793 9.23 6.27 21.78
C THR A 793 7.88 5.67 22.15
N ALA A 794 7.19 5.17 21.12
CA ALA A 794 6.00 4.34 21.26
C ALA A 794 6.40 2.85 21.19
N SER A 795 5.77 2.02 22.01
CA SER A 795 5.97 0.56 22.04
C SER A 795 4.64 -0.13 21.79
N CYS A 796 4.38 -0.49 20.53
CA CYS A 796 3.15 -1.18 20.12
C CYS A 796 3.32 -2.70 20.12
N SER A 797 2.28 -3.39 20.58
CA SER A 797 2.20 -4.84 20.68
C SER A 797 0.77 -5.33 20.45
N VAL A 798 0.64 -6.57 20.00
CA VAL A 798 -0.66 -7.24 19.86
C VAL A 798 -1.09 -7.78 21.23
N LEU A 799 -2.30 -7.44 21.68
CA LEU A 799 -2.82 -7.76 23.01
C LEU A 799 -3.71 -9.00 22.97
N THR A 800 -3.35 -10.02 23.77
CA THR A 800 -4.15 -11.22 24.02
C THR A 800 -5.47 -10.88 24.71
N SER A 801 -6.46 -10.59 23.89
CA SER A 801 -7.81 -10.18 24.31
C SER A 801 -8.63 -11.37 24.78
N ALA A 802 -9.60 -11.11 25.66
CA ALA A 802 -10.49 -12.13 26.21
C ALA A 802 -11.95 -11.92 25.76
N GLU A 803 -12.75 -12.99 25.79
CA GLU A 803 -14.16 -12.95 25.40
C GLU A 803 -14.96 -11.99 26.28
N ASN A 804 -15.86 -11.22 25.65
CA ASN A 804 -16.72 -10.20 26.25
C ASN A 804 -15.96 -8.96 26.79
N LYS A 805 -14.67 -8.77 26.46
CA LYS A 805 -13.93 -7.54 26.82
C LYS A 805 -14.24 -6.36 25.90
N ILE A 806 -14.16 -5.16 26.49
CA ILE A 806 -14.42 -3.87 25.85
C ILE A 806 -13.15 -3.00 25.99
N TYR A 807 -12.68 -2.41 24.90
CA TYR A 807 -11.54 -1.48 24.91
C TYR A 807 -11.93 -0.15 24.25
N LEU A 808 -11.38 0.96 24.73
CA LEU A 808 -11.59 2.28 24.12
C LEU A 808 -10.64 2.47 22.94
N ASN A 809 -11.19 2.61 21.72
CA ASN A 809 -10.40 2.89 20.52
C ASN A 809 -9.87 4.32 20.55
N SER A 810 -8.55 4.47 20.61
CA SER A 810 -7.86 5.75 20.81
C SER A 810 -7.82 6.66 19.59
N ALA A 811 -8.19 6.16 18.40
CA ALA A 811 -8.43 6.98 17.21
C ALA A 811 -9.89 7.42 17.07
N THR A 812 -10.83 6.47 17.20
CA THR A 812 -12.23 6.74 16.82
C THR A 812 -13.12 7.19 17.97
N LYS A 813 -12.62 7.18 19.21
CA LYS A 813 -13.42 7.49 20.43
C LYS A 813 -14.64 6.58 20.60
N ARG A 814 -14.60 5.38 20.01
CA ARG A 814 -15.65 4.33 20.13
C ARG A 814 -15.07 3.07 20.74
N LEU A 815 -15.90 2.03 20.90
CA LEU A 815 -15.48 0.79 21.54
C LEU A 815 -14.96 -0.25 20.55
N ILE A 816 -14.11 -1.13 21.07
CA ILE A 816 -13.76 -2.42 20.46
C ILE A 816 -14.33 -3.48 21.38
N GLN A 817 -15.17 -4.38 20.86
CA GLN A 817 -15.72 -5.50 21.62
C GLN A 817 -15.11 -6.81 21.13
N CYS A 818 -14.62 -7.64 22.06
CA CYS A 818 -14.02 -8.93 21.77
C CYS A 818 -14.97 -10.09 22.07
N SER A 819 -15.05 -11.05 21.15
CA SER A 819 -16.03 -12.14 21.13
C SER A 819 -15.37 -13.51 20.88
N THR A 820 -16.16 -14.58 20.86
CA THR A 820 -15.67 -15.89 20.43
C THR A 820 -15.27 -15.96 18.95
N GLY A 821 -15.57 -14.94 18.15
CA GLY A 821 -15.21 -14.84 16.72
C GLY A 821 -14.11 -13.82 16.41
N GLY A 822 -13.46 -13.23 17.42
CA GLY A 822 -12.52 -12.11 17.25
C GLY A 822 -13.05 -10.80 17.83
N CYS A 823 -12.32 -9.71 17.64
CA CYS A 823 -12.70 -8.36 18.09
C CYS A 823 -13.17 -7.49 16.92
N SER A 824 -14.14 -6.60 17.16
CA SER A 824 -14.72 -5.71 16.14
C SER A 824 -15.03 -4.31 16.68
N LYS A 825 -15.20 -3.33 15.78
CA LYS A 825 -15.79 -2.02 16.11
C LYS A 825 -17.15 -2.23 16.78
N PHE A 826 -17.42 -1.53 17.87
CA PHE A 826 -18.67 -1.60 18.63
C PHE A 826 -19.16 -0.18 18.95
N SER A 827 -20.42 0.11 18.64
CA SER A 827 -20.93 1.49 18.66
C SER A 827 -21.13 2.06 20.06
N GLY A 828 -21.20 1.22 21.10
CA GLY A 828 -21.17 1.64 22.52
C GLY A 828 -22.27 2.59 22.97
N LYS A 829 -23.46 2.56 22.34
CA LYS A 829 -24.49 3.61 22.43
C LYS A 829 -24.84 3.97 23.89
N GLY A 830 -24.54 5.21 24.26
CA GLY A 830 -25.31 6.00 25.23
C GLY A 830 -25.85 7.26 24.56
N THR A 831 -26.16 8.27 25.37
CA THR A 831 -26.29 9.68 24.97
C THR A 831 -25.58 10.55 26.02
N GLU A 832 -25.42 11.86 25.80
CA GLU A 832 -24.86 12.74 26.84
C GLU A 832 -25.75 12.81 28.10
N GLU A 833 -27.07 12.66 27.94
CA GLU A 833 -28.05 12.56 29.04
C GLU A 833 -28.04 11.17 29.72
N GLU A 834 -27.80 10.11 28.93
CA GLU A 834 -27.87 8.69 29.32
C GLU A 834 -26.55 7.97 29.00
N LYS A 835 -25.49 8.30 29.74
CA LYS A 835 -24.16 7.70 29.54
C LYS A 835 -24.16 6.18 29.76
N ALA A 836 -23.60 5.45 28.80
CA ALA A 836 -23.44 4.00 28.87
C ALA A 836 -22.10 3.63 29.51
N TYR A 837 -22.10 2.68 30.46
CA TYR A 837 -20.92 2.30 31.25
C TYR A 837 -20.44 0.87 30.97
N TYR A 838 -19.12 0.73 30.90
CA TYR A 838 -18.42 -0.50 30.53
C TYR A 838 -17.20 -0.74 31.44
N VAL A 839 -16.89 -2.00 31.75
CA VAL A 839 -15.62 -2.37 32.40
C VAL A 839 -14.48 -2.30 31.37
N ASN A 840 -13.40 -1.58 31.70
CA ASN A 840 -12.27 -1.45 30.78
C ASN A 840 -11.55 -2.80 30.56
N GLY A 841 -11.00 -2.97 29.36
CA GLY A 841 -10.47 -4.24 28.85
C GLY A 841 -9.17 -4.64 29.52
N ASP A 842 -8.18 -3.74 29.48
CA ASP A 842 -6.83 -3.91 30.05
C ASP A 842 -6.72 -3.30 31.45
N VAL A 843 -7.58 -3.75 32.37
CA VAL A 843 -7.50 -3.40 33.79
C VAL A 843 -6.38 -4.24 34.44
N PRO A 844 -5.39 -3.61 35.13
CA PRO A 844 -4.36 -4.33 35.85
C PRO A 844 -4.92 -5.33 36.86
N SER A 845 -4.26 -6.47 37.04
CA SER A 845 -4.72 -7.53 37.95
C SER A 845 -4.83 -7.11 39.43
N SER A 846 -4.12 -6.04 39.80
CA SER A 846 -4.20 -5.32 41.08
C SER A 846 -3.96 -3.81 40.86
N PRO A 847 -5.00 -3.00 40.61
CA PRO A 847 -4.87 -1.55 40.41
C PRO A 847 -4.41 -0.79 41.66
N SER A 848 -3.82 0.39 41.47
CA SER A 848 -3.40 1.29 42.55
C SER A 848 -4.58 1.98 43.24
N ASP A 849 -5.63 2.28 42.47
CA ASP A 849 -6.77 3.14 42.77
C ASP A 849 -7.94 2.73 41.86
N PHE A 850 -8.75 3.66 41.35
CA PHE A 850 -9.88 3.40 40.45
C PHE A 850 -9.77 4.13 39.11
N THR A 851 -8.62 4.74 38.80
CA THR A 851 -8.49 5.61 37.63
C THR A 851 -8.51 4.83 36.32
N GLY A 852 -9.35 5.27 35.37
CA GLY A 852 -9.54 4.63 34.07
C GLY A 852 -10.05 3.18 34.10
N LEU A 853 -10.61 2.70 35.22
CA LEU A 853 -11.12 1.32 35.32
C LEU A 853 -12.46 1.09 34.59
N LEU A 854 -13.17 2.17 34.28
CA LEU A 854 -14.39 2.18 33.48
C LEU A 854 -14.13 2.84 32.12
N ILE A 855 -15.05 2.61 31.19
CA ILE A 855 -15.22 3.45 30.00
C ILE A 855 -16.67 3.94 30.05
N GLU A 856 -16.86 5.25 29.91
CA GLU A 856 -18.18 5.86 29.72
C GLU A 856 -18.37 6.27 28.26
N CYS A 857 -19.61 6.25 27.76
CA CYS A 857 -19.96 6.61 26.39
C CYS A 857 -21.24 7.45 26.36
N GLY A 858 -21.15 8.67 25.83
CA GLY A 858 -22.29 9.44 25.34
C GLY A 858 -22.40 9.30 23.82
N GLU A 859 -22.24 10.40 23.08
CA GLU A 859 -21.97 10.38 21.63
C GLU A 859 -20.55 9.86 21.34
N GLU A 860 -19.57 10.28 22.15
CA GLU A 860 -18.20 9.74 22.19
C GLU A 860 -17.94 8.96 23.50
N CYS A 861 -16.90 8.11 23.48
CA CYS A 861 -16.45 7.36 24.66
C CYS A 861 -15.14 7.90 25.25
N ALA A 862 -15.05 7.90 26.59
CA ALA A 862 -13.89 8.32 27.37
C ALA A 862 -13.56 7.29 28.46
N ALA A 863 -12.30 7.26 28.90
CA ALA A 863 -11.92 6.49 30.09
C ALA A 863 -12.46 7.18 31.35
N ALA A 864 -13.03 6.41 32.26
CA ALA A 864 -13.73 6.93 33.45
C ALA A 864 -13.24 6.29 34.75
N ASP A 865 -13.32 7.06 35.83
CA ASP A 865 -12.85 6.69 37.16
C ASP A 865 -13.99 6.05 37.97
N GLY A 866 -13.69 4.92 38.62
CA GLY A 866 -14.65 4.21 39.47
C GLY A 866 -14.75 4.79 40.90
N VAL A 867 -15.92 4.66 41.54
CA VAL A 867 -16.14 5.12 42.93
C VAL A 867 -16.36 3.91 43.88
N ASP A 868 -15.65 3.86 45.02
CA ASP A 868 -15.69 2.70 45.93
C ASP A 868 -17.04 2.48 46.63
N GLY A 869 -17.70 1.39 46.24
CA GLY A 869 -19.01 0.98 46.71
C GLY A 869 -20.17 1.34 45.77
N ASN A 870 -19.91 2.08 44.69
CA ASN A 870 -20.94 2.45 43.72
C ASN A 870 -21.16 1.34 42.68
N TYR A 871 -22.36 1.38 42.09
CA TYR A 871 -22.81 0.44 41.07
C TYR A 871 -23.21 1.19 39.81
N TYR A 872 -22.95 0.61 38.65
CA TYR A 872 -23.28 1.18 37.34
C TYR A 872 -24.07 0.13 36.55
N ILE A 873 -24.98 0.54 35.67
CA ILE A 873 -25.64 -0.40 34.76
C ILE A 873 -24.61 -0.88 33.73
N ASN A 874 -24.56 -2.20 33.51
CA ASN A 874 -23.58 -2.79 32.60
C ASN A 874 -24.09 -2.76 31.15
N SER A 875 -23.67 -1.78 30.38
CA SER A 875 -24.03 -1.66 28.95
C SER A 875 -23.38 -2.76 28.08
N ASN A 876 -22.53 -3.61 28.65
CA ASN A 876 -22.02 -4.84 28.04
C ASN A 876 -22.88 -6.09 28.32
N LEU A 877 -24.09 -5.96 28.88
CA LEU A 877 -24.98 -7.10 29.16
C LEU A 877 -25.35 -7.87 27.88
N LYS A 878 -25.34 -9.21 27.94
CA LYS A 878 -25.74 -10.09 26.83
C LYS A 878 -27.25 -10.03 26.58
N VAL A 879 -27.67 -9.46 25.45
CA VAL A 879 -29.08 -9.36 25.05
C VAL A 879 -29.28 -10.02 23.69
N THR A 880 -30.06 -11.10 23.66
CA THR A 880 -30.25 -11.96 22.48
C THR A 880 -31.49 -11.60 21.63
N SER A 881 -32.26 -10.57 22.00
CA SER A 881 -33.46 -10.13 21.27
C SER A 881 -33.75 -8.64 21.50
N GLY A 882 -33.89 -7.87 20.41
CA GLY A 882 -34.21 -6.43 20.44
C GLY A 882 -33.34 -5.64 19.46
N GLU A 883 -33.73 -4.40 19.13
CA GLU A 883 -33.02 -3.55 18.16
C GLU A 883 -31.62 -3.09 18.62
N ASN A 884 -31.34 -3.19 19.93
CA ASN A 884 -30.02 -2.94 20.53
C ASN A 884 -29.41 -4.23 21.12
N GLY A 885 -29.67 -5.39 20.51
CA GLY A 885 -29.22 -6.70 21.02
C GLY A 885 -27.71 -6.91 20.99
N ASN A 886 -27.05 -6.83 22.16
CA ASN A 886 -25.63 -7.15 22.34
C ASN A 886 -25.43 -8.68 22.52
N SER A 887 -25.23 -9.42 21.42
CA SER A 887 -25.00 -10.87 21.44
C SER A 887 -23.62 -11.27 21.99
N ASN A 888 -22.63 -10.39 21.90
CA ASN A 888 -21.24 -10.59 22.34
C ASN A 888 -20.97 -10.08 23.78
N GLY A 889 -22.03 -9.69 24.49
CA GLY A 889 -21.97 -9.21 25.86
C GLY A 889 -21.85 -10.30 26.92
N VAL A 890 -21.59 -9.86 28.15
CA VAL A 890 -21.46 -10.67 29.38
C VAL A 890 -22.85 -11.17 29.81
N ALA A 891 -23.01 -12.48 29.97
CA ALA A 891 -24.27 -13.07 30.43
C ALA A 891 -24.52 -12.82 31.94
N ASP A 892 -25.79 -12.68 32.30
CA ASP A 892 -26.32 -12.70 33.68
C ASP A 892 -25.68 -11.69 34.67
N LYS A 893 -25.09 -10.60 34.17
CA LYS A 893 -24.37 -9.60 34.97
C LYS A 893 -24.75 -8.16 34.58
N PRO A 894 -25.97 -7.71 34.92
CA PRO A 894 -26.49 -6.39 34.53
C PRO A 894 -25.87 -5.20 35.28
N LEU A 895 -24.99 -5.45 36.26
CA LEU A 895 -24.33 -4.41 37.05
C LEU A 895 -22.80 -4.49 36.91
N ILE A 896 -22.15 -3.34 36.98
CA ILE A 896 -20.73 -3.20 37.31
C ILE A 896 -20.66 -2.74 38.77
N ILE A 897 -19.81 -3.36 39.59
CA ILE A 897 -19.46 -2.82 40.92
C ILE A 897 -18.04 -2.30 40.89
N CYS A 898 -17.81 -1.09 41.39
CA CYS A 898 -16.48 -0.62 41.73
C CYS A 898 -16.25 -0.77 43.24
N ALA A 899 -15.37 -1.68 43.66
CA ALA A 899 -15.04 -1.91 45.06
C ALA A 899 -13.63 -2.48 45.23
N SER A 900 -12.95 -2.14 46.33
CA SER A 900 -11.62 -2.68 46.66
C SER A 900 -10.56 -2.47 45.56
N ARG A 901 -10.60 -1.32 44.88
CA ARG A 901 -9.73 -0.92 43.74
C ARG A 901 -9.89 -1.77 42.50
N LYS A 902 -11.10 -2.25 42.24
CA LYS A 902 -11.48 -2.95 41.01
C LYS A 902 -12.88 -2.56 40.58
N CYS A 903 -13.13 -2.53 39.28
CA CYS A 903 -14.48 -2.49 38.71
C CYS A 903 -14.72 -3.81 37.97
N GLU A 904 -15.78 -4.55 38.35
CA GLU A 904 -16.04 -5.91 37.85
C GLU A 904 -17.54 -6.15 37.56
N ASP A 905 -17.84 -6.90 36.51
CA ASP A 905 -19.21 -7.30 36.14
C ASP A 905 -19.82 -8.25 37.19
N LYS A 906 -21.03 -7.96 37.68
CA LYS A 906 -21.67 -8.65 38.82
C LYS A 906 -23.16 -8.96 38.55
N PRO A 907 -23.67 -10.14 38.95
CA PRO A 907 -25.11 -10.43 38.91
C PRO A 907 -25.87 -9.57 39.93
N ALA A 908 -27.11 -9.20 39.61
CA ALA A 908 -27.96 -8.47 40.54
C ALA A 908 -28.61 -9.40 41.58
N THR A 909 -28.76 -8.89 42.80
CA THR A 909 -29.73 -9.37 43.79
C THR A 909 -31.07 -8.69 43.47
N ALA A 910 -32.16 -9.44 43.40
CA ALA A 910 -33.46 -8.88 43.01
C ALA A 910 -34.65 -9.50 43.80
N PRO A 911 -35.71 -8.73 44.09
CA PRO A 911 -35.81 -7.27 43.89
C PRO A 911 -34.81 -6.51 44.79
N GLY A 912 -34.36 -5.33 44.37
CA GLY A 912 -33.36 -4.59 45.14
C GLY A 912 -32.85 -3.30 44.53
N PHE A 913 -32.29 -2.43 45.38
CA PHE A 913 -31.77 -1.11 45.02
C PHE A 913 -30.25 -0.99 45.24
N TYR A 914 -29.62 -0.20 44.36
CA TYR A 914 -28.19 0.09 44.35
C TYR A 914 -27.97 1.60 44.16
N LEU A 915 -26.93 2.16 44.79
CA LEU A 915 -26.54 3.56 44.57
C LEU A 915 -25.89 3.67 43.18
N ASN A 916 -26.43 4.53 42.32
CA ASN A 916 -25.95 4.72 40.96
C ASN A 916 -24.64 5.52 40.97
N GLY A 917 -23.62 5.00 40.29
CA GLY A 917 -22.33 5.68 40.08
C GLY A 917 -22.31 6.60 38.86
N ALA A 918 -23.32 6.55 38.00
CA ALA A 918 -23.42 7.30 36.74
C ALA A 918 -23.86 8.78 36.91
N VAL A 919 -24.00 9.27 38.15
CA VAL A 919 -24.52 10.62 38.42
C VAL A 919 -23.42 11.67 38.19
N GLY A 920 -23.39 12.21 36.97
CA GLY A 920 -22.62 13.40 36.62
C GLY A 920 -23.48 14.67 36.75
N ASP A 921 -22.94 15.67 37.42
CA ASP A 921 -23.44 17.05 37.57
C ASP A 921 -24.85 17.23 38.17
N GLU A 922 -25.21 18.49 38.45
CA GLU A 922 -26.31 18.84 39.36
C GLU A 922 -27.71 18.63 38.75
N GLU A 923 -27.86 18.57 37.42
CA GLU A 923 -29.14 18.28 36.76
C GLU A 923 -29.54 16.79 36.80
N ASN A 924 -28.58 15.86 36.90
CA ASN A 924 -28.83 14.43 36.62
C ASN A 924 -29.09 13.56 37.88
N GLN A 925 -29.18 14.16 39.07
CA GLN A 925 -29.31 13.41 40.34
C GLN A 925 -30.66 12.70 40.52
N LEU A 926 -31.66 12.98 39.69
CA LEU A 926 -32.91 12.22 39.65
C LEU A 926 -32.68 10.72 39.42
N ARG A 927 -31.58 10.32 38.77
CA ARG A 927 -31.17 8.93 38.46
C ARG A 927 -30.32 8.24 39.55
N ALA A 928 -30.24 8.80 40.76
CA ALA A 928 -29.26 8.36 41.76
C ALA A 928 -29.41 6.91 42.30
N LEU A 929 -30.45 6.18 41.89
CA LEU A 929 -30.67 4.77 42.23
C LEU A 929 -30.77 3.89 40.97
N ILE A 930 -30.27 2.67 41.06
CA ILE A 930 -30.55 1.59 40.10
C ILE A 930 -31.51 0.60 40.79
N GLN A 931 -32.65 0.31 40.16
CA GLN A 931 -33.58 -0.73 40.61
C GLN A 931 -33.43 -1.99 39.76
N CYS A 932 -33.14 -3.12 40.42
CA CYS A 932 -33.14 -4.44 39.80
C CYS A 932 -34.42 -5.19 40.14
N THR A 933 -35.20 -5.54 39.12
CA THR A 933 -36.47 -6.30 39.25
C THR A 933 -36.27 -7.81 39.04
N SER A 934 -35.19 -8.20 38.36
CA SER A 934 -34.72 -9.58 38.28
C SER A 934 -33.18 -9.61 38.37
N THR A 935 -32.59 -10.80 38.46
CA THR A 935 -31.12 -10.97 38.46
C THR A 935 -30.45 -10.51 37.16
N THR A 936 -31.23 -10.24 36.10
CA THR A 936 -30.78 -9.86 34.76
C THR A 936 -31.42 -8.58 34.22
N LEU A 937 -32.35 -7.95 34.96
CA LEU A 937 -33.05 -6.72 34.55
C LEU A 937 -32.92 -5.65 35.63
N CYS A 938 -32.10 -4.65 35.35
CA CYS A 938 -31.87 -3.46 36.16
C CYS A 938 -32.02 -2.22 35.29
N ASN A 939 -32.70 -1.19 35.78
CA ASN A 939 -32.89 0.10 35.13
C ASN A 939 -32.56 1.25 36.10
N ASP A 940 -32.34 2.45 35.58
CA ASP A 940 -32.38 3.67 36.41
C ASP A 940 -33.73 3.78 37.12
N PHE A 941 -33.70 4.23 38.37
CA PHE A 941 -34.88 4.50 39.18
C PHE A 941 -34.93 5.98 39.52
N TYR A 942 -35.99 6.64 39.04
CA TYR A 942 -36.17 8.08 39.13
C TYR A 942 -36.88 8.46 40.42
N LEU A 943 -36.29 9.38 41.19
CA LEU A 943 -36.95 10.01 42.34
C LEU A 943 -37.94 11.08 41.85
N THR A 944 -39.21 10.74 41.71
CA THR A 944 -40.24 11.64 41.15
C THR A 944 -40.89 12.53 42.20
N THR A 945 -41.06 13.82 41.90
CA THR A 945 -41.73 14.84 42.73
C THR A 945 -43.25 14.63 42.92
N ASP A 946 -43.83 13.61 42.28
CA ASP A 946 -45.19 13.10 42.53
C ASP A 946 -45.35 12.46 43.92
N THR A 947 -44.28 12.22 44.68
CA THR A 947 -44.33 11.76 46.09
C THR A 947 -44.79 12.85 47.08
N GLN A 948 -45.60 13.82 46.63
CA GLN A 948 -46.19 14.95 47.35
C GLN A 948 -46.79 14.57 48.72
N ASP A 949 -45.95 14.48 49.74
CA ASP A 949 -46.13 15.13 51.04
C ASP A 949 -44.84 15.00 51.86
N LEU A 950 -44.36 16.14 52.36
CA LEU A 950 -43.11 16.37 53.10
C LEU A 950 -41.80 16.14 52.32
N ALA A 951 -41.02 17.23 52.17
CA ALA A 951 -39.59 17.12 51.87
C ALA A 951 -38.83 16.47 53.03
N GLY A 952 -37.80 15.66 52.71
CA GLY A 952 -37.11 14.88 53.74
C GLY A 952 -36.20 13.77 53.20
N LYS A 953 -35.98 12.77 54.05
CA LYS A 953 -35.10 11.63 53.79
C LYS A 953 -35.91 10.37 53.47
N GLU A 954 -35.72 9.82 52.28
CA GLU A 954 -36.23 8.51 51.87
C GLU A 954 -35.16 7.42 52.05
N TYR A 955 -35.59 6.18 52.28
CA TYR A 955 -34.71 5.07 52.61
C TYR A 955 -34.99 3.82 51.77
N PHE A 956 -33.93 3.17 51.28
CA PHE A 956 -34.00 2.01 50.40
C PHE A 956 -33.06 0.90 50.90
N VAL A 957 -33.48 -0.37 50.78
CA VAL A 957 -32.62 -1.52 51.14
C VAL A 957 -31.50 -1.66 50.11
N HIS A 958 -30.24 -1.55 50.54
CA HIS A 958 -29.12 -1.75 49.64
C HIS A 958 -28.88 -3.24 49.36
N ALA A 959 -29.31 -3.71 48.20
CA ALA A 959 -29.25 -5.12 47.81
C ALA A 959 -27.82 -5.63 47.47
N GLY A 960 -26.83 -4.74 47.56
CA GLY A 960 -25.40 -5.06 47.50
C GLY A 960 -24.73 -5.28 48.87
N ALA A 961 -25.44 -5.05 49.98
CA ALA A 961 -24.91 -5.08 51.33
C ALA A 961 -24.65 -6.50 51.86
N ASN A 962 -23.78 -6.60 52.88
CA ASN A 962 -23.58 -7.81 53.67
C ASN A 962 -23.86 -7.50 55.15
N LYS A 963 -25.01 -7.96 55.66
CA LYS A 963 -25.55 -7.63 56.99
C LYS A 963 -25.80 -6.12 57.13
N LEU A 964 -25.31 -5.48 58.20
CA LEU A 964 -25.64 -4.10 58.60
C LEU A 964 -24.66 -3.03 58.09
N LYS A 965 -23.51 -3.42 57.52
CA LYS A 965 -22.58 -2.45 56.93
C LYS A 965 -23.07 -2.06 55.53
N LYS A 966 -23.16 -0.76 55.25
CA LYS A 966 -23.66 -0.23 53.96
C LYS A 966 -25.07 -0.74 53.58
N ALA A 967 -25.93 -1.01 54.57
CA ALA A 967 -27.18 -1.77 54.40
C ALA A 967 -28.40 -0.97 53.91
N ILE A 968 -28.35 0.36 54.02
CA ILE A 968 -29.41 1.28 53.64
C ILE A 968 -28.81 2.37 52.75
N ILE A 969 -29.56 2.77 51.73
CA ILE A 969 -29.33 4.00 50.96
C ILE A 969 -30.27 5.05 51.54
N GLU A 970 -29.74 6.22 51.90
CA GLU A 970 -30.48 7.41 52.33
C GLU A 970 -30.46 8.43 51.18
N CYS A 971 -31.63 8.85 50.72
CA CYS A 971 -31.80 9.86 49.67
C CYS A 971 -32.52 11.08 50.25
N THR A 972 -32.00 12.28 50.02
CA THR A 972 -32.62 13.53 50.46
C THR A 972 -33.31 14.19 49.29
N VAL A 973 -34.65 14.30 49.36
CA VAL A 973 -35.47 14.98 48.35
C VAL A 973 -35.75 16.42 48.85
N PRO A 974 -35.34 17.45 48.10
CA PRO A 974 -35.44 18.84 48.54
C PRO A 974 -36.88 19.39 48.46
N GLU A 975 -37.13 20.47 49.21
CA GLU A 975 -38.44 21.11 49.30
C GLU A 975 -38.66 22.07 48.12
N THR A 976 -39.69 21.83 47.30
CA THR A 976 -40.05 22.76 46.23
C THR A 976 -40.43 24.12 46.81
N GLU A 977 -40.12 25.22 46.13
CA GLU A 977 -40.35 26.53 46.74
C GLU A 977 -41.85 26.86 46.92
N GLU A 978 -42.74 26.21 46.16
CA GLU A 978 -44.18 26.24 46.43
C GLU A 978 -44.52 25.58 47.78
N ALA A 979 -43.98 24.38 48.06
CA ALA A 979 -44.19 23.69 49.34
C ALA A 979 -43.65 24.53 50.51
N ARG A 980 -42.43 25.08 50.38
CA ARG A 980 -41.82 25.96 51.38
C ARG A 980 -42.69 27.19 51.69
N LYS A 981 -43.19 27.89 50.65
CA LYS A 981 -44.07 29.06 50.81
C LYS A 981 -45.41 28.69 51.47
N LYS A 982 -45.99 27.54 51.11
CA LYS A 982 -47.23 26.99 51.70
C LYS A 982 -47.08 26.69 53.19
N ARG A 983 -45.87 26.30 53.61
CA ARG A 983 -45.50 25.94 54.99
C ARG A 983 -45.19 27.16 55.87
N GLU A 984 -44.60 28.21 55.30
CA GLU A 984 -44.18 29.40 56.05
C GLU A 984 -45.31 30.39 56.36
N ASN A 985 -46.33 30.54 55.50
CA ASN A 985 -47.43 31.49 55.79
C ASN A 985 -48.76 31.17 55.04
N PRO A 986 -49.78 30.55 55.68
CA PRO A 986 -51.00 30.09 54.99
C PRO A 986 -52.02 31.16 54.52
N ALA A 987 -51.68 32.45 54.53
CA ALA A 987 -52.68 33.54 54.60
C ALA A 987 -52.72 34.55 53.44
N ASP A 988 -51.73 34.59 52.55
CA ASP A 988 -51.66 35.59 51.45
C ASP A 988 -51.49 34.93 50.06
N ASP A 989 -52.60 34.74 49.35
CA ASP A 989 -52.62 34.53 47.88
C ASP A 989 -52.90 35.87 47.18
N PRO A 990 -51.91 36.39 46.44
CA PRO A 990 -52.20 37.18 45.25
C PRO A 990 -51.36 36.74 44.03
N ALA A 991 -51.77 35.64 43.41
CA ALA A 991 -51.62 35.29 42.00
C ALA A 991 -50.61 36.10 41.14
N GLY A 992 -49.50 35.44 40.76
CA GLY A 992 -48.78 35.74 39.51
C GLY A 992 -47.45 36.50 39.65
N ALA A 993 -46.41 35.76 40.01
CA ALA A 993 -45.03 36.04 39.59
C ALA A 993 -44.52 34.82 38.81
N ALA A 994 -43.69 35.04 37.78
CA ALA A 994 -42.97 33.93 37.15
C ALA A 994 -41.86 33.45 38.09
N ALA A 995 -41.66 32.14 38.19
CA ALA A 995 -40.49 31.57 38.84
C ALA A 995 -39.28 31.68 37.89
N ASP A 996 -38.10 31.93 38.47
CA ASP A 996 -36.86 31.40 37.90
C ASP A 996 -36.76 29.94 38.38
N GLU A 997 -36.41 29.02 37.48
CA GLU A 997 -36.32 27.59 37.75
C GLU A 997 -34.93 27.27 38.34
N ASP A 998 -34.88 27.07 39.65
CA ASP A 998 -33.69 26.63 40.40
C ASP A 998 -34.11 25.41 41.25
N GLU A 999 -34.21 24.26 40.60
CA GLU A 999 -34.62 23.01 41.25
C GLU A 999 -33.48 22.45 42.12
N GLY A 1000 -33.75 22.32 43.42
CA GLY A 1000 -32.81 21.63 44.32
C GLY A 1000 -32.58 20.19 43.87
N SER A 1001 -31.33 19.74 43.87
CA SER A 1001 -30.97 18.40 43.40
C SER A 1001 -31.04 17.33 44.51
N SER A 1002 -31.39 16.09 44.13
CA SER A 1002 -31.74 15.00 45.07
C SER A 1002 -30.56 14.08 45.40
N ILE A 1003 -29.90 14.33 46.54
CA ILE A 1003 -28.65 13.65 46.91
C ILE A 1003 -28.91 12.30 47.60
N CYS A 1004 -28.44 11.20 47.01
CA CYS A 1004 -28.40 9.87 47.64
C CYS A 1004 -27.00 9.50 48.18
N SER A 1005 -26.96 8.75 49.29
CA SER A 1005 -25.73 8.21 49.89
C SER A 1005 -25.96 6.89 50.62
N ILE A 1006 -24.92 6.11 50.87
CA ILE A 1006 -25.00 4.83 51.59
C ILE A 1006 -24.67 5.01 53.08
N ILE A 1007 -25.56 4.55 53.97
CA ILE A 1007 -25.33 4.58 55.42
C ILE A 1007 -24.28 3.52 55.80
N ASP A 1008 -23.07 3.96 56.13
CA ASP A 1008 -21.89 3.09 56.28
C ASP A 1008 -22.04 2.06 57.42
N THR A 1009 -22.79 2.36 58.48
CA THR A 1009 -23.18 1.40 59.54
C THR A 1009 -24.59 1.69 60.05
N VAL A 1010 -25.48 0.72 59.92
CA VAL A 1010 -26.90 0.84 60.30
C VAL A 1010 -27.15 0.19 61.66
N ASP A 1011 -27.98 0.81 62.51
CA ASP A 1011 -28.37 0.19 63.79
C ASP A 1011 -29.31 -1.00 63.53
N LYS A 1012 -28.95 -2.15 64.09
CA LYS A 1012 -29.67 -3.43 64.10
C LYS A 1012 -31.10 -3.37 64.66
N ASN A 1013 -31.50 -2.26 65.28
CA ASN A 1013 -32.81 -2.06 65.91
C ASN A 1013 -33.59 -0.88 65.29
N ASN A 1014 -33.03 -0.16 64.30
CA ASN A 1014 -33.73 0.97 63.69
C ASN A 1014 -34.74 0.51 62.63
N ILE A 1015 -35.74 1.35 62.39
CA ILE A 1015 -36.83 1.13 61.43
C ILE A 1015 -36.89 2.36 60.53
N TYR A 1016 -36.99 2.14 59.23
CA TYR A 1016 -37.09 3.21 58.23
C TYR A 1016 -38.37 3.04 57.40
N ILE A 1017 -38.89 4.12 56.83
CA ILE A 1017 -39.98 4.06 55.85
C ILE A 1017 -39.38 3.64 54.50
N ASN A 1018 -39.98 2.68 53.79
CA ASN A 1018 -39.47 2.28 52.47
C ASN A 1018 -39.84 3.35 51.42
N GLY A 1019 -38.84 4.07 50.88
CA GLY A 1019 -39.06 5.07 49.82
C GLY A 1019 -39.70 4.46 48.57
N ALA A 1020 -39.40 3.20 48.28
CA ALA A 1020 -39.98 2.47 47.14
C ALA A 1020 -41.48 2.14 47.31
N ASN A 1021 -42.00 2.15 48.53
CA ASN A 1021 -43.38 1.79 48.84
C ASN A 1021 -43.76 2.28 50.24
N LYS A 1022 -44.49 3.41 50.32
CA LYS A 1022 -44.92 3.99 51.61
C LYS A 1022 -45.79 3.05 52.47
N ASN A 1023 -46.28 1.90 51.99
CA ASN A 1023 -46.98 0.89 52.81
C ASN A 1023 -46.03 -0.14 53.49
N GLN A 1024 -44.72 0.00 53.30
CA GLN A 1024 -43.70 -0.88 53.87
C GLN A 1024 -42.74 -0.11 54.76
N ILE A 1025 -42.21 -0.81 55.75
CA ILE A 1025 -41.07 -0.36 56.54
C ILE A 1025 -39.87 -1.26 56.28
N ILE A 1026 -38.67 -0.70 56.40
CA ILE A 1026 -37.43 -1.45 56.40
C ILE A 1026 -37.06 -1.76 57.85
N ARG A 1027 -37.00 -3.04 58.19
CA ARG A 1027 -36.60 -3.53 59.53
C ARG A 1027 -35.17 -4.04 59.47
N CYS A 1028 -34.31 -3.52 60.35
CA CYS A 1028 -32.93 -3.98 60.48
C CYS A 1028 -32.76 -5.04 61.58
N SER A 1029 -31.71 -5.85 61.47
CA SER A 1029 -31.39 -6.98 62.37
C SER A 1029 -29.90 -7.34 62.28
N THR A 1030 -29.38 -8.24 63.14
CA THR A 1030 -27.97 -8.69 63.05
C THR A 1030 -27.60 -9.41 61.75
N GLU A 1031 -28.59 -9.86 60.98
CA GLU A 1031 -28.38 -10.52 59.69
C GLU A 1031 -28.50 -9.57 58.49
N GLY A 1032 -28.99 -8.34 58.70
CA GLY A 1032 -29.18 -7.32 57.68
C GLY A 1032 -30.49 -6.56 57.83
N CYS A 1033 -30.78 -5.70 56.86
CA CYS A 1033 -32.04 -4.96 56.75
C CYS A 1033 -32.91 -5.55 55.63
N SER A 1034 -34.22 -5.59 55.85
CA SER A 1034 -35.19 -6.15 54.90
C SER A 1034 -36.51 -5.37 54.94
N GLU A 1035 -37.18 -5.30 53.80
CA GLU A 1035 -38.54 -4.79 53.68
C GLU A 1035 -39.52 -5.66 54.49
N ALA A 1036 -40.55 -5.04 55.05
CA ALA A 1036 -41.66 -5.69 55.73
C ALA A 1036 -42.96 -4.93 55.45
N ASP A 1037 -43.98 -5.65 54.99
CA ASP A 1037 -45.33 -5.11 54.82
C ASP A 1037 -45.92 -4.65 56.17
N THR A 1038 -46.64 -3.53 56.14
CA THR A 1038 -47.46 -3.10 57.27
C THR A 1038 -48.92 -3.49 57.04
N THR A 1039 -49.67 -3.68 58.12
CA THR A 1039 -51.06 -4.18 58.10
C THR A 1039 -52.05 -3.30 58.89
N PRO A 1040 -52.01 -1.95 58.76
CA PRO A 1040 -52.98 -1.09 59.43
C PRO A 1040 -54.43 -1.36 58.97
N SER A 1041 -55.37 -1.05 59.85
CA SER A 1041 -56.81 -1.23 59.60
C SER A 1041 -57.51 0.11 59.40
N GLU A 1042 -58.81 0.09 59.08
CA GLU A 1042 -59.63 1.32 59.02
C GLU A 1042 -59.74 2.03 60.39
N THR A 1043 -59.35 1.37 61.49
CA THR A 1043 -59.56 1.85 62.87
C THR A 1043 -58.36 1.62 63.80
N THR A 1044 -57.17 1.33 63.26
CA THR A 1044 -55.92 1.19 64.02
C THR A 1044 -54.70 1.45 63.12
N SER A 1045 -53.84 2.39 63.49
CA SER A 1045 -52.53 2.58 62.84
C SER A 1045 -51.49 1.61 63.44
N GLU A 1046 -50.42 1.32 62.71
CA GLU A 1046 -49.22 0.67 63.27
C GLU A 1046 -48.17 1.71 63.67
N PHE A 1047 -47.53 1.56 64.82
CA PHE A 1047 -46.55 2.52 65.35
C PHE A 1047 -45.18 1.89 65.58
N TYR A 1048 -44.15 2.56 65.06
CA TYR A 1048 -42.78 2.07 65.03
C TYR A 1048 -41.80 3.12 65.56
N MET A 1049 -40.93 2.70 66.48
CA MET A 1049 -39.85 3.52 67.03
C MET A 1049 -38.74 3.69 65.98
N TYR A 1050 -38.32 4.93 65.71
CA TYR A 1050 -37.15 5.18 64.87
C TYR A 1050 -36.20 6.24 65.44
N TYR A 1051 -34.96 6.19 64.95
CA TYR A 1051 -33.85 7.02 65.39
C TYR A 1051 -33.41 7.96 64.25
N MET A 1052 -33.55 9.26 64.50
CA MET A 1052 -32.95 10.34 63.71
C MET A 1052 -31.53 10.60 64.22
N ASP A 1053 -30.57 10.61 63.29
CA ASP A 1053 -29.18 11.04 63.50
C ASP A 1053 -28.48 10.41 64.73
N GLY A 1054 -28.83 9.18 65.07
CA GLY A 1054 -28.22 8.37 66.14
C GLY A 1054 -28.65 8.70 67.58
N GLU A 1055 -29.12 9.91 67.87
CA GLU A 1055 -29.49 10.33 69.24
C GLU A 1055 -30.97 10.75 69.41
N ARG A 1056 -31.63 11.26 68.37
CA ARG A 1056 -33.01 11.77 68.43
C ARG A 1056 -34.01 10.63 68.17
N LYS A 1057 -35.03 10.46 69.01
CA LYS A 1057 -36.07 9.42 68.86
C LYS A 1057 -37.40 10.00 68.40
N SER A 1058 -38.04 9.34 67.44
CA SER A 1058 -39.33 9.73 66.89
C SER A 1058 -40.17 8.51 66.51
N LEU A 1059 -41.37 8.76 65.99
CA LEU A 1059 -42.43 7.79 65.76
C LEU A 1059 -42.83 7.76 64.28
N ILE A 1060 -42.73 6.59 63.65
CA ILE A 1060 -43.40 6.32 62.37
C ILE A 1060 -44.81 5.83 62.72
N GLN A 1061 -45.81 6.41 62.08
CA GLN A 1061 -47.19 5.95 62.09
C GLN A 1061 -47.54 5.44 60.69
N CYS A 1062 -48.05 4.22 60.58
CA CYS A 1062 -48.56 3.66 59.34
C CYS A 1062 -50.08 3.59 59.41
N SER A 1063 -50.75 4.48 58.67
CA SER A 1063 -52.20 4.47 58.47
C SER A 1063 -52.54 3.66 57.22
N LYS A 1064 -53.82 3.30 57.04
CA LYS A 1064 -54.29 2.65 55.82
C LYS A 1064 -54.60 3.65 54.67
N ALA A 1065 -54.86 4.91 54.99
CA ALA A 1065 -55.17 5.94 53.99
C ALA A 1065 -53.89 6.55 53.38
N ASP A 1066 -52.89 6.79 54.22
CA ASP A 1066 -51.77 7.71 53.95
C ASP A 1066 -50.40 7.00 53.99
N GLY A 1067 -50.41 5.69 54.29
CA GLY A 1067 -49.24 4.84 54.44
C GLY A 1067 -48.44 5.13 55.71
N CYS A 1068 -47.18 4.72 55.70
CA CYS A 1068 -46.18 5.01 56.73
C CYS A 1068 -45.63 6.42 56.55
N GLN A 1069 -45.81 7.24 57.58
CA GLN A 1069 -45.32 8.61 57.67
C GLN A 1069 -44.54 8.83 58.97
N ALA A 1070 -43.55 9.71 58.90
CA ALA A 1070 -42.90 10.24 60.09
C ALA A 1070 -43.75 11.39 60.63
N ASN A 1071 -44.32 11.22 61.82
CA ASN A 1071 -45.13 12.26 62.48
C ASN A 1071 -44.27 13.55 62.62
N PRO A 1072 -44.75 14.74 62.20
CA PRO A 1072 -43.92 15.67 61.43
C PRO A 1072 -42.80 16.40 62.20
N LEU A 1073 -41.89 16.96 61.39
CA LEU A 1073 -40.70 17.73 61.78
C LEU A 1073 -40.98 18.88 62.77
N PRO A 1074 -40.02 19.26 63.63
CA PRO A 1074 -40.26 20.07 64.82
C PRO A 1074 -40.81 21.48 64.54
N ILE A 1075 -41.81 21.89 65.32
CA ILE A 1075 -42.36 23.24 65.30
C ILE A 1075 -41.31 24.23 65.86
N ILE A 1076 -40.82 25.13 65.01
CA ILE A 1076 -39.88 26.19 65.41
C ILE A 1076 -40.65 27.30 66.14
N VAL A 1077 -40.74 27.22 67.47
CA VAL A 1077 -41.40 28.24 68.30
C VAL A 1077 -40.44 29.37 68.65
N CYS A 1078 -40.20 30.27 67.70
CA CYS A 1078 -39.51 31.54 67.96
C CYS A 1078 -40.39 32.46 68.83
N LYS A 1079 -39.89 32.89 70.00
CA LYS A 1079 -40.59 33.87 70.85
C LYS A 1079 -40.40 35.28 70.30
N LYS A 1080 -41.50 35.98 70.00
CA LYS A 1080 -41.49 37.45 69.99
C LYS A 1080 -41.38 37.97 71.41
N THR A 1081 -40.35 38.78 71.66
CA THR A 1081 -40.30 39.78 72.74
C THR A 1081 -40.53 41.17 72.17
N ASP A 1082 -40.89 42.13 73.03
CA ASP A 1082 -41.57 43.36 72.65
C ASP A 1082 -40.74 44.41 71.88
N GLU A 1083 -41.43 45.45 71.45
CA GLU A 1083 -41.05 46.45 70.43
C GLU A 1083 -39.83 47.34 70.78
N ASN A 1084 -39.12 47.77 69.71
CA ASN A 1084 -38.17 48.90 69.62
C ASN A 1084 -36.68 48.69 70.01
N THR A 1085 -35.90 48.08 69.10
CA THR A 1085 -34.61 48.64 68.62
C THR A 1085 -34.29 48.09 67.24
N GLU A 1086 -33.65 48.89 66.38
CA GLU A 1086 -32.92 48.42 65.20
C GLU A 1086 -31.45 48.14 65.59
N ASP A 1087 -30.73 47.42 64.71
CA ASP A 1087 -29.33 46.96 64.80
C ASP A 1087 -29.02 45.80 65.79
N ASP A 1088 -28.10 44.93 65.34
CA ASP A 1088 -27.48 43.76 66.01
C ASP A 1088 -28.42 42.68 66.63
N VAL A 1089 -28.81 41.69 65.80
CA VAL A 1089 -29.29 40.38 66.27
C VAL A 1089 -28.13 39.37 66.20
N ASP A 1090 -27.54 39.07 67.36
CA ASP A 1090 -26.68 37.89 67.58
C ASP A 1090 -27.54 36.61 67.61
N ASP A 1091 -26.93 35.43 67.42
CA ASP A 1091 -27.60 34.18 67.00
C ASP A 1091 -28.42 33.51 68.14
N GLY A 1092 -29.50 34.18 68.54
CA GLY A 1092 -30.09 34.16 69.89
C GLY A 1092 -31.16 33.11 70.19
N GLY A 1093 -31.19 32.00 69.47
CA GLY A 1093 -31.90 30.77 69.90
C GLY A 1093 -33.42 30.75 69.79
N CYS A 1094 -33.94 30.44 68.60
CA CYS A 1094 -35.17 29.66 68.51
C CYS A 1094 -34.84 28.20 68.88
N LEU A 1095 -35.59 27.60 69.81
CA LEU A 1095 -35.33 26.23 70.27
C LEU A 1095 -36.11 25.22 69.42
N GLU A 1096 -35.38 24.30 68.78
CA GLU A 1096 -35.99 23.08 68.24
C GLU A 1096 -36.63 22.27 69.37
N LYS A 1097 -37.97 22.19 69.38
CA LYS A 1097 -38.68 21.21 70.20
C LYS A 1097 -39.05 20.01 69.34
N ALA A 1098 -38.27 18.94 69.46
CA ALA A 1098 -38.69 17.63 68.98
C ALA A 1098 -39.93 17.17 69.77
N PHE A 1099 -41.04 16.94 69.06
CA PHE A 1099 -42.29 16.47 69.62
C PHE A 1099 -42.98 15.58 68.59
N SER A 1100 -43.12 14.29 68.91
CA SER A 1100 -43.46 13.21 67.97
C SER A 1100 -44.54 12.28 68.52
N GLY A 1101 -45.42 12.85 69.35
CA GLY A 1101 -46.57 12.17 69.96
C GLY A 1101 -47.15 13.00 71.12
N LYS A 1102 -48.49 13.05 71.19
CA LYS A 1102 -49.34 13.74 72.19
C LYS A 1102 -48.83 13.47 73.64
N ASP A 1103 -48.60 14.51 74.46
CA ASP A 1103 -47.89 14.37 75.74
C ASP A 1103 -48.73 13.64 76.80
N GLY A 1104 -48.15 12.63 77.44
CA GLY A 1104 -48.86 11.76 78.40
C GLY A 1104 -49.60 10.58 77.76
N PHE A 1105 -49.82 10.60 76.44
CA PHE A 1105 -50.45 9.53 75.67
C PHE A 1105 -49.46 8.41 75.36
N VAL A 1106 -50.00 7.24 74.98
CA VAL A 1106 -49.25 6.00 74.78
C VAL A 1106 -49.74 5.30 73.49
N TYR A 1107 -48.84 4.65 72.79
CA TYR A 1107 -49.09 3.93 71.53
C TYR A 1107 -48.67 2.45 71.71
N ILE A 1108 -49.16 1.54 70.88
CA ILE A 1108 -48.74 0.12 70.90
C ILE A 1108 -47.48 -0.04 70.05
N ASP A 1109 -46.41 -0.61 70.62
CA ASP A 1109 -45.20 -0.92 69.87
C ASP A 1109 -45.48 -2.05 68.86
N SER A 1110 -45.48 -1.71 67.57
CA SER A 1110 -45.78 -2.66 66.48
C SER A 1110 -44.55 -3.47 66.03
N TYR A 1111 -43.36 -3.17 66.58
CA TYR A 1111 -42.15 -3.98 66.42
C TYR A 1111 -42.00 -5.03 67.53
N THR A 1112 -42.33 -4.70 68.77
CA THR A 1112 -42.10 -5.56 69.96
C THR A 1112 -43.40 -5.97 70.65
N GLU A 1113 -43.84 -7.23 70.47
CA GLU A 1113 -45.10 -7.72 71.06
C GLU A 1113 -45.17 -7.49 72.58
N GLY A 1114 -46.14 -6.68 73.02
CA GLY A 1114 -46.39 -6.39 74.43
C GLY A 1114 -45.59 -5.23 75.01
N ASN A 1115 -44.80 -4.51 74.20
CA ASN A 1115 -44.31 -3.19 74.56
C ASN A 1115 -45.36 -2.11 74.26
N VAL A 1116 -45.16 -0.96 74.88
CA VAL A 1116 -45.86 0.29 74.59
C VAL A 1116 -44.85 1.41 74.36
N ILE A 1117 -45.19 2.34 73.48
CA ILE A 1117 -44.41 3.55 73.21
C ILE A 1117 -45.02 4.69 74.01
N TYR A 1118 -44.23 5.29 74.91
CA TYR A 1118 -44.59 6.50 75.64
C TYR A 1118 -43.83 7.70 75.06
N CYS A 1119 -44.52 8.84 74.87
CA CYS A 1119 -43.95 10.08 74.37
C CYS A 1119 -44.06 11.20 75.39
N LYS A 1120 -42.98 12.00 75.53
CA LYS A 1120 -42.87 13.07 76.52
C LYS A 1120 -42.31 14.37 75.94
N GLU A 1121 -42.93 15.49 76.31
CA GLU A 1121 -42.48 16.82 75.90
C GLU A 1121 -40.98 17.05 76.23
N GLY A 1122 -40.21 17.45 75.21
CA GLY A 1122 -38.78 17.74 75.32
C GLY A 1122 -37.89 16.55 75.68
N SER A 1123 -38.43 15.33 75.75
CA SER A 1123 -37.67 14.09 76.03
C SER A 1123 -37.81 13.03 74.92
N GLY A 1124 -38.75 13.20 73.99
CA GLY A 1124 -39.00 12.29 72.87
C GLY A 1124 -39.83 11.06 73.25
N CYS A 1125 -39.88 10.08 72.35
CA CYS A 1125 -40.60 8.82 72.54
C CYS A 1125 -39.67 7.66 72.94
N GLN A 1126 -40.20 6.69 73.70
CA GLN A 1126 -39.48 5.50 74.12
C GLN A 1126 -40.41 4.27 74.20
N SER A 1127 -40.02 3.19 73.51
CA SER A 1127 -40.60 1.85 73.71
C SER A 1127 -40.16 1.27 75.07
N THR A 1128 -41.12 0.74 75.82
CA THR A 1128 -40.93 0.12 77.14
C THR A 1128 -41.84 -1.11 77.26
N THR A 1129 -41.41 -2.16 77.96
CA THR A 1129 -42.28 -3.32 78.25
C THR A 1129 -43.48 -2.88 79.08
N SER A 1130 -44.70 -3.24 78.66
CA SER A 1130 -45.92 -2.80 79.37
C SER A 1130 -45.97 -3.28 80.83
N PHE A 1131 -45.29 -4.38 81.15
CA PHE A 1131 -45.11 -4.88 82.52
C PHE A 1131 -43.62 -4.96 82.89
N THR A 1132 -43.34 -4.88 84.18
CA THR A 1132 -42.03 -5.23 84.76
C THR A 1132 -42.00 -6.69 85.19
N GLU A 1133 -40.81 -7.21 85.52
CA GLU A 1133 -40.65 -8.59 85.99
C GLU A 1133 -41.42 -8.86 87.30
N GLU A 1134 -41.50 -7.85 88.19
CA GLU A 1134 -42.07 -7.98 89.55
C GLU A 1134 -43.61 -7.87 89.62
N GLU A 1135 -44.30 -7.51 88.52
CA GLU A 1135 -45.76 -7.31 88.51
C GLU A 1135 -46.55 -8.61 88.38
N ASN A 1136 -47.64 -8.76 89.16
CA ASN A 1136 -48.45 -9.98 89.23
C ASN A 1136 -49.35 -10.18 88.00
N ASP A 1137 -49.63 -11.46 87.68
CA ASP A 1137 -50.41 -11.86 86.51
C ASP A 1137 -51.92 -11.49 86.60
N GLY A 1138 -52.55 -11.34 85.44
CA GLY A 1138 -54.01 -11.27 85.29
C GLY A 1138 -54.66 -9.91 85.54
N LEU A 1139 -53.95 -8.91 86.08
CA LEU A 1139 -54.45 -7.53 86.19
C LEU A 1139 -54.07 -6.74 84.91
N PRO A 1140 -55.04 -6.12 84.21
CA PRO A 1140 -54.74 -5.26 83.07
C PRO A 1140 -54.14 -3.92 83.52
N LYS A 1141 -53.25 -3.37 82.68
CA LYS A 1141 -52.93 -1.94 82.68
C LYS A 1141 -53.73 -1.24 81.59
N PHE A 1142 -54.13 -0.01 81.86
CA PHE A 1142 -54.83 0.85 80.92
C PHE A 1142 -53.99 2.10 80.66
N TYR A 1143 -53.93 2.53 79.41
CA TYR A 1143 -53.22 3.74 78.99
C TYR A 1143 -54.13 4.53 78.04
N VAL A 1144 -54.01 5.85 78.04
CA VAL A 1144 -54.71 6.67 77.03
C VAL A 1144 -54.07 6.41 75.67
N ASN A 1145 -54.88 6.11 74.66
CA ASN A 1145 -54.37 5.78 73.33
C ASN A 1145 -54.01 7.06 72.57
N GLY A 1146 -52.80 7.13 72.01
CA GLY A 1146 -52.40 8.20 71.11
C GLY A 1146 -52.80 7.99 69.65
N ASP A 1147 -53.23 6.78 69.28
CA ASP A 1147 -53.79 6.44 67.95
C ASP A 1147 -55.24 6.92 67.84
N ASP A 1148 -55.38 8.18 67.45
CA ASP A 1148 -56.60 8.98 67.46
C ASP A 1148 -56.97 9.35 66.01
N ILE A 1149 -57.49 8.37 65.27
CA ILE A 1149 -57.70 8.43 63.80
C ILE A 1149 -58.98 9.23 63.44
N ASP A 1150 -59.91 9.34 64.38
CA ASP A 1150 -61.18 10.06 64.22
C ASP A 1150 -61.01 11.61 64.32
N PHE A 1151 -59.77 12.11 64.47
CA PHE A 1151 -59.43 13.53 64.63
C PHE A 1151 -59.09 14.28 63.30
N GLU A 1152 -59.04 13.58 62.16
CA GLU A 1152 -58.81 14.16 60.81
C GLU A 1152 -60.06 14.87 60.26
N GLY A 1153 -60.60 15.83 61.03
CA GLY A 1153 -61.78 16.62 60.68
C GLY A 1153 -62.30 17.46 61.85
N GLU A 1154 -63.11 18.49 61.57
CA GLU A 1154 -63.79 19.24 62.64
C GLU A 1154 -64.93 18.39 63.25
N GLU A 1155 -64.77 18.08 64.55
CA GLU A 1155 -65.64 17.25 65.42
C GLU A 1155 -65.52 15.71 65.26
N ASP A 1156 -64.67 15.11 66.11
CA ASP A 1156 -64.72 13.69 66.48
C ASP A 1156 -66.14 13.30 66.95
N THR A 1157 -66.68 12.23 66.35
CA THR A 1157 -68.06 11.76 66.54
C THR A 1157 -68.22 10.52 67.41
N ASP A 1158 -67.13 9.86 67.85
CA ASP A 1158 -67.21 8.73 68.79
C ASP A 1158 -66.00 8.61 69.73
N LYS A 1159 -65.64 9.70 70.41
CA LYS A 1159 -64.77 9.94 71.60
C LYS A 1159 -64.48 8.80 72.62
N LEU A 1160 -65.16 7.66 72.55
CA LEU A 1160 -64.91 6.49 73.38
C LEU A 1160 -64.50 5.24 72.58
N ASN A 1161 -64.60 5.26 71.25
CA ASN A 1161 -63.90 4.35 70.35
C ASN A 1161 -62.40 4.69 70.37
N GLY A 1162 -61.52 3.71 70.17
CA GLY A 1162 -60.06 3.91 70.06
C GLY A 1162 -59.30 4.35 71.33
N ASP A 1163 -59.83 5.28 72.13
CA ASP A 1163 -59.10 6.17 73.04
C ASP A 1163 -58.45 5.51 74.30
N LEU A 1164 -58.46 4.18 74.40
CA LEU A 1164 -57.89 3.44 75.53
C LEU A 1164 -57.12 2.18 75.07
N ILE A 1165 -55.83 2.09 75.38
CA ILE A 1165 -55.04 0.86 75.26
C ILE A 1165 -55.23 0.02 76.52
N LYS A 1166 -55.41 -1.29 76.34
CA LYS A 1166 -55.40 -2.29 77.41
C LYS A 1166 -54.27 -3.28 77.22
N CYS A 1167 -53.32 -3.33 78.16
CA CYS A 1167 -52.25 -4.32 78.21
C CYS A 1167 -52.52 -5.40 79.26
N THR A 1168 -52.14 -6.64 78.97
CA THR A 1168 -52.30 -7.81 79.85
C THR A 1168 -51.06 -8.69 79.87
N LYS A 1169 -50.76 -9.24 81.05
CA LYS A 1169 -49.71 -10.25 81.29
C LYS A 1169 -50.39 -11.58 81.62
N THR A 1170 -50.10 -12.61 80.81
CA THR A 1170 -50.63 -13.97 80.96
C THR A 1170 -49.47 -14.96 80.98
N VAL A 1171 -49.20 -15.58 82.13
CA VAL A 1171 -48.24 -16.68 82.26
C VAL A 1171 -48.96 -18.01 82.04
N SER A 1172 -48.35 -18.92 81.27
CA SER A 1172 -48.86 -20.27 81.03
C SER A 1172 -47.71 -21.23 80.73
N ASN A 1173 -47.60 -22.32 81.49
CA ASN A 1173 -46.55 -23.35 81.33
C ASN A 1173 -45.09 -22.80 81.34
N ASN A 1174 -44.85 -21.74 82.11
CA ASN A 1174 -43.60 -20.95 82.19
C ASN A 1174 -43.33 -19.99 81.01
N ASP A 1175 -44.14 -19.99 79.94
CA ASP A 1175 -44.11 -18.92 78.95
C ASP A 1175 -44.92 -17.72 79.46
N THR A 1176 -44.34 -16.53 79.38
CA THR A 1176 -45.03 -15.26 79.70
C THR A 1176 -45.45 -14.61 78.39
N LYS A 1177 -46.75 -14.57 78.09
CA LYS A 1177 -47.27 -13.75 76.99
C LYS A 1177 -47.71 -12.39 77.52
N LEU A 1178 -47.11 -11.34 76.97
CA LEU A 1178 -47.60 -9.98 77.05
C LEU A 1178 -48.47 -9.69 75.81
N SER A 1179 -49.53 -8.89 75.97
CA SER A 1179 -50.36 -8.46 74.84
C SER A 1179 -51.05 -7.14 75.19
N CYS A 1180 -50.93 -6.16 74.29
CA CYS A 1180 -51.61 -4.89 74.34
C CYS A 1180 -52.57 -4.79 73.15
N THR A 1181 -53.78 -4.28 73.38
CA THR A 1181 -54.79 -4.06 72.33
C THR A 1181 -55.53 -2.75 72.57
N VAL A 1182 -55.89 -2.06 71.48
CA VAL A 1182 -56.84 -0.94 71.50
C VAL A 1182 -58.21 -1.43 71.98
N VAL A 1183 -58.92 -0.63 72.78
CA VAL A 1183 -60.26 -0.91 73.28
C VAL A 1183 -61.28 -0.22 72.39
N ALA A 1184 -61.90 -0.97 71.47
CA ALA A 1184 -62.86 -0.46 70.47
C ALA A 1184 -64.17 0.15 71.04
N LYS A 1185 -64.37 0.14 72.37
CA LYS A 1185 -65.21 1.13 73.06
C LYS A 1185 -64.91 1.15 74.57
N ALA A 1186 -64.48 2.28 75.09
CA ALA A 1186 -64.43 2.55 76.53
C ALA A 1186 -65.85 2.69 77.10
N GLU A 1187 -66.03 2.39 78.39
CA GLU A 1187 -67.30 2.63 79.08
C GLU A 1187 -67.35 4.09 79.56
N ASN A 1188 -68.42 4.82 79.19
CA ASN A 1188 -68.69 6.18 79.68
C ASN A 1188 -68.80 6.22 81.22
N ASP A 1189 -68.36 7.32 81.83
CA ASP A 1189 -68.23 7.59 83.26
C ASP A 1189 -67.26 6.68 84.05
N ASN A 1190 -66.51 5.79 83.38
CA ASN A 1190 -65.55 4.94 84.09
C ASN A 1190 -64.22 5.64 84.40
N VAL A 1191 -63.62 5.18 85.51
CA VAL A 1191 -62.29 5.60 85.96
C VAL A 1191 -61.35 4.41 86.00
N TYR A 1192 -60.28 4.50 85.21
CA TYR A 1192 -59.17 3.55 85.15
C TYR A 1192 -57.95 4.15 85.84
N LEU A 1193 -56.98 3.33 86.24
CA LEU A 1193 -55.66 3.83 86.66
C LEU A 1193 -54.75 3.97 85.45
N ASN A 1194 -54.05 5.10 85.39
CA ASN A 1194 -53.09 5.40 84.34
C ASN A 1194 -51.85 4.50 84.48
N GLY A 1195 -51.70 3.54 83.58
CA GLY A 1195 -50.54 2.65 83.51
C GLY A 1195 -49.21 3.36 83.21
N ASN A 1196 -49.27 4.62 82.75
CA ASN A 1196 -48.12 5.50 82.53
C ASN A 1196 -47.62 6.18 83.84
N TYR A 1197 -48.40 6.10 84.92
CA TYR A 1197 -48.06 6.76 86.18
C TYR A 1197 -46.84 6.10 86.84
N GLY A 1198 -45.79 6.89 87.06
CA GLY A 1198 -44.52 6.46 87.63
C GLY A 1198 -43.48 5.99 86.59
N THR A 1199 -43.89 5.68 85.36
CA THR A 1199 -42.98 5.34 84.24
C THR A 1199 -42.70 6.53 83.32
N GLY A 1200 -43.66 7.45 83.20
CA GLY A 1200 -43.57 8.63 82.35
C GLY A 1200 -44.27 9.83 82.95
N ASP A 1201 -45.55 9.65 83.27
CA ASP A 1201 -46.37 10.64 83.98
C ASP A 1201 -46.10 10.59 85.49
N THR A 1202 -45.88 11.75 86.12
CA THR A 1202 -45.68 11.87 87.58
C THR A 1202 -46.83 12.61 88.29
N THR A 1203 -47.85 13.00 87.52
CA THR A 1203 -48.93 13.91 87.89
C THR A 1203 -50.30 13.26 87.82
N ASN A 1204 -50.61 12.48 86.79
CA ASN A 1204 -51.94 11.91 86.55
C ASN A 1204 -51.99 10.41 86.86
N GLN A 1205 -52.62 10.07 87.99
CA GLN A 1205 -52.79 8.68 88.44
C GLN A 1205 -53.99 7.99 87.75
N LEU A 1206 -54.94 8.76 87.22
CA LEU A 1206 -56.22 8.27 86.70
C LEU A 1206 -56.33 8.51 85.19
N ILE A 1207 -57.19 7.74 84.55
CA ILE A 1207 -57.81 8.02 83.25
C ILE A 1207 -59.31 8.08 83.49
N ILE A 1208 -59.99 9.10 82.99
CA ILE A 1208 -61.45 9.26 83.10
C ILE A 1208 -62.02 9.34 81.68
N CYS A 1209 -62.94 8.45 81.36
CA CYS A 1209 -63.56 8.36 80.04
C CYS A 1209 -64.98 8.93 80.05
N THR A 1210 -65.26 9.93 79.21
CA THR A 1210 -66.62 10.51 79.06
C THR A 1210 -67.04 10.67 77.60
N GLU A 1211 -68.35 10.65 77.33
CA GLU A 1211 -68.92 10.97 76.00
C GLU A 1211 -68.68 12.45 75.58
N GLU A 1212 -68.24 13.34 76.48
CA GLU A 1212 -67.95 14.76 76.19
C GLU A 1212 -66.47 15.04 75.90
N GLU A 1213 -65.57 14.51 76.75
CA GLU A 1213 -64.12 14.80 76.76
C GLU A 1213 -63.21 13.65 76.23
N GLY A 1214 -63.75 12.44 76.05
CA GLY A 1214 -62.94 11.24 75.81
C GLY A 1214 -62.28 10.67 77.09
N CYS A 1215 -61.28 9.81 76.92
CA CYS A 1215 -60.48 9.11 77.94
C CYS A 1215 -59.24 9.90 78.38
N LEU A 1216 -59.41 11.06 79.00
CA LEU A 1216 -58.28 11.93 79.36
C LEU A 1216 -57.56 11.53 80.67
N PRO A 1217 -56.23 11.75 80.76
CA PRO A 1217 -55.48 11.55 82.00
C PRO A 1217 -55.84 12.64 83.02
N LYS A 1218 -56.05 12.24 84.29
CA LYS A 1218 -56.48 13.13 85.39
C LYS A 1218 -55.63 12.91 86.64
N SER A 1219 -55.32 13.99 87.36
CA SER A 1219 -54.59 13.96 88.63
C SER A 1219 -55.51 13.78 89.84
N CYS A 1220 -55.05 13.01 90.83
CA CYS A 1220 -55.72 12.83 92.12
C CYS A 1220 -55.53 14.08 93.01
N SER A 1221 -56.17 15.19 92.65
CA SER A 1221 -56.25 16.35 93.53
C SER A 1221 -57.07 16.03 94.79
N SER A 1222 -56.52 16.31 95.97
CA SER A 1222 -57.20 16.17 97.26
C SER A 1222 -57.68 17.51 97.81
N THR A 1223 -58.31 18.34 96.97
CA THR A 1223 -58.97 19.59 97.38
C THR A 1223 -60.49 19.55 97.15
N THR A 1224 -61.25 20.06 98.12
CA THR A 1224 -62.72 19.91 98.24
C THR A 1224 -63.55 20.90 97.41
N ASP A 1225 -62.94 21.61 96.44
CA ASP A 1225 -63.48 22.88 95.93
C ASP A 1225 -64.40 22.76 94.70
N ASN A 1226 -64.66 21.55 94.19
CA ASN A 1226 -65.54 21.31 93.02
C ASN A 1226 -66.93 20.73 93.37
N LEU A 1227 -67.42 20.96 94.59
CA LEU A 1227 -68.77 20.54 95.02
C LEU A 1227 -69.83 21.66 95.09
N GLU A 1228 -69.47 22.94 94.85
CA GLU A 1228 -70.37 24.10 95.04
C GLU A 1228 -70.91 24.74 93.73
N LYS A 1229 -70.93 24.02 92.59
CA LYS A 1229 -71.33 24.60 91.29
C LYS A 1229 -72.29 23.80 90.39
N ARG A 1230 -73.09 22.87 90.93
CA ARG A 1230 -74.29 22.33 90.23
C ARG A 1230 -75.51 22.22 91.15
N GLN A 1231 -75.98 23.36 91.66
CA GLN A 1231 -77.33 23.52 92.25
C GLN A 1231 -77.89 24.93 91.96
N GLU A 1232 -78.14 25.24 90.69
CA GLU A 1232 -79.12 26.27 90.24
C GLU A 1232 -79.23 26.26 88.71
N GLU A 1233 -79.78 25.16 88.13
CA GLU A 1233 -80.44 25.12 86.80
C GLU A 1233 -81.05 23.72 86.51
N GLU A 1234 -81.96 23.27 87.39
CA GLU A 1234 -82.96 22.25 87.01
C GLU A 1234 -84.23 22.98 86.52
N GLU A 1235 -84.45 23.03 85.20
CA GLU A 1235 -85.82 23.17 84.68
C GLU A 1235 -86.54 21.81 84.71
N ASP A 1236 -87.87 21.85 84.64
CA ASP A 1236 -88.80 20.77 84.98
C ASP A 1236 -88.54 19.39 84.32
N SER A 1237 -88.98 18.35 85.05
CA SER A 1237 -89.44 17.03 84.55
C SER A 1237 -88.44 15.85 84.34
N ALA A 1238 -88.06 15.25 85.48
CA ALA A 1238 -88.36 13.84 85.79
C ALA A 1238 -87.90 12.70 84.84
N GLY A 1239 -86.78 12.06 85.18
CA GLY A 1239 -86.82 10.62 85.52
C GLY A 1239 -85.82 9.67 84.85
N ALA A 1240 -84.76 9.31 85.56
CA ALA A 1240 -84.02 8.05 85.43
C ALA A 1240 -83.38 7.68 86.78
N GLU A 1241 -83.22 6.39 87.09
CA GLU A 1241 -82.59 5.89 88.32
C GLU A 1241 -81.14 5.43 88.07
N ASP A 1242 -80.26 5.72 89.02
CA ASP A 1242 -78.93 5.12 89.29
C ASP A 1242 -78.06 4.64 88.10
N LYS A 1243 -77.18 5.54 87.62
CA LYS A 1243 -75.81 5.18 87.20
C LYS A 1243 -74.82 5.67 88.26
N PHE A 1244 -74.08 4.77 88.89
CA PHE A 1244 -72.86 5.10 89.63
C PHE A 1244 -71.63 4.72 88.78
N PRO A 1245 -70.55 5.52 88.73
CA PRO A 1245 -69.34 5.20 87.99
C PRO A 1245 -68.64 3.96 88.56
N LYS A 1246 -68.08 3.09 87.70
CA LYS A 1246 -67.29 1.93 88.15
C LYS A 1246 -65.84 2.35 88.40
N TYR A 1247 -65.38 2.17 89.63
CA TYR A 1247 -63.99 2.42 90.01
C TYR A 1247 -63.13 1.15 89.84
N TYR A 1248 -62.15 1.17 88.93
CA TYR A 1248 -61.15 0.10 88.80
C TYR A 1248 -59.85 0.45 89.53
N ILE A 1249 -59.73 0.00 90.79
CA ILE A 1249 -58.59 0.30 91.67
C ILE A 1249 -57.63 -0.90 91.74
N ASN A 1250 -56.48 -0.81 91.05
CA ASN A 1250 -55.29 -1.56 91.42
C ASN A 1250 -54.78 -1.04 92.78
N SER A 1251 -55.04 -1.83 93.82
CA SER A 1251 -54.03 -2.05 94.85
C SER A 1251 -53.13 -3.20 94.35
N VAL A 1252 -51.86 -3.32 94.71
CA VAL A 1252 -51.28 -3.04 96.03
C VAL A 1252 -49.88 -2.45 95.94
N HIS A 1253 -49.64 -1.28 96.53
CA HIS A 1253 -48.30 -0.80 96.85
C HIS A 1253 -48.00 -0.98 98.35
N THR A 1254 -47.72 -2.22 98.77
CA THR A 1254 -47.32 -2.53 100.15
C THR A 1254 -45.85 -2.21 100.35
N SER A 1255 -45.60 -0.99 100.82
CA SER A 1255 -44.44 -0.51 101.59
C SER A 1255 -43.21 -1.42 101.69
N MET A 1256 -42.03 -0.82 101.47
CA MET A 1256 -40.98 -0.83 102.50
C MET A 1256 -39.93 0.28 102.30
N VAL A 1257 -40.05 1.35 103.08
CA VAL A 1257 -38.84 1.95 103.66
C VAL A 1257 -38.43 1.01 104.79
N ASN A 1258 -37.34 0.27 104.60
CA ASN A 1258 -36.81 -0.61 105.64
C ASN A 1258 -35.31 -0.39 105.84
N THR A 1259 -34.97 0.39 106.86
CA THR A 1259 -33.69 0.20 107.55
C THR A 1259 -33.68 -1.21 108.18
N PRO A 1260 -32.52 -1.88 108.31
CA PRO A 1260 -32.49 -3.31 108.02
C PRO A 1260 -32.72 -4.25 109.23
N ARG A 1261 -33.10 -5.49 108.86
CA ARG A 1261 -32.97 -6.79 109.56
C ARG A 1261 -34.23 -7.47 110.15
N SER A 1262 -34.75 -8.40 109.33
CA SER A 1262 -34.96 -9.84 109.62
C SER A 1262 -35.87 -10.30 110.78
N ILE A 1263 -36.77 -11.24 110.46
CA ILE A 1263 -36.71 -12.66 110.90
C ILE A 1263 -37.66 -13.50 110.01
N SER A 1264 -37.50 -14.84 110.01
CA SER A 1264 -38.04 -15.76 109.00
C SER A 1264 -39.45 -16.34 109.25
N PHE A 1265 -40.08 -16.80 108.17
CA PHE A 1265 -41.29 -17.65 108.12
C PHE A 1265 -41.14 -19.00 108.87
N PRO A 1266 -42.22 -19.82 108.95
CA PRO A 1266 -42.39 -20.83 107.88
C PRO A 1266 -43.84 -20.97 107.33
N GLN A 1267 -43.92 -21.28 106.03
CA GLN A 1267 -44.79 -22.26 105.31
C GLN A 1267 -46.26 -22.49 105.80
N ASN A 1268 -47.26 -22.69 104.92
CA ASN A 1268 -47.26 -23.75 103.89
C ASN A 1268 -48.45 -23.68 102.90
N SER A 1269 -48.27 -24.33 101.74
CA SER A 1269 -49.28 -25.12 100.96
C SER A 1269 -50.58 -24.50 100.41
N ILE A 1270 -50.75 -24.63 99.07
CA ILE A 1270 -51.95 -25.13 98.34
C ILE A 1270 -53.22 -24.22 98.40
N PHE A 1271 -53.94 -23.94 97.31
CA PHE A 1271 -54.06 -24.60 95.99
C PHE A 1271 -53.96 -23.57 94.86
#